data_AF-A0A2J0PZ48-F1
#
_entry.id   AF-A0A2J0PZ48-F1
#
_cell.length_a   1.000
_cell.length_b   1.000
_cell.length_c   1.000
_cell.angle_alpha   90.00
_cell.angle_beta   90.00
_cell.angle_gamma   90.00
#
_symmetry.space_group_name_H-M   'P 1'
#
loop_
_entity.id
_entity.type
_entity.pdbx_description
1 polymer ?
#
loop_
_entity_poly.entity_id
_entity_poly.type
_entity_poly.pdbx_seq_one_letter_code
_entity_poly.pdbx_strand_id
1 'polypeptide(L)'
;MRRLPGILLLTGATLVVIVALLVSGLRLALPHLDSWRPQILAKIESATGLPVDVSHIEASWQNFGPTLDARDISAGLKDGGHLKIKRVTLALDIWQSLLHLRWQFRDLTFWQLQLMTNTPLRSGDSDRGLETSRISDLFLRQFDHFDLRDSEVSFITLSGQRAELAIPQLTWLNGKDRHRAEGQVNLSSLNGQHGVMQVRMDLRDDNGLLNNGRVWLQADDVDVKPWLGEWLQQNMQLETARFSLEGWMTLTNGTFASGDIWLKQGGASWKGENHQHQLSVDNLTAHVTQDKGGWQFAIPDTRISMDNKPWPRGALTLAWMPEQDVGGINGKRSDELRIRASNLDLTAIEGLRSMAAKLSPELGEIWLATQPSGQINRLALDIPLQATEKTRFQAAWKNLAWKQWKLLPGAEHFSGKLEGCVENGRLTAEMQQAKMPYETVFRAPLEIEKGNATLNWLKNDKGFQLDGRDIDVKAKAVHARGNFRYLQPEGDEPWLGILAGISTDDGSQAWRYFPENLMGKALVDYLSGAIQGGQADNATLVYGGNPHLFPYKHNEGQFQVLVPLRNATYAFQPDWPALKNLDIELNFLNDGLWMKTDSVALGGVTASNLTANIPDYSKEKLLIDADIKGPGKAVGPYFEDTPLNDSLAATLQQLQLDGDVNARLHLDIPLDGEMTTAKGDVRLNNNSLYIKPLDSTLNNLSGQFSFVNGTLKSEPLKATWFNQPVNIDFSTTEGDKAYQVAVNMDANWQPSRMDVLPKPIENAVDGAVSWNGKVVIDLPYHAGARYNVDITGDLKNLSSQLPAPLNKKSGEALPVNVKVAGNLNSFDLTGNAGGTNHFNSRWLLNRKLTLDRAIWTTDSRTTPPLPEQAGVELNLPPMDGAEWLALFQKGVGQNVDQTAQFPQSITLRTPALTLGGQQWNNLSIVSRPTVNGSKVEAQGREINGSLTMRDHAPWQAAIRYLYYNPTFTASKAQSTSASPVSGSGTSRVDFSGWPDLQLRCAECWLWGQKYGRIDGDFAIQGNTLSLSGGLVDTGFGRMTAAGEWVNKPGEQRTSLKGDIKGNKLDAAANFFGISTPLRGSSFDVNYDLHWRAAPWTPDEASLNGILKTNFGKGEIADVSTGRAGQILRLLSFDALLRKLRFDFSDTFSEGFYYDSIRSTAWIKDGVLHTDDTLVDGLEADIAMKGSVDLVRRELDMEAVVAPEISASVGVAAAFVVNPIVGAAVFAASKVLGPLWSKVSILRYRITGPVDKPQINEVLRQPRKEAQQ
;
A
#
# COMPACT_ATOMS: atom_id res chain seq x y z
N MET A 1 138.56 -1.70 -70.05
CA MET A 1 137.81 -1.77 -68.78
C MET A 1 138.49 -2.72 -67.78
N ARG A 2 139.56 -2.29 -67.10
CA ARG A 2 140.24 -3.04 -66.01
C ARG A 2 140.60 -2.18 -64.78
N ARG A 3 140.21 -0.89 -64.75
CA ARG A 3 140.43 0.05 -63.63
C ARG A 3 139.14 0.46 -62.88
N LEU A 4 137.96 0.12 -63.41
CA LEU A 4 136.65 0.41 -62.81
C LEU A 4 136.41 -0.28 -61.44
N PRO A 5 136.75 -1.56 -61.21
CA PRO A 5 136.58 -2.16 -59.89
C PRO A 5 137.53 -1.56 -58.86
N GLY A 6 138.75 -1.18 -59.26
CA GLY A 6 139.70 -0.48 -58.37
C GLY A 6 139.19 0.91 -57.98
N ILE A 7 138.62 1.68 -58.90
CA ILE A 7 138.03 3.00 -58.63
C ILE A 7 136.73 2.86 -57.82
N LEU A 8 135.88 1.86 -58.07
CA LEU A 8 134.67 1.60 -57.28
C LEU A 8 135.00 1.12 -55.85
N LEU A 9 136.08 0.35 -55.68
CA LEU A 9 136.53 -0.10 -54.35
C LEU A 9 137.26 1.02 -53.61
N LEU A 10 138.03 1.87 -54.30
CA LEU A 10 138.61 3.09 -53.69
C LEU A 10 137.53 4.12 -53.36
N THR A 11 136.57 4.38 -54.25
CA THR A 11 135.45 5.28 -53.95
C THR A 11 134.55 4.70 -52.87
N GLY A 12 134.26 3.39 -52.88
CA GLY A 12 133.54 2.71 -51.82
C GLY A 12 134.28 2.75 -50.47
N ALA A 13 135.58 2.46 -50.43
CA ALA A 13 136.38 2.55 -49.21
C ALA A 13 136.53 4.00 -48.73
N THR A 14 136.73 4.96 -49.64
CA THR A 14 136.78 6.39 -49.30
C THR A 14 135.43 6.86 -48.77
N LEU A 15 134.32 6.39 -49.35
CA LEU A 15 132.96 6.71 -48.90
C LEU A 15 132.69 6.07 -47.53
N VAL A 16 133.13 4.83 -47.29
CA VAL A 16 133.03 4.18 -45.96
C VAL A 16 133.88 4.91 -44.93
N VAL A 17 135.10 5.35 -45.26
CA VAL A 17 135.94 6.15 -44.37
C VAL A 17 135.31 7.53 -44.11
N ILE A 18 134.77 8.20 -45.13
CA ILE A 18 134.05 9.47 -44.98
C ILE A 18 132.82 9.29 -44.11
N VAL A 19 132.03 8.22 -44.33
CA VAL A 19 130.86 7.90 -43.51
C VAL A 19 131.27 7.55 -42.07
N ALA A 20 132.33 6.78 -41.86
CA ALA A 20 132.84 6.44 -40.53
C ALA A 20 133.39 7.66 -39.78
N LEU A 21 134.06 8.59 -40.48
CA LEU A 21 134.50 9.88 -39.96
C LEU A 21 133.32 10.80 -39.66
N LEU A 22 132.30 10.82 -40.52
CA LEU A 22 131.06 11.56 -40.29
C LEU A 22 130.30 11.01 -39.09
N VAL A 23 130.15 9.69 -38.98
CA VAL A 23 129.51 9.03 -37.83
C VAL A 23 130.26 9.29 -36.54
N SER A 24 131.60 9.18 -36.55
CA SER A 24 132.43 9.48 -35.37
C SER A 24 132.36 10.97 -35.00
N GLY A 25 132.35 11.86 -36.01
CA GLY A 25 132.19 13.30 -35.82
C GLY A 25 130.81 13.65 -35.27
N LEU A 26 129.75 13.05 -35.79
CA LEU A 26 128.39 13.21 -35.25
C LEU A 26 128.31 12.66 -33.83
N ARG A 27 128.89 11.50 -33.55
CA ARG A 27 128.91 10.90 -32.20
C ARG A 27 129.61 11.79 -31.16
N LEU A 28 130.63 12.54 -31.56
CA LEU A 28 131.29 13.54 -30.71
C LEU A 28 130.51 14.86 -30.62
N ALA A 29 129.81 15.26 -31.69
CA ALA A 29 129.07 16.52 -31.74
C ALA A 29 127.69 16.47 -31.08
N LEU A 30 126.98 15.33 -31.16
CA LEU A 30 125.61 15.15 -30.67
C LEU A 30 125.46 15.47 -29.16
N PRO A 31 126.38 15.07 -28.26
CA PRO A 31 126.28 15.46 -26.84
C PRO A 31 126.35 16.97 -26.59
N HIS A 32 126.90 17.75 -27.53
CA HIS A 32 127.00 19.20 -27.46
C HIS A 32 125.87 19.93 -28.22
N LEU A 33 124.87 19.20 -28.73
CA LEU A 33 123.82 19.74 -29.59
C LEU A 33 122.92 20.78 -28.89
N ASP A 34 122.81 20.74 -27.55
CA ASP A 34 122.12 21.79 -26.77
C ASP A 34 122.76 23.17 -26.94
N SER A 35 124.07 23.25 -27.22
CA SER A 35 124.75 24.54 -27.45
C SER A 35 124.32 25.24 -28.75
N TRP A 36 123.80 24.48 -29.71
CA TRP A 36 123.25 24.99 -30.98
C TRP A 36 121.74 25.17 -30.95
N ARG A 37 121.11 24.96 -29.78
CA ARG A 37 119.66 25.09 -29.57
C ARG A 37 119.07 26.38 -30.17
N PRO A 38 119.64 27.58 -29.99
CA PRO A 38 119.05 28.80 -30.59
C PRO A 38 118.97 28.76 -32.12
N GLN A 39 119.96 28.13 -32.79
CA GLN A 39 120.00 28.00 -34.25
C GLN A 39 119.03 26.93 -34.74
N ILE A 40 118.89 25.84 -33.97
CA ILE A 40 117.93 24.77 -34.24
C ILE A 40 116.50 25.31 -34.09
N LEU A 41 116.21 26.05 -33.03
CA LEU A 41 114.91 26.68 -32.79
C LEU A 41 114.56 27.68 -33.89
N ALA A 42 115.49 28.56 -34.28
CA ALA A 42 115.27 29.50 -35.39
C ALA A 42 114.96 28.78 -36.71
N LYS A 43 115.57 27.62 -36.96
CA LYS A 43 115.32 26.81 -38.16
C LYS A 43 113.97 26.10 -38.10
N ILE A 44 113.60 25.56 -36.92
CA ILE A 44 112.29 24.97 -36.68
C ILE A 44 111.21 26.03 -36.88
N GLU A 45 111.36 27.22 -36.28
CA GLU A 45 110.44 28.35 -36.43
C GLU A 45 110.30 28.79 -37.91
N SER A 46 111.40 28.83 -38.67
CA SER A 46 111.33 29.12 -40.11
C SER A 46 110.57 28.06 -40.93
N ALA A 47 110.60 26.79 -40.49
CA ALA A 47 109.95 25.68 -41.18
C ALA A 47 108.46 25.55 -40.78
N THR A 48 108.18 25.63 -39.48
CA THR A 48 106.83 25.47 -38.90
C THR A 48 106.02 26.75 -38.95
N GLY A 49 106.67 27.92 -39.02
CA GLY A 49 106.04 29.24 -38.96
C GLY A 49 105.46 29.58 -37.58
N LEU A 50 105.97 28.93 -36.52
CA LEU A 50 105.51 29.08 -35.14
C LEU A 50 106.72 29.29 -34.21
N PRO A 51 106.66 30.22 -33.25
CA PRO A 51 107.70 30.34 -32.24
C PRO A 51 107.69 29.09 -31.37
N VAL A 52 108.75 28.29 -31.46
CA VAL A 52 108.95 27.08 -30.65
C VAL A 52 110.05 27.34 -29.65
N ASP A 53 109.76 27.09 -28.39
CA ASP A 53 110.74 27.09 -27.29
C ASP A 53 110.98 25.66 -26.82
N VAL A 54 112.23 25.34 -26.50
CA VAL A 54 112.64 24.03 -25.97
C VAL A 54 113.62 24.29 -24.84
N SER A 55 113.37 23.73 -23.65
CA SER A 55 114.22 23.97 -22.49
C SER A 55 115.61 23.33 -22.62
N HIS A 56 115.66 22.10 -23.14
CA HIS A 56 116.87 21.29 -23.19
C HIS A 56 116.78 20.26 -24.32
N ILE A 57 117.86 20.10 -25.07
CA ILE A 57 117.99 19.08 -26.12
C ILE A 57 119.20 18.21 -25.82
N GLU A 58 118.94 16.93 -25.54
CA GLU A 58 119.99 15.92 -25.37
C GLU A 58 120.04 15.03 -26.61
N ALA A 59 121.22 14.82 -27.19
CA ALA A 59 121.37 13.90 -28.31
C ALA A 59 122.55 12.97 -28.08
N SER A 60 122.36 11.69 -28.39
CA SER A 60 123.39 10.66 -28.26
C SER A 60 123.37 9.74 -29.47
N TRP A 61 124.52 9.13 -29.77
CA TRP A 61 124.58 8.09 -30.78
C TRP A 61 124.38 6.72 -30.13
N GLN A 62 123.32 6.02 -30.53
CA GLN A 62 123.06 4.64 -30.11
C GLN A 62 123.46 3.65 -31.21
N ASN A 63 123.36 2.34 -30.94
CA ASN A 63 123.86 1.27 -31.82
C ASN A 63 123.41 1.36 -33.29
N PHE A 64 122.24 1.96 -33.58
CA PHE A 64 121.64 1.99 -34.92
C PHE A 64 121.35 3.41 -35.46
N GLY A 65 121.81 4.46 -34.78
CA GLY A 65 121.62 5.86 -35.23
C GLY A 65 121.53 6.86 -34.07
N PRO A 66 121.37 8.16 -34.37
CA PRO A 66 121.21 9.20 -33.38
C PRO A 66 119.85 9.09 -32.68
N THR A 67 119.85 9.31 -31.39
CA THR A 67 118.66 9.46 -30.56
C THR A 67 118.68 10.84 -29.94
N LEU A 68 117.58 11.57 -30.07
CA LEU A 68 117.40 12.94 -29.61
C LEU A 68 116.22 12.98 -28.65
N ASP A 69 116.47 13.48 -27.44
CA ASP A 69 115.46 13.76 -26.44
C ASP A 69 115.34 15.28 -26.27
N ALA A 70 114.17 15.83 -26.61
CA ALA A 70 113.84 17.24 -26.41
C ALA A 70 112.85 17.37 -25.25
N ARG A 71 113.15 18.23 -24.27
CA ARG A 71 112.33 18.41 -23.06
C ARG A 71 111.68 19.80 -22.98
N ASP A 72 110.49 19.82 -22.39
CA ASP A 72 109.66 21.01 -22.18
C ASP A 72 109.57 21.88 -23.44
N ILE A 73 109.07 21.27 -24.51
CA ILE A 73 108.79 21.95 -25.77
C ILE A 73 107.50 22.75 -25.59
N SER A 74 107.49 24.02 -25.97
CA SER A 74 106.27 24.83 -26.01
C SER A 74 106.17 25.61 -27.31
N ALA A 75 104.97 25.69 -27.88
CA ALA A 75 104.70 26.46 -29.08
C ALA A 75 103.32 27.12 -28.98
N GLY A 76 103.24 28.41 -29.32
CA GLY A 76 101.96 29.12 -29.43
C GLY A 76 101.28 28.81 -30.76
N LEU A 77 99.97 28.54 -30.74
CA LEU A 77 99.17 28.37 -31.95
C LEU A 77 98.57 29.72 -32.39
N LYS A 78 98.26 29.85 -33.69
CA LYS A 78 97.71 31.10 -34.25
C LYS A 78 96.30 31.43 -33.75
N ASP A 79 95.57 30.45 -33.23
CA ASP A 79 94.22 30.59 -32.67
C ASP A 79 94.20 30.98 -31.19
N GLY A 80 95.35 31.37 -30.62
CA GLY A 80 95.52 31.66 -29.19
C GLY A 80 95.63 30.41 -28.32
N GLY A 81 95.68 29.22 -28.93
CA GLY A 81 95.99 27.96 -28.29
C GLY A 81 97.48 27.77 -27.99
N HIS A 82 97.83 26.64 -27.39
CA HIS A 82 99.23 26.26 -27.15
C HIS A 82 99.45 24.76 -27.32
N LEU A 83 100.66 24.40 -27.73
CA LEU A 83 101.19 23.04 -27.71
C LEU A 83 102.30 23.00 -26.66
N LYS A 84 102.19 22.12 -25.67
CA LYS A 84 103.25 21.83 -24.70
C LYS A 84 103.58 20.35 -24.75
N ILE A 85 104.85 20.00 -24.76
CA ILE A 85 105.28 18.59 -24.75
C ILE A 85 106.41 18.47 -23.75
N LYS A 86 106.21 17.64 -22.71
CA LYS A 86 107.20 17.51 -21.65
C LYS A 86 108.48 16.80 -22.10
N ARG A 87 108.34 15.77 -22.92
CA ARG A 87 109.48 15.05 -23.51
C ARG A 87 109.10 14.46 -24.86
N VAL A 88 109.93 14.69 -25.87
CA VAL A 88 109.88 14.00 -27.16
C VAL A 88 111.14 13.17 -27.31
N THR A 89 110.97 11.87 -27.56
CA THR A 89 112.06 10.94 -27.87
C THR A 89 112.02 10.61 -29.35
N LEU A 90 113.10 10.94 -30.07
CA LEU A 90 113.28 10.76 -31.51
C LEU A 90 114.51 9.88 -31.75
N ALA A 91 114.32 8.59 -32.06
CA ALA A 91 115.40 7.68 -32.44
C ALA A 91 115.39 7.43 -33.94
N LEU A 92 116.33 8.01 -34.69
CA LEU A 92 116.42 7.81 -36.14
C LEU A 92 117.00 6.44 -36.48
N ASP A 93 116.35 5.70 -37.37
CA ASP A 93 116.91 4.50 -37.99
C ASP A 93 117.58 4.87 -39.31
N ILE A 94 118.91 5.04 -39.27
CA ILE A 94 119.68 5.49 -40.44
C ILE A 94 119.56 4.50 -41.60
N TRP A 95 119.58 3.21 -41.31
CA TRP A 95 119.59 2.16 -42.34
C TRP A 95 118.24 2.07 -43.02
N GLN A 96 117.15 2.05 -42.24
CA GLN A 96 115.80 2.07 -42.80
C GLN A 96 115.52 3.39 -43.53
N SER A 97 116.03 4.52 -43.01
CA SER A 97 115.85 5.81 -43.66
C SER A 97 116.52 5.88 -45.04
N LEU A 98 117.74 5.35 -45.15
CA LEU A 98 118.48 5.25 -46.41
C LEU A 98 117.83 4.25 -47.38
N LEU A 99 117.38 3.10 -46.89
CA LEU A 99 116.73 2.06 -47.70
C LEU A 99 115.41 2.57 -48.31
N HIS A 100 114.63 3.32 -47.54
CA HIS A 100 113.32 3.82 -47.94
C HIS A 100 113.34 5.24 -48.53
N LEU A 101 114.51 5.90 -48.60
CA LEU A 101 114.68 7.28 -49.06
C LEU A 101 113.74 8.29 -48.37
N ARG A 102 113.36 8.01 -47.13
CA ARG A 102 112.51 8.85 -46.27
C ARG A 102 112.98 8.70 -44.83
N TRP A 103 112.74 9.68 -43.97
CA TRP A 103 113.08 9.54 -42.55
C TRP A 103 112.25 8.39 -41.93
N GLN A 104 112.92 7.46 -41.27
CA GLN A 104 112.31 6.34 -40.54
C GLN A 104 112.80 6.39 -39.11
N PHE A 105 111.88 6.42 -38.16
CA PHE A 105 112.21 6.43 -36.75
C PHE A 105 112.04 5.01 -36.18
N ARG A 106 112.90 4.60 -35.24
CA ARG A 106 112.72 3.38 -34.45
C ARG A 106 111.82 3.65 -33.25
N ASP A 107 111.89 4.87 -32.72
CA ASP A 107 111.05 5.36 -31.63
C ASP A 107 110.75 6.83 -31.91
N LEU A 108 109.46 7.17 -31.92
CA LEU A 108 108.97 8.54 -32.00
C LEU A 108 107.82 8.70 -31.01
N THR A 109 108.20 8.91 -29.74
CA THR A 109 107.24 9.01 -28.64
C THR A 109 107.14 10.43 -28.09
N PHE A 110 105.92 10.94 -28.04
CA PHE A 110 105.56 12.21 -27.41
C PHE A 110 104.95 11.93 -26.03
N TRP A 111 105.66 12.32 -24.97
CA TRP A 111 105.22 12.17 -23.58
C TRP A 111 104.59 13.47 -23.08
N GLN A 112 103.39 13.36 -22.51
CA GLN A 112 102.63 14.48 -21.95
C GLN A 112 102.50 15.63 -22.96
N LEU A 113 102.09 15.29 -24.18
CA LEU A 113 101.74 16.28 -25.20
C LEU A 113 100.39 16.87 -24.84
N GLN A 114 100.35 18.16 -24.52
CA GLN A 114 99.14 18.94 -24.27
C GLN A 114 98.91 19.88 -25.46
N LEU A 115 97.87 19.62 -26.23
CA LEU A 115 97.44 20.46 -27.34
C LEU A 115 96.14 21.15 -26.97
N MET A 116 96.16 22.47 -26.80
CA MET A 116 94.96 23.27 -26.59
C MET A 116 94.68 24.11 -27.84
N THR A 117 93.56 23.89 -28.52
CA THR A 117 93.09 24.67 -29.67
C THR A 117 91.78 25.39 -29.33
N ASN A 118 91.62 26.61 -29.84
CA ASN A 118 90.37 27.39 -29.76
C ASN A 118 89.58 27.31 -31.07
N THR A 119 90.07 26.56 -32.05
CA THR A 119 89.39 26.35 -33.32
C THR A 119 88.33 25.25 -33.13
N PRO A 120 87.04 25.51 -33.37
CA PRO A 120 86.02 24.48 -33.29
C PRO A 120 86.21 23.44 -34.40
N LEU A 121 86.05 22.16 -34.07
CA LEU A 121 86.03 21.06 -35.06
C LEU A 121 84.74 21.13 -35.88
N ARG A 122 84.66 22.03 -36.86
CA ARG A 122 83.53 22.11 -37.80
C ARG A 122 83.76 21.20 -39.00
N SER A 123 82.93 20.17 -39.14
CA SER A 123 82.69 19.49 -40.41
C SER A 123 81.45 20.11 -41.06
N GLY A 124 81.59 20.84 -42.16
CA GLY A 124 80.43 21.25 -42.95
C GLY A 124 80.44 22.69 -43.44
N ASP A 125 81.41 23.05 -44.27
CA ASP A 125 81.10 23.88 -45.44
C ASP A 125 81.75 23.24 -46.66
N SER A 126 80.95 22.99 -47.69
CA SER A 126 81.10 21.92 -48.67
C SER A 126 82.16 22.15 -49.76
N ASP A 127 83.25 22.86 -49.47
CA ASP A 127 84.32 23.04 -50.46
C ASP A 127 85.75 23.15 -49.89
N ARG A 128 85.94 23.09 -48.56
CA ARG A 128 87.26 23.03 -47.93
C ARG A 128 87.22 22.13 -46.70
N GLY A 129 87.78 20.92 -46.81
CA GLY A 129 88.02 20.07 -45.65
C GLY A 129 88.96 20.75 -44.63
N LEU A 130 89.09 20.15 -43.45
CA LEU A 130 90.01 20.60 -42.39
C LEU A 130 91.37 21.02 -43.00
N GLU A 131 91.62 22.33 -43.09
CA GLU A 131 92.91 22.82 -43.58
C GLU A 131 93.99 22.27 -42.65
N THR A 132 94.86 21.42 -43.21
CA THR A 132 95.99 20.88 -42.48
C THR A 132 96.90 22.04 -42.11
N SER A 133 96.89 22.45 -40.84
CA SER A 133 97.98 23.27 -40.31
C SER A 133 99.30 22.57 -40.61
N ARG A 134 100.40 23.30 -40.84
CA ARG A 134 101.73 22.71 -41.10
C ARG A 134 102.16 21.68 -40.04
N ILE A 135 101.57 21.73 -38.84
CA ILE A 135 101.72 20.72 -37.78
C ILE A 135 101.05 19.39 -38.16
N SER A 136 99.81 19.38 -38.66
CA SER A 136 99.14 18.14 -39.07
C SER A 136 99.82 17.44 -40.24
N ASP A 137 100.40 18.19 -41.19
CA ASP A 137 101.25 17.60 -42.25
C ASP A 137 102.51 16.92 -41.67
N LEU A 138 103.09 17.48 -40.60
CA LEU A 138 104.22 16.86 -39.90
C LEU A 138 103.82 15.50 -39.33
N PHE A 139 102.73 15.45 -38.56
CA PHE A 139 102.27 14.22 -37.90
C PHE A 139 101.73 13.18 -38.88
N LEU A 140 101.04 13.58 -39.95
CA LEU A 140 100.37 12.67 -40.87
C LEU A 140 101.24 12.24 -42.05
N ARG A 141 102.16 13.09 -42.53
CA ARG A 141 102.91 12.84 -43.77
C ARG A 141 104.42 12.71 -43.59
N GLN A 142 105.01 13.36 -42.59
CA GLN A 142 106.46 13.33 -42.39
C GLN A 142 106.91 12.17 -41.48
N PHE A 143 106.11 11.84 -40.47
CA PHE A 143 106.38 10.72 -39.57
C PHE A 143 105.77 9.42 -40.09
N ASP A 144 106.52 8.32 -40.09
CA ASP A 144 106.03 6.99 -40.47
C ASP A 144 105.15 6.36 -39.38
N HIS A 145 105.46 6.62 -38.13
CA HIS A 145 104.62 6.33 -36.98
C HIS A 145 104.91 7.32 -35.86
N PHE A 146 104.00 7.46 -34.91
CA PHE A 146 104.27 8.15 -33.66
C PHE A 146 103.41 7.59 -32.53
N ASP A 147 103.95 7.63 -31.31
CA ASP A 147 103.25 7.25 -30.10
C ASP A 147 102.96 8.50 -29.24
N LEU A 148 101.73 8.60 -28.74
CA LEU A 148 101.33 9.55 -27.71
C LEU A 148 101.19 8.81 -26.39
N ARG A 149 101.81 9.33 -25.32
CA ARG A 149 101.77 8.76 -23.96
C ARG A 149 101.39 9.82 -22.95
N ASP A 150 100.37 9.54 -22.14
CA ASP A 150 99.84 10.45 -21.12
C ASP A 150 99.56 11.86 -21.67
N SER A 151 99.07 11.93 -22.91
CA SER A 151 98.85 13.16 -23.66
C SER A 151 97.43 13.67 -23.52
N GLU A 152 97.16 14.91 -23.92
CA GLU A 152 95.87 15.57 -23.79
C GLU A 152 95.61 16.51 -24.98
N VAL A 153 94.39 16.49 -25.51
CA VAL A 153 93.95 17.41 -26.57
C VAL A 153 92.68 18.13 -26.13
N SER A 154 92.76 19.44 -25.93
CA SER A 154 91.65 20.31 -25.55
C SER A 154 91.15 21.12 -26.76
N PHE A 155 89.87 21.03 -27.09
CA PHE A 155 89.26 21.70 -28.25
C PHE A 155 87.85 22.22 -27.94
N ILE A 156 87.36 23.18 -28.74
CA ILE A 156 85.96 23.65 -28.65
C ILE A 156 85.07 22.71 -29.47
N THR A 157 84.06 22.15 -28.83
CA THR A 157 83.05 21.27 -29.43
C THR A 157 82.07 22.07 -30.31
N LEU A 158 81.27 21.37 -31.13
CA LEU A 158 80.23 21.97 -31.96
C LEU A 158 79.15 22.73 -31.15
N SER A 159 78.97 22.39 -29.87
CA SER A 159 78.05 23.08 -28.94
C SER A 159 78.66 24.31 -28.26
N GLY A 160 79.92 24.64 -28.56
CA GLY A 160 80.64 25.78 -27.96
C GLY A 160 81.30 25.49 -26.61
N GLN A 161 81.16 24.28 -26.07
CA GLN A 161 81.82 23.86 -24.82
C GLN A 161 83.24 23.36 -25.10
N ARG A 162 84.18 23.57 -24.17
CA ARG A 162 85.54 23.01 -24.26
C ARG A 162 85.53 21.55 -23.80
N ALA A 163 86.02 20.64 -24.66
CA ALA A 163 86.24 19.24 -24.33
C ALA A 163 87.73 18.94 -24.27
N GLU A 164 88.12 18.06 -23.35
CA GLU A 164 89.50 17.57 -23.21
C GLU A 164 89.52 16.07 -23.48
N LEU A 165 90.38 15.66 -24.41
CA LEU A 165 90.63 14.28 -24.78
C LEU A 165 91.96 13.86 -24.15
N ALA A 166 91.90 13.17 -23.03
CA ALA A 166 93.05 12.49 -22.46
C ALA A 166 93.40 11.25 -23.30
N ILE A 167 94.67 11.06 -23.57
CA ILE A 167 95.22 10.00 -24.41
C ILE A 167 96.30 9.28 -23.58
N PRO A 168 95.91 8.29 -22.75
CA PRO A 168 96.87 7.48 -22.00
C PRO A 168 97.90 6.82 -22.92
N GLN A 169 97.45 6.26 -24.03
CA GLN A 169 98.31 5.67 -25.05
C GLN A 169 97.62 5.70 -26.42
N LEU A 170 98.25 6.27 -27.44
CA LEU A 170 97.78 6.17 -28.82
C LEU A 170 98.97 5.96 -29.75
N THR A 171 98.92 4.89 -30.52
CA THR A 171 99.89 4.61 -31.59
C THR A 171 99.25 4.98 -32.92
N TRP A 172 99.95 5.81 -33.69
CA TRP A 172 99.55 6.23 -35.02
C TRP A 172 100.55 5.72 -36.05
N LEU A 173 100.06 5.15 -37.14
CA LEU A 173 100.84 4.57 -38.22
C LEU A 173 100.43 5.20 -39.56
N ASN A 174 101.40 5.81 -40.25
CA ASN A 174 101.20 6.51 -41.51
C ASN A 174 101.75 5.71 -42.71
N GLY A 175 100.88 5.47 -43.69
CA GLY A 175 101.23 5.02 -45.04
C GLY A 175 101.29 6.17 -46.03
N LYS A 176 101.23 5.87 -47.34
CA LYS A 176 101.21 6.88 -48.40
C LYS A 176 99.84 7.59 -48.49
N ASP A 177 98.77 6.82 -48.38
CA ASP A 177 97.37 7.20 -48.55
C ASP A 177 96.47 6.53 -47.49
N ARG A 178 97.05 5.83 -46.51
CA ARG A 178 96.34 5.08 -45.47
C ARG A 178 96.95 5.36 -44.12
N HIS A 179 96.12 5.80 -43.18
CA HIS A 179 96.50 6.17 -41.82
C HIS A 179 95.73 5.30 -40.85
N ARG A 180 96.44 4.65 -39.92
CA ARG A 180 95.84 3.79 -38.91
C ARG A 180 96.21 4.29 -37.53
N ALA A 181 95.24 4.26 -36.62
CA ALA A 181 95.47 4.60 -35.22
C ALA A 181 94.90 3.51 -34.33
N GLU A 182 95.59 3.17 -33.25
CA GLU A 182 95.07 2.27 -32.22
C GLU A 182 95.52 2.77 -30.85
N GLY A 183 94.59 2.81 -29.90
CA GLY A 183 94.94 3.22 -28.55
C GLY A 183 93.75 3.34 -27.61
N GLN A 184 94.06 3.91 -26.47
CA GLN A 184 93.15 4.25 -25.39
C GLN A 184 92.98 5.77 -25.34
N VAL A 185 91.73 6.20 -25.25
CA VAL A 185 91.37 7.60 -25.06
C VAL A 185 90.33 7.73 -23.97
N ASN A 186 90.32 8.86 -23.27
CA ASN A 186 89.33 9.22 -22.27
C ASN A 186 88.92 10.67 -22.53
N LEU A 187 87.63 10.99 -22.45
CA LEU A 187 87.13 12.34 -22.66
C LEU A 187 86.67 12.93 -21.32
N SER A 188 87.04 14.18 -21.03
CA SER A 188 86.70 14.84 -19.75
C SER A 188 85.19 14.98 -19.53
N SER A 189 84.39 15.01 -20.60
CA SER A 189 82.93 14.97 -20.53
C SER A 189 82.35 13.62 -20.11
N LEU A 190 83.14 12.55 -20.00
CA LEU A 190 82.67 11.18 -19.72
C LEU A 190 82.88 10.70 -18.29
N ASN A 191 83.45 11.52 -17.40
CA ASN A 191 83.92 11.00 -16.11
C ASN A 191 82.94 11.17 -14.96
N GLY A 192 82.43 10.01 -14.51
CA GLY A 192 82.77 9.49 -13.19
C GLY A 192 83.85 8.40 -13.32
N GLN A 193 85.12 8.75 -13.09
CA GLN A 193 86.33 7.92 -12.84
C GLN A 193 86.63 6.55 -13.55
N HIS A 194 85.85 5.96 -14.46
CA HIS A 194 86.14 4.58 -14.92
C HIS A 194 85.98 4.20 -16.41
N GLY A 195 85.81 5.13 -17.36
CA GLY A 195 85.63 4.77 -18.78
C GLY A 195 86.84 5.04 -19.67
N VAL A 196 87.79 4.10 -19.82
CA VAL A 196 88.79 4.19 -20.90
C VAL A 196 88.18 3.62 -22.19
N MET A 197 88.13 4.41 -23.25
CA MET A 197 87.64 3.98 -24.55
C MET A 197 88.78 3.42 -25.39
N GLN A 198 88.58 2.24 -25.97
CA GLN A 198 89.47 1.72 -27.00
C GLN A 198 89.04 2.28 -28.34
N VAL A 199 89.99 2.82 -29.10
CA VAL A 199 89.72 3.39 -30.43
C VAL A 199 90.67 2.79 -31.43
N ARG A 200 90.12 2.36 -32.57
CA ARG A 200 90.86 1.97 -33.77
C ARG A 200 90.36 2.76 -34.95
N MET A 201 91.27 3.31 -35.73
CA MET A 201 90.97 4.08 -36.92
C MET A 201 91.69 3.46 -38.11
N ASP A 202 91.01 3.34 -39.24
CA ASP A 202 91.58 2.98 -40.54
C ASP A 202 91.03 3.95 -41.58
N LEU A 203 91.80 5.01 -41.83
CA LEU A 203 91.44 6.15 -42.65
C LEU A 203 92.31 6.20 -43.90
N ARG A 204 91.78 6.78 -44.97
CA ARG A 204 92.47 7.03 -46.23
C ARG A 204 92.49 8.53 -46.53
N ASP A 205 93.62 8.96 -47.09
CA ASP A 205 93.83 10.33 -47.56
C ASP A 205 93.60 10.36 -49.08
N ASP A 206 92.45 10.87 -49.50
CA ASP A 206 92.18 11.22 -50.90
C ASP A 206 92.16 12.76 -51.04
N ASN A 207 92.96 13.31 -51.97
CA ASN A 207 93.11 14.76 -52.22
C ASN A 207 93.71 15.58 -51.07
N GLY A 208 94.45 14.95 -50.18
CA GLY A 208 95.18 15.62 -49.12
C GLY A 208 94.39 15.84 -47.83
N LEU A 209 93.26 15.14 -47.67
CA LEU A 209 92.35 15.20 -46.54
C LEU A 209 91.99 13.77 -46.10
N LEU A 210 91.98 13.51 -44.79
CA LEU A 210 91.47 12.26 -44.21
C LEU A 210 89.94 12.18 -44.40
N ASN A 211 89.48 11.53 -45.47
CA ASN A 211 88.09 11.65 -45.91
C ASN A 211 87.33 10.32 -46.06
N ASN A 212 88.02 9.19 -46.20
CA ASN A 212 87.38 7.88 -46.40
C ASN A 212 87.91 6.87 -45.38
N GLY A 213 87.04 6.12 -44.70
CA GLY A 213 87.54 5.10 -43.77
C GLY A 213 86.54 4.63 -42.73
N ARG A 214 87.04 3.85 -41.77
CA ARG A 214 86.27 3.32 -40.65
C ARG A 214 86.94 3.65 -39.32
N VAL A 215 86.11 4.05 -38.37
CA VAL A 215 86.48 4.26 -36.97
C VAL A 215 85.71 3.24 -36.14
N TRP A 216 86.41 2.48 -35.33
CA TRP A 216 85.85 1.56 -34.36
C TRP A 216 86.14 2.09 -32.96
N LEU A 217 85.14 2.02 -32.09
CA LEU A 217 85.22 2.45 -30.70
C LEU A 217 84.55 1.40 -29.80
N GLN A 218 85.17 1.11 -28.66
CA GLN A 218 84.58 0.30 -27.61
C GLN A 218 84.75 0.99 -26.27
N ALA A 219 83.70 0.97 -25.47
CA ALA A 219 83.74 1.50 -24.12
C ALA A 219 82.82 0.71 -23.19
N ASP A 220 83.30 0.42 -21.98
CA ASP A 220 82.57 -0.34 -20.98
C ASP A 220 82.12 0.59 -19.83
N ASP A 221 80.89 0.40 -19.33
CA ASP A 221 80.25 1.18 -18.24
C ASP A 221 80.38 2.71 -18.36
N VAL A 222 80.05 3.26 -19.54
CA VAL A 222 80.17 4.70 -19.81
C VAL A 222 78.90 5.46 -19.45
N ASP A 223 79.03 6.54 -18.68
CA ASP A 223 77.93 7.49 -18.45
C ASP A 223 77.72 8.37 -19.69
N VAL A 224 76.62 8.12 -20.40
CA VAL A 224 76.29 8.83 -21.63
C VAL A 224 75.46 10.09 -21.39
N LYS A 225 75.05 10.40 -20.14
CA LYS A 225 74.23 11.60 -19.85
C LYS A 225 74.81 12.87 -20.47
N PRO A 226 76.13 13.16 -20.37
CA PRO A 226 76.71 14.40 -20.91
C PRO A 226 76.62 14.55 -22.44
N TRP A 227 76.31 13.47 -23.15
CA TRP A 227 76.22 13.39 -24.61
C TRP A 227 74.78 13.44 -25.12
N LEU A 228 73.80 13.31 -24.22
CA LEU A 228 72.40 13.54 -24.54
C LEU A 228 72.17 15.04 -24.70
N GLY A 229 71.44 15.43 -25.75
CA GLY A 229 71.16 16.84 -26.03
C GLY A 229 70.48 17.55 -24.86
N GLU A 230 70.64 18.88 -24.79
CA GLU A 230 70.11 19.72 -23.70
C GLU A 230 68.61 19.49 -23.44
N TRP A 231 67.83 19.26 -24.52
CA TRP A 231 66.42 18.91 -24.42
C TRP A 231 66.17 17.59 -23.65
N LEU A 232 66.94 16.53 -23.92
CA LEU A 232 66.81 15.24 -23.22
C LEU A 232 67.23 15.37 -21.75
N GLN A 233 68.30 16.12 -21.46
CA GLN A 233 68.77 16.32 -20.10
C GLN A 233 67.77 17.13 -19.25
N GLN A 234 67.25 18.24 -19.78
CA GLN A 234 66.29 19.09 -19.07
C GLN A 234 64.93 18.41 -18.89
N ASN A 235 64.46 17.67 -19.91
CA ASN A 235 63.12 17.10 -19.90
C ASN A 235 63.05 15.70 -19.29
N MET A 236 64.08 14.86 -19.41
CA MET A 236 64.02 13.49 -18.87
C MET A 236 64.49 13.36 -17.42
N GLN A 237 65.20 14.34 -16.84
CA GLN A 237 65.72 14.24 -15.47
C GLN A 237 66.39 12.89 -15.16
N LEU A 238 67.28 12.46 -16.06
CA LEU A 238 68.02 11.21 -15.94
C LEU A 238 68.93 11.21 -14.71
N GLU A 239 68.73 10.27 -13.80
CA GLU A 239 69.60 10.05 -12.65
C GLU A 239 70.85 9.25 -13.05
N THR A 240 70.66 8.19 -13.84
CA THR A 240 71.75 7.36 -14.37
C THR A 240 71.53 7.09 -15.86
N ALA A 241 72.59 6.96 -16.65
CA ALA A 241 72.54 6.46 -18.03
C ALA A 241 73.89 5.82 -18.37
N ARG A 242 74.11 4.58 -17.94
CA ARG A 242 75.39 3.88 -18.10
C ARG A 242 75.26 2.73 -19.08
N PHE A 243 76.16 2.69 -20.07
CA PHE A 243 76.12 1.69 -21.13
C PHE A 243 77.52 1.15 -21.45
N SER A 244 77.61 -0.15 -21.68
CA SER A 244 78.75 -0.77 -22.36
C SER A 244 78.41 -0.84 -23.85
N LEU A 245 79.16 -0.12 -24.67
CA LEU A 245 78.87 0.09 -26.08
C LEU A 245 80.07 -0.22 -26.97
N GLU A 246 79.76 -0.66 -28.18
CA GLU A 246 80.71 -0.82 -29.27
C GLU A 246 80.13 -0.15 -30.52
N GLY A 247 80.94 0.65 -31.20
CA GLY A 247 80.50 1.47 -32.32
C GLY A 247 81.43 1.35 -33.51
N TRP A 248 80.84 1.31 -34.71
CA TRP A 248 81.54 1.47 -35.97
C TRP A 248 81.00 2.74 -36.64
N MET A 249 81.90 3.56 -37.17
CA MET A 249 81.57 4.75 -37.95
C MET A 249 82.29 4.66 -39.28
N THR A 250 81.55 4.82 -40.37
CA THR A 250 82.07 4.88 -41.73
C THR A 250 82.02 6.33 -42.22
N LEU A 251 83.15 6.83 -42.68
CA LEU A 251 83.30 8.15 -43.28
C LEU A 251 83.45 8.00 -44.79
N THR A 252 82.72 8.82 -45.54
CA THR A 252 82.82 8.92 -47.00
C THR A 252 82.90 10.40 -47.38
N ASN A 253 83.90 10.80 -48.15
CA ASN A 253 84.15 12.19 -48.56
C ASN A 253 84.23 13.20 -47.39
N GLY A 254 84.71 12.76 -46.23
CA GLY A 254 84.87 13.59 -45.03
C GLY A 254 83.57 13.83 -44.26
N THR A 255 82.46 13.20 -44.66
CA THR A 255 81.18 13.23 -43.93
C THR A 255 80.83 11.84 -43.39
N PHE A 256 79.99 11.82 -42.36
CA PHE A 256 79.40 10.58 -41.84
C PHE A 256 78.55 9.91 -42.93
N ALA A 257 78.77 8.62 -43.18
CA ALA A 257 77.99 7.85 -44.16
C ALA A 257 77.07 6.85 -43.46
N SER A 258 77.63 6.06 -42.55
CA SER A 258 76.87 5.12 -41.74
C SER A 258 77.57 4.83 -40.42
N GLY A 259 76.82 4.35 -39.44
CA GLY A 259 77.36 3.88 -38.19
C GLY A 259 76.49 2.80 -37.58
N ASP A 260 77.15 1.82 -36.97
CA ASP A 260 76.53 0.72 -36.25
C ASP A 260 76.85 0.89 -34.78
N ILE A 261 75.84 0.83 -33.93
CA ILE A 261 75.97 0.94 -32.48
C ILE A 261 75.44 -0.34 -31.86
N TRP A 262 76.28 -0.98 -31.06
CA TRP A 262 75.93 -2.16 -30.30
C TRP A 262 76.02 -1.87 -28.80
N LEU A 263 74.86 -1.79 -28.16
CA LEU A 263 74.73 -1.68 -26.70
C LEU A 263 74.68 -3.09 -26.11
N LYS A 264 75.82 -3.55 -25.59
CA LYS A 264 75.96 -4.91 -25.03
C LYS A 264 75.10 -5.08 -23.79
N GLN A 265 75.22 -4.13 -22.87
CA GLN A 265 74.52 -4.08 -21.60
C GLN A 265 74.48 -2.64 -21.09
N GLY A 266 73.48 -2.31 -20.29
CA GLY A 266 73.40 -1.00 -19.65
C GLY A 266 71.97 -0.61 -19.32
N GLY A 267 71.81 0.62 -18.88
CA GLY A 267 70.50 1.15 -18.57
C GLY A 267 70.52 2.63 -18.21
N ALA A 268 69.32 3.20 -18.21
CA ALA A 268 69.07 4.57 -17.80
C ALA A 268 67.94 4.61 -16.79
N SER A 269 68.02 5.48 -15.80
CA SER A 269 66.95 5.68 -14.82
C SER A 269 66.54 7.14 -14.75
N TRP A 270 65.25 7.42 -14.63
CA TRP A 270 64.70 8.76 -14.49
C TRP A 270 63.63 8.81 -13.41
N LYS A 271 63.41 10.02 -12.89
CA LYS A 271 62.38 10.28 -11.90
C LYS A 271 61.00 10.38 -12.58
N GLY A 272 60.09 9.48 -12.24
CA GLY A 272 58.66 9.58 -12.55
C GLY A 272 57.90 10.40 -11.50
N GLU A 273 56.58 10.53 -11.65
CA GLU A 273 55.75 11.28 -10.69
C GLU A 273 55.68 10.60 -9.32
N ASN A 274 55.51 9.27 -9.29
CA ASN A 274 55.31 8.50 -8.05
C ASN A 274 56.44 7.52 -7.73
N HIS A 275 57.22 7.09 -8.73
CA HIS A 275 58.29 6.10 -8.58
C HIS A 275 59.41 6.38 -9.60
N GLN A 276 60.60 5.83 -9.38
CA GLN A 276 61.71 5.88 -10.33
C GLN A 276 61.48 4.85 -11.44
N HIS A 277 61.68 5.26 -12.69
CA HIS A 277 61.63 4.36 -13.83
C HIS A 277 63.04 3.97 -14.27
N GLN A 278 63.20 2.74 -14.77
CA GLN A 278 64.47 2.21 -15.25
C GLN A 278 64.31 1.53 -16.60
N LEU A 279 65.09 1.97 -17.58
CA LEU A 279 65.31 1.31 -18.86
C LEU A 279 66.59 0.48 -18.76
N SER A 280 66.53 -0.74 -19.25
CA SER A 280 67.66 -1.66 -19.34
C SER A 280 67.76 -2.17 -20.78
N VAL A 281 68.98 -2.31 -21.29
CA VAL A 281 69.25 -2.85 -22.63
C VAL A 281 70.08 -4.12 -22.51
N ASP A 282 69.74 -5.11 -23.32
CA ASP A 282 70.49 -6.37 -23.43
C ASP A 282 70.73 -6.66 -24.91
N ASN A 283 71.98 -6.47 -25.36
CA ASN A 283 72.40 -6.81 -26.71
C ASN A 283 71.60 -6.08 -27.81
N LEU A 284 71.33 -4.77 -27.62
CA LEU A 284 70.59 -3.93 -28.55
C LEU A 284 71.50 -3.38 -29.65
N THR A 285 71.07 -3.48 -30.90
CA THR A 285 71.77 -2.92 -32.06
C THR A 285 70.99 -1.76 -32.65
N ALA A 286 71.68 -0.70 -33.05
CA ALA A 286 71.12 0.43 -33.78
C ALA A 286 71.98 0.73 -35.01
N HIS A 287 71.32 1.06 -36.12
CA HIS A 287 71.95 1.43 -37.38
C HIS A 287 71.60 2.87 -37.71
N VAL A 288 72.61 3.69 -37.98
CA VAL A 288 72.46 5.08 -38.39
C VAL A 288 73.02 5.23 -39.79
N THR A 289 72.25 5.76 -40.72
CA THR A 289 72.70 5.96 -42.10
C THR A 289 72.33 7.36 -42.57
N GLN A 290 73.26 8.02 -43.26
CA GLN A 290 72.99 9.28 -43.94
C GLN A 290 72.99 9.02 -45.45
N ASP A 291 71.85 9.24 -46.11
CA ASP A 291 71.69 9.05 -47.56
C ASP A 291 71.01 10.27 -48.19
N LYS A 292 71.61 10.81 -49.26
CA LYS A 292 71.13 12.01 -50.00
C LYS A 292 70.73 13.19 -49.11
N GLY A 293 71.49 13.42 -48.03
CA GLY A 293 71.23 14.49 -47.07
C GLY A 293 70.19 14.15 -45.99
N GLY A 294 69.48 13.03 -46.07
CA GLY A 294 68.57 12.54 -45.04
C GLY A 294 69.24 11.64 -44.01
N TRP A 295 68.58 11.49 -42.86
CA TRP A 295 69.06 10.68 -41.74
C TRP A 295 68.07 9.56 -41.46
N GLN A 296 68.56 8.33 -41.31
CA GLN A 296 67.77 7.19 -40.85
C GLN A 296 68.43 6.54 -39.64
N PHE A 297 67.62 6.30 -38.62
CA PHE A 297 67.97 5.60 -37.39
C PHE A 297 67.07 4.37 -37.26
N ALA A 298 67.64 3.17 -37.20
CA ALA A 298 66.91 1.91 -37.18
C ALA A 298 67.36 1.00 -36.03
N ILE A 299 66.42 0.54 -35.23
CA ILE A 299 66.57 -0.52 -34.23
C ILE A 299 65.77 -1.73 -34.75
N PRO A 300 66.43 -2.76 -35.31
CA PRO A 300 65.75 -3.91 -35.91
C PRO A 300 65.13 -4.87 -34.89
N ASP A 301 65.64 -4.90 -33.66
CA ASP A 301 65.15 -5.73 -32.56
C ASP A 301 65.22 -4.93 -31.24
N THR A 302 64.06 -4.51 -30.73
CA THR A 302 63.93 -3.75 -29.47
C THR A 302 64.17 -4.67 -28.26
N ARG A 303 65.44 -4.95 -27.97
CA ARG A 303 65.89 -5.72 -26.80
C ARG A 303 66.09 -4.84 -25.57
N ILE A 304 64.98 -4.29 -25.11
CA ILE A 304 64.95 -3.44 -23.93
C ILE A 304 64.03 -4.03 -22.87
N SER A 305 64.23 -3.64 -21.63
CA SER A 305 63.28 -3.86 -20.56
C SER A 305 63.03 -2.55 -19.83
N MET A 306 61.80 -2.33 -19.40
CA MET A 306 61.39 -1.14 -18.65
C MET A 306 60.80 -1.58 -17.31
N ASP A 307 61.31 -1.04 -16.22
CA ASP A 307 60.92 -1.38 -14.85
C ASP A 307 60.94 -2.90 -14.58
N ASN A 308 62.02 -3.55 -15.02
CA ASN A 308 62.24 -5.01 -14.97
C ASN A 308 61.23 -5.86 -15.78
N LYS A 309 60.44 -5.23 -16.67
CA LYS A 309 59.54 -5.93 -17.60
C LYS A 309 60.14 -5.92 -19.02
N PRO A 310 60.35 -7.09 -19.65
CA PRO A 310 60.81 -7.15 -21.03
C PRO A 310 59.85 -6.41 -21.96
N TRP A 311 60.38 -5.53 -22.80
CA TRP A 311 59.61 -4.88 -23.86
C TRP A 311 59.40 -5.89 -25.01
N PRO A 312 58.24 -5.88 -25.68
CA PRO A 312 58.00 -6.81 -26.79
C PRO A 312 59.03 -6.63 -27.90
N ARG A 313 59.55 -7.73 -28.44
CA ARG A 313 60.46 -7.67 -29.57
C ARG A 313 59.76 -7.12 -30.81
N GLY A 314 60.22 -5.98 -31.29
CA GLY A 314 59.76 -5.29 -32.49
C GLY A 314 60.90 -4.52 -33.14
N ALA A 315 60.56 -3.73 -34.15
CA ALA A 315 61.49 -2.84 -34.82
C ALA A 315 61.01 -1.39 -34.70
N LEU A 316 61.94 -0.46 -34.56
CA LEU A 316 61.72 0.99 -34.60
C LEU A 316 62.62 1.59 -35.69
N THR A 317 62.06 2.40 -36.57
CA THR A 317 62.82 3.16 -37.57
C THR A 317 62.29 4.59 -37.61
N LEU A 318 63.22 5.54 -37.46
CA LEU A 318 62.99 6.97 -37.59
C LEU A 318 63.81 7.44 -38.78
N ALA A 319 63.17 8.06 -39.77
CA ALA A 319 63.88 8.64 -40.90
C ALA A 319 63.41 10.07 -41.14
N TRP A 320 64.35 11.01 -41.20
CA TRP A 320 64.11 12.36 -41.68
C TRP A 320 64.60 12.46 -43.13
N MET A 321 63.67 12.80 -44.01
CA MET A 321 63.96 13.05 -45.41
C MET A 321 63.95 14.56 -45.65
N PRO A 322 65.03 15.15 -46.19
CA PRO A 322 65.09 16.57 -46.46
C PRO A 322 64.08 16.95 -47.55
N GLU A 323 63.83 18.25 -47.66
CA GLU A 323 63.02 18.84 -48.73
C GLU A 323 63.51 18.37 -50.10
N GLN A 324 62.58 17.95 -50.96
CA GLN A 324 62.90 17.44 -52.30
C GLN A 324 62.30 18.35 -53.38
N ASP A 325 63.09 18.71 -54.38
CA ASP A 325 62.58 19.31 -55.62
C ASP A 325 61.82 18.24 -56.41
N VAL A 326 60.50 18.40 -56.52
CA VAL A 326 59.60 17.44 -57.18
C VAL A 326 59.16 17.88 -58.58
N GLY A 327 59.76 18.94 -59.12
CA GLY A 327 59.48 19.45 -60.47
C GLY A 327 58.16 20.22 -60.58
N GLY A 328 58.21 21.44 -61.09
CA GLY A 328 57.05 22.34 -61.24
C GLY A 328 57.37 23.77 -60.79
N ILE A 329 56.52 24.73 -61.17
CA ILE A 329 56.78 26.18 -61.01
C ILE A 329 56.91 26.61 -59.53
N ASN A 330 56.38 25.80 -58.59
CA ASN A 330 56.55 25.92 -57.13
C ASN A 330 56.80 24.54 -56.46
N GLY A 331 57.36 23.57 -57.19
CA GLY A 331 57.35 22.15 -56.83
C GLY A 331 58.40 21.74 -55.81
N LYS A 332 58.26 22.18 -54.55
CA LYS A 332 59.01 21.62 -53.42
C LYS A 332 58.13 20.72 -52.57
N ARG A 333 58.60 19.51 -52.29
CA ARG A 333 57.98 18.60 -51.33
C ARG A 333 58.62 18.86 -49.97
N SER A 334 57.80 19.24 -48.99
CA SER A 334 58.21 19.38 -47.58
C SER A 334 59.11 18.23 -47.16
N ASP A 335 60.08 18.56 -46.31
CA ASP A 335 60.80 17.55 -45.55
C ASP A 335 59.80 16.69 -44.74
N GLU A 336 60.13 15.40 -44.63
CA GLU A 336 59.20 14.36 -44.17
C GLU A 336 59.86 13.54 -43.06
N LEU A 337 59.20 13.48 -41.91
CA LEU A 337 59.55 12.57 -40.82
C LEU A 337 58.76 11.28 -40.96
N ARG A 338 59.46 10.16 -41.13
CA ARG A 338 58.90 8.82 -41.20
C ARG A 338 59.17 8.06 -39.92
N ILE A 339 58.11 7.58 -39.30
CA ILE A 339 58.16 6.72 -38.11
C ILE A 339 57.60 5.37 -38.53
N ARG A 340 58.34 4.30 -38.25
CA ARG A 340 57.90 2.93 -38.39
C ARG A 340 58.15 2.21 -37.08
N ALA A 341 57.12 1.59 -36.54
CA ALA A 341 57.25 0.78 -35.34
C ALA A 341 56.38 -0.47 -35.44
N SER A 342 56.80 -1.53 -34.75
CA SER A 342 56.06 -2.79 -34.67
C SER A 342 56.10 -3.33 -33.25
N ASN A 343 55.06 -4.08 -32.88
CA ASN A 343 54.90 -4.70 -31.55
C ASN A 343 55.13 -3.72 -30.38
N LEU A 344 54.51 -2.54 -30.43
CA LEU A 344 54.53 -1.59 -29.32
C LEU A 344 53.51 -2.01 -28.26
N ASP A 345 53.92 -2.09 -27.00
CA ASP A 345 53.01 -2.28 -25.87
C ASP A 345 52.76 -0.93 -25.19
N LEU A 346 51.50 -0.47 -25.22
CA LEU A 346 51.10 0.82 -24.66
C LEU A 346 51.21 0.85 -23.13
N THR A 347 51.06 -0.30 -22.47
CA THR A 347 51.24 -0.41 -21.02
C THR A 347 52.70 -0.26 -20.63
N ALA A 348 53.63 -0.71 -21.47
CA ALA A 348 55.06 -0.52 -21.27
C ALA A 348 55.50 0.94 -21.52
N ILE A 349 54.72 1.74 -22.26
CA ILE A 349 55.01 3.17 -22.51
C ILE A 349 54.62 4.07 -21.32
N GLU A 350 53.88 3.56 -20.33
CA GLU A 350 53.47 4.35 -19.14
C GLU A 350 54.67 4.98 -18.41
N GLY A 351 55.83 4.31 -18.37
CA GLY A 351 57.06 4.87 -17.79
C GLY A 351 57.58 6.12 -18.51
N LEU A 352 57.16 6.34 -19.76
CA LEU A 352 57.48 7.51 -20.59
C LEU A 352 56.38 8.59 -20.53
N ARG A 353 55.32 8.43 -19.71
CA ARG A 353 54.22 9.40 -19.60
C ARG A 353 54.70 10.79 -19.22
N SER A 354 55.62 10.88 -18.26
CA SER A 354 56.20 12.18 -17.83
C SER A 354 56.92 12.89 -18.97
N MET A 355 57.44 12.14 -19.94
CA MET A 355 58.07 12.67 -21.14
C MET A 355 57.03 13.14 -22.15
N ALA A 356 55.97 12.36 -22.37
CA ALA A 356 54.87 12.72 -23.27
C ALA A 356 54.21 14.05 -22.84
N ALA A 357 54.00 14.25 -21.53
CA ALA A 357 53.43 15.50 -20.99
C ALA A 357 54.33 16.72 -21.17
N LYS A 358 55.67 16.55 -21.15
CA LYS A 358 56.63 17.64 -21.42
C LYS A 358 56.79 17.93 -22.92
N LEU A 359 56.57 16.94 -23.78
CA LEU A 359 56.53 17.09 -25.23
C LEU A 359 55.28 17.85 -25.70
N SER A 360 54.11 17.50 -25.15
CA SER A 360 52.85 18.18 -25.39
C SER A 360 51.95 18.03 -24.14
N PRO A 361 51.57 19.14 -23.49
CA PRO A 361 50.67 19.10 -22.35
C PRO A 361 49.33 18.40 -22.66
N GLU A 362 48.78 18.62 -23.87
CA GLU A 362 47.52 18.00 -24.31
C GLU A 362 47.62 16.48 -24.42
N LEU A 363 48.72 15.94 -24.95
CA LEU A 363 48.95 14.50 -24.99
C LEU A 363 49.10 13.92 -23.59
N GLY A 364 49.74 14.67 -22.67
CA GLY A 364 49.84 14.30 -21.26
C GLY A 364 48.49 14.17 -20.58
N GLU A 365 47.59 15.15 -20.75
CA GLU A 365 46.24 15.12 -20.20
C GLU A 365 45.41 13.97 -20.78
N ILE A 366 45.45 13.78 -22.10
CA ILE A 366 44.72 12.69 -22.76
C ILE A 366 45.24 11.35 -22.26
N TRP A 367 46.56 11.13 -22.22
CA TRP A 367 47.15 9.87 -21.72
C TRP A 367 46.77 9.62 -20.25
N LEU A 368 46.84 10.65 -19.40
CA LEU A 368 46.50 10.54 -17.98
C LEU A 368 45.02 10.16 -17.76
N ALA A 369 44.12 10.75 -18.55
CA ALA A 369 42.69 10.49 -18.45
C ALA A 369 42.31 9.14 -19.06
N THR A 370 42.86 8.81 -20.24
CA THR A 370 42.49 7.61 -21.00
C THR A 370 43.24 6.35 -20.54
N GLN A 371 44.44 6.48 -19.99
CA GLN A 371 45.29 5.37 -19.54
C GLN A 371 45.33 4.21 -20.56
N PRO A 372 45.79 4.48 -21.79
CA PRO A 372 45.68 3.53 -22.89
C PRO A 372 46.54 2.29 -22.62
N SER A 373 45.99 1.12 -22.91
CA SER A 373 46.69 -0.18 -22.82
C SER A 373 46.42 -1.02 -24.06
N GLY A 374 47.21 -2.07 -24.27
CA GLY A 374 47.11 -2.96 -25.42
C GLY A 374 48.30 -2.88 -26.36
N GLN A 375 48.20 -3.56 -27.51
CA GLN A 375 49.34 -3.77 -28.41
C GLN A 375 49.10 -3.13 -29.78
N ILE A 376 50.05 -2.30 -30.23
CA ILE A 376 50.10 -1.80 -31.60
C ILE A 376 51.07 -2.68 -32.39
N ASN A 377 50.52 -3.58 -33.20
CA ASN A 377 51.29 -4.54 -34.01
C ASN A 377 52.08 -3.84 -35.12
N ARG A 378 51.51 -2.76 -35.68
CA ARG A 378 52.13 -1.96 -36.74
C ARG A 378 51.75 -0.51 -36.57
N LEU A 379 52.74 0.36 -36.66
CA LEU A 379 52.58 1.82 -36.74
C LEU A 379 53.47 2.32 -37.87
N ALA A 380 52.88 3.03 -38.81
CA ALA A 380 53.58 3.78 -39.84
C ALA A 380 53.00 5.18 -39.91
N LEU A 381 53.84 6.18 -39.71
CA LEU A 381 53.48 7.60 -39.81
C LEU A 381 54.44 8.26 -40.80
N ASP A 382 53.89 9.02 -41.74
CA ASP A 382 54.63 9.92 -42.62
C ASP A 382 54.13 11.33 -42.37
N ILE A 383 54.97 12.18 -41.79
CA ILE A 383 54.63 13.51 -41.33
C ILE A 383 55.40 14.54 -42.17
N PRO A 384 54.74 15.22 -43.13
CA PRO A 384 55.31 16.38 -43.80
C PRO A 384 55.40 17.54 -42.80
N LEU A 385 56.61 18.02 -42.50
CA LEU A 385 56.82 18.98 -41.40
C LEU A 385 56.25 20.38 -41.68
N GLN A 386 56.13 20.77 -42.95
CA GLN A 386 55.50 22.02 -43.38
C GLN A 386 53.99 21.89 -43.65
N ALA A 387 53.44 20.66 -43.64
CA ALA A 387 52.06 20.35 -43.99
C ALA A 387 51.55 19.15 -43.16
N THR A 388 51.54 19.31 -41.84
CA THR A 388 51.20 18.24 -40.89
C THR A 388 49.77 17.71 -41.05
N GLU A 389 48.87 18.52 -41.60
CA GLU A 389 47.51 18.15 -41.99
C GLU A 389 47.47 17.14 -43.16
N LYS A 390 48.60 16.89 -43.83
CA LYS A 390 48.76 15.84 -44.86
C LYS A 390 49.43 14.57 -44.34
N THR A 391 49.51 14.43 -43.01
CA THR A 391 50.08 13.24 -42.37
C THR A 391 49.37 11.99 -42.84
N ARG A 392 50.15 11.01 -43.28
CA ARG A 392 49.66 9.67 -43.65
C ARG A 392 49.94 8.70 -42.51
N PHE A 393 48.97 7.86 -42.21
CA PHE A 393 49.10 6.88 -41.14
C PHE A 393 48.61 5.51 -41.59
N GLN A 394 49.25 4.49 -41.04
CA GLN A 394 48.76 3.12 -41.05
C GLN A 394 49.04 2.51 -39.67
N ALA A 395 48.00 2.11 -38.97
CA ALA A 395 48.10 1.48 -37.67
C ALA A 395 47.24 0.22 -37.60
N ALA A 396 47.72 -0.81 -36.91
CA ALA A 396 46.95 -2.00 -36.57
C ALA A 396 47.22 -2.36 -35.12
N TRP A 397 46.17 -2.54 -34.35
CA TRP A 397 46.26 -2.83 -32.91
C TRP A 397 45.38 -4.02 -32.53
N LYS A 398 45.70 -4.58 -31.37
CA LYS A 398 44.98 -5.68 -30.76
C LYS A 398 44.74 -5.38 -29.30
N ASN A 399 43.52 -5.64 -28.85
CA ASN A 399 43.12 -5.58 -27.46
C ASN A 399 43.45 -4.23 -26.80
N LEU A 400 43.20 -3.13 -27.52
CA LEU A 400 43.39 -1.79 -27.02
C LEU A 400 42.28 -1.45 -26.03
N ALA A 401 42.61 -0.79 -24.93
CA ALA A 401 41.65 -0.37 -23.93
C ALA A 401 41.97 1.03 -23.40
N TRP A 402 40.93 1.80 -23.12
CA TRP A 402 41.03 3.15 -22.57
C TRP A 402 39.83 3.47 -21.67
N LYS A 403 40.05 4.36 -20.70
CA LYS A 403 39.01 4.95 -19.85
C LYS A 403 38.32 6.11 -20.57
N GLN A 404 37.08 6.37 -20.16
CA GLN A 404 36.28 7.46 -20.73
C GLN A 404 37.02 8.80 -20.63
N TRP A 405 37.01 9.57 -21.72
CA TRP A 405 37.53 10.93 -21.75
C TRP A 405 36.52 11.87 -22.38
N LYS A 406 35.99 12.80 -21.58
CA LYS A 406 34.89 13.70 -21.99
C LYS A 406 33.72 12.88 -22.57
N LEU A 407 33.37 13.12 -23.84
CA LEU A 407 32.32 12.41 -24.58
C LEU A 407 32.85 11.16 -25.32
N LEU A 408 34.14 10.87 -25.30
CA LEU A 408 34.68 9.61 -25.84
C LEU A 408 34.44 8.50 -24.81
N PRO A 409 33.54 7.53 -25.08
CA PRO A 409 33.29 6.42 -24.18
C PRO A 409 34.57 5.62 -23.96
N GLY A 410 34.74 5.07 -22.76
CA GLY A 410 35.82 4.11 -22.52
C GLY A 410 35.54 2.83 -23.30
N ALA A 411 36.58 2.07 -23.62
CA ALA A 411 36.43 0.80 -24.31
C ALA A 411 37.47 -0.21 -23.84
N GLU A 412 37.08 -1.47 -23.86
CA GLU A 412 37.95 -2.62 -23.62
C GLU A 412 37.97 -3.52 -24.85
N HIS A 413 39.04 -4.32 -24.99
CA HIS A 413 39.19 -5.32 -26.05
C HIS A 413 38.98 -4.78 -27.48
N PHE A 414 39.28 -3.50 -27.70
CA PHE A 414 39.12 -2.84 -28.98
C PHE A 414 40.25 -3.23 -29.91
N SER A 415 39.94 -3.93 -31.00
CA SER A 415 40.92 -4.34 -32.01
C SER A 415 40.54 -3.73 -33.34
N GLY A 416 41.54 -3.49 -34.21
CA GLY A 416 41.23 -2.84 -35.47
C GLY A 416 42.43 -2.37 -36.26
N LYS A 417 42.12 -1.67 -37.34
CA LYS A 417 43.10 -1.02 -38.21
C LYS A 417 42.64 0.38 -38.59
N LEU A 418 43.61 1.27 -38.74
CA LEU A 418 43.48 2.65 -39.17
C LEU A 418 44.38 2.84 -40.39
N GLU A 419 43.83 3.31 -41.51
CA GLU A 419 44.58 3.55 -42.74
C GLU A 419 44.08 4.81 -43.45
N GLY A 420 45.00 5.64 -43.95
CA GLY A 420 44.67 6.85 -44.70
C GLY A 420 45.59 8.03 -44.38
N CYS A 421 45.03 9.23 -44.46
CA CYS A 421 45.62 10.49 -44.04
C CYS A 421 44.64 11.30 -43.18
N VAL A 422 45.10 12.42 -42.63
CA VAL A 422 44.26 13.30 -41.80
C VAL A 422 43.03 13.80 -42.59
N GLU A 423 43.16 14.05 -43.90
CA GLU A 423 42.06 14.47 -44.79
C GLU A 423 41.08 13.36 -45.15
N ASN A 424 41.52 12.10 -45.27
CA ASN A 424 40.63 10.97 -45.53
C ASN A 424 41.17 9.69 -44.92
N GLY A 425 40.33 8.94 -44.23
CA GLY A 425 40.78 7.71 -43.60
C GLY A 425 39.65 6.73 -43.34
N ARG A 426 40.07 5.50 -43.07
CA ARG A 426 39.21 4.37 -42.73
C ARG A 426 39.69 3.74 -41.43
N LEU A 427 38.75 3.57 -40.52
CA LEU A 427 38.87 2.83 -39.27
C LEU A 427 37.97 1.61 -39.34
N THR A 428 38.54 0.42 -39.25
CA THR A 428 37.79 -0.83 -39.04
C THR A 428 38.00 -1.25 -37.59
N ALA A 429 36.91 -1.38 -36.85
CA ALA A 429 36.91 -1.68 -35.43
C ALA A 429 36.14 -2.98 -35.17
N GLU A 430 36.69 -3.79 -34.27
CA GLU A 430 36.12 -5.04 -33.79
C GLU A 430 36.24 -5.12 -32.26
N MET A 431 35.19 -5.58 -31.61
CA MET A 431 35.12 -5.83 -30.17
C MET A 431 34.55 -7.21 -29.91
N GLN A 432 35.11 -7.94 -28.94
CA GLN A 432 34.59 -9.21 -28.46
C GLN A 432 34.64 -9.22 -26.94
N GLN A 433 33.50 -9.57 -26.31
CA GLN A 433 33.36 -9.60 -24.84
C GLN A 433 33.95 -8.34 -24.19
N ALA A 434 33.53 -7.18 -24.68
CA ALA A 434 34.06 -5.87 -24.30
C ALA A 434 33.08 -5.14 -23.37
N LYS A 435 33.63 -4.34 -22.46
CA LYS A 435 32.85 -3.32 -21.74
C LYS A 435 33.17 -1.95 -22.30
N MET A 436 32.15 -1.13 -22.46
CA MET A 436 32.25 0.22 -22.96
C MET A 436 31.57 1.18 -21.97
N PRO A 437 32.29 1.62 -20.92
CA PRO A 437 31.76 2.55 -19.92
C PRO A 437 31.49 3.93 -20.51
N TYR A 438 30.31 4.48 -20.20
CA TYR A 438 29.90 5.82 -20.57
C TYR A 438 29.10 6.48 -19.42
N GLU A 439 29.76 6.69 -18.29
CA GLU A 439 29.18 6.97 -16.95
C GLU A 439 28.31 8.23 -16.89
N THR A 440 28.49 9.17 -17.83
CA THR A 440 27.69 10.41 -17.91
C THR A 440 26.45 10.29 -18.80
N VAL A 441 26.29 9.18 -19.52
CA VAL A 441 25.18 8.98 -20.47
C VAL A 441 24.34 7.79 -20.03
N PHE A 442 24.96 6.64 -19.72
CA PHE A 442 24.26 5.42 -19.34
C PHE A 442 24.53 5.03 -17.89
N ARG A 443 23.53 4.46 -17.21
CA ARG A 443 23.63 3.97 -15.82
C ARG A 443 24.56 2.78 -15.63
N ALA A 444 24.80 2.04 -16.71
CA ALA A 444 25.65 0.86 -16.72
C ALA A 444 26.58 0.91 -17.95
N PRO A 445 27.77 0.30 -17.86
CA PRO A 445 28.62 0.13 -19.02
C PRO A 445 27.89 -0.72 -20.08
N LEU A 446 28.10 -0.39 -21.35
CA LEU A 446 27.58 -1.21 -22.45
C LEU A 446 28.38 -2.52 -22.49
N GLU A 447 27.71 -3.63 -22.20
CA GLU A 447 28.29 -4.98 -22.21
C GLU A 447 28.17 -5.55 -23.64
N ILE A 448 29.23 -5.40 -24.43
CA ILE A 448 29.28 -5.81 -25.84
C ILE A 448 29.75 -7.27 -25.95
N GLU A 449 28.90 -8.17 -26.42
CA GLU A 449 29.30 -9.54 -26.75
C GLU A 449 30.16 -9.57 -28.02
N LYS A 450 29.70 -8.86 -29.05
CA LYS A 450 30.37 -8.75 -30.35
C LYS A 450 29.99 -7.44 -31.02
N GLY A 451 30.97 -6.69 -31.51
CA GLY A 451 30.74 -5.43 -32.22
C GLY A 451 31.68 -5.28 -33.40
N ASN A 452 31.15 -4.90 -34.55
CA ASN A 452 31.90 -4.56 -35.75
C ASN A 452 31.45 -3.19 -36.25
N ALA A 453 32.40 -2.35 -36.68
CA ALA A 453 32.09 -1.05 -37.28
C ALA A 453 33.15 -0.64 -38.30
N THR A 454 32.72 -0.03 -39.41
CA THR A 454 33.63 0.64 -40.35
C THR A 454 33.31 2.13 -40.38
N LEU A 455 34.25 2.96 -39.91
CA LEU A 455 34.16 4.40 -39.94
C LEU A 455 35.04 4.95 -41.07
N ASN A 456 34.48 5.78 -41.93
CA ASN A 456 35.23 6.52 -42.95
C ASN A 456 35.04 8.01 -42.72
N TRP A 457 36.11 8.80 -42.80
CA TRP A 457 35.98 10.25 -42.76
C TRP A 457 36.62 10.92 -43.96
N LEU A 458 36.14 12.13 -44.26
CA LEU A 458 36.64 13.03 -45.27
C LEU A 458 36.61 14.46 -44.72
N LYS A 459 37.75 15.14 -44.73
CA LYS A 459 37.94 16.54 -44.35
C LYS A 459 38.57 17.27 -45.53
N ASN A 460 37.87 18.27 -46.07
CA ASN A 460 38.34 19.11 -47.16
C ASN A 460 37.72 20.52 -47.04
N ASP A 461 37.91 21.36 -48.06
CA ASP A 461 37.37 22.72 -48.14
C ASP A 461 35.82 22.80 -48.15
N LYS A 462 35.11 21.66 -48.19
CA LYS A 462 33.64 21.60 -48.05
C LYS A 462 33.20 21.29 -46.62
N GLY A 463 34.15 21.01 -45.72
CA GLY A 463 33.90 20.63 -44.33
C GLY A 463 34.31 19.19 -44.00
N PHE A 464 33.74 18.66 -42.92
CA PHE A 464 34.02 17.33 -42.40
C PHE A 464 32.82 16.39 -42.58
N GLN A 465 33.08 15.18 -43.06
CA GLN A 465 32.11 14.10 -43.20
C GLN A 465 32.64 12.86 -42.47
N LEU A 466 31.77 12.20 -41.69
CA LEU A 466 32.03 10.93 -41.03
C LEU A 466 30.88 9.95 -41.32
N ASP A 467 31.18 8.88 -42.05
CA ASP A 467 30.24 7.79 -42.34
C ASP A 467 30.56 6.58 -41.47
N GLY A 468 29.58 6.11 -40.70
CA GLY A 468 29.59 4.80 -40.08
C GLY A 468 28.81 3.80 -40.92
N ARG A 469 29.49 2.77 -41.43
CA ARG A 469 28.91 1.70 -42.25
C ARG A 469 29.11 0.34 -41.60
N ASP A 470 28.19 -0.57 -41.90
CA ASP A 470 28.22 -1.96 -41.46
C ASP A 470 28.37 -2.09 -39.93
N ILE A 471 27.71 -1.20 -39.19
CA ILE A 471 27.72 -1.23 -37.73
C ILE A 471 26.78 -2.35 -37.29
N ASP A 472 27.33 -3.34 -36.62
CA ASP A 472 26.61 -4.52 -36.12
C ASP A 472 27.13 -4.81 -34.70
N VAL A 473 26.29 -4.53 -33.70
CA VAL A 473 26.67 -4.57 -32.29
C VAL A 473 25.65 -5.39 -31.52
N LYS A 474 26.08 -6.55 -31.04
CA LYS A 474 25.36 -7.38 -30.09
C LYS A 474 25.87 -7.08 -28.68
N ALA A 475 25.02 -6.43 -27.89
CA ALA A 475 25.20 -6.16 -26.49
C ALA A 475 24.24 -7.02 -25.65
N LYS A 476 24.35 -6.92 -24.33
CA LYS A 476 23.47 -7.64 -23.40
C LYS A 476 21.99 -7.35 -23.64
N ALA A 477 21.24 -8.36 -24.05
CA ALA A 477 19.83 -8.29 -24.39
C ALA A 477 19.44 -7.32 -25.53
N VAL A 478 20.41 -6.76 -26.25
CA VAL A 478 20.16 -5.82 -27.37
C VAL A 478 21.10 -6.12 -28.53
N HIS A 479 20.55 -6.26 -29.73
CA HIS A 479 21.31 -6.34 -30.97
C HIS A 479 20.91 -5.18 -31.87
N ALA A 480 21.87 -4.32 -32.22
CA ALA A 480 21.65 -3.15 -33.06
C ALA A 480 22.47 -3.25 -34.35
N ARG A 481 21.84 -2.96 -35.48
CA ARG A 481 22.47 -2.90 -36.80
C ARG A 481 22.05 -1.65 -37.54
N GLY A 482 23.00 -0.88 -38.05
CA GLY A 482 22.67 0.38 -38.71
C GLY A 482 23.84 1.09 -39.36
N ASN A 483 23.55 2.29 -39.86
CA ASN A 483 24.54 3.19 -40.43
C ASN A 483 24.29 4.60 -39.90
N PHE A 484 25.33 5.42 -39.88
CA PHE A 484 25.18 6.85 -39.63
C PHE A 484 26.02 7.68 -40.60
N ARG A 485 25.63 8.94 -40.78
CA ARG A 485 26.40 9.96 -41.47
C ARG A 485 26.34 11.25 -40.67
N TYR A 486 27.50 11.76 -40.31
CA TYR A 486 27.67 13.09 -39.75
C TYR A 486 28.33 13.99 -40.79
N LEU A 487 27.78 15.18 -40.98
CA LEU A 487 28.27 16.23 -41.86
C LEU A 487 28.44 17.50 -41.03
N GLN A 488 29.59 18.15 -41.14
CA GLN A 488 29.86 19.47 -40.60
C GLN A 488 30.44 20.31 -41.75
N PRO A 489 29.59 20.95 -42.56
CA PRO A 489 30.05 21.83 -43.62
C PRO A 489 30.79 23.04 -43.04
N GLU A 490 31.68 23.64 -43.81
CA GLU A 490 32.39 24.84 -43.40
C GLU A 490 31.46 26.06 -43.40
N GLY A 491 31.26 26.69 -42.23
CA GLY A 491 30.39 27.85 -42.08
C GLY A 491 28.88 27.57 -42.05
N ASP A 492 28.46 26.30 -42.02
CA ASP A 492 27.06 25.87 -41.95
C ASP A 492 26.81 24.96 -40.72
N GLU A 493 25.55 24.68 -40.42
CA GLU A 493 25.16 23.82 -39.30
C GLU A 493 25.48 22.33 -39.54
N PRO A 494 25.84 21.56 -38.49
CA PRO A 494 26.03 20.13 -38.64
C PRO A 494 24.72 19.39 -38.91
N TRP A 495 24.84 18.24 -39.56
CA TRP A 495 23.74 17.31 -39.80
C TRP A 495 24.16 15.88 -39.43
N LEU A 496 23.37 15.22 -38.59
CA LEU A 496 23.52 13.81 -38.25
C LEU A 496 22.31 13.04 -38.78
N GLY A 497 22.57 11.97 -39.53
CA GLY A 497 21.60 10.98 -39.95
C GLY A 497 21.94 9.61 -39.38
N ILE A 498 21.02 8.95 -38.67
CA ILE A 498 21.16 7.57 -38.18
C ILE A 498 19.94 6.78 -38.63
N LEU A 499 20.17 5.58 -39.17
CA LEU A 499 19.14 4.58 -39.38
C LEU A 499 19.63 3.25 -38.84
N ALA A 500 18.95 2.72 -37.82
CA ALA A 500 19.31 1.44 -37.21
C ALA A 500 18.07 0.60 -36.87
N GLY A 501 18.19 -0.71 -37.09
CA GLY A 501 17.28 -1.71 -36.54
C GLY A 501 17.84 -2.26 -35.23
N ILE A 502 16.96 -2.48 -34.26
CA ILE A 502 17.28 -2.93 -32.91
C ILE A 502 16.36 -4.10 -32.58
N SER A 503 16.91 -5.17 -32.02
CA SER A 503 16.15 -6.28 -31.46
C SER A 503 16.56 -6.54 -30.01
N THR A 504 15.61 -6.95 -29.18
CA THR A 504 15.82 -7.31 -27.76
C THR A 504 15.03 -8.56 -27.41
N ASP A 505 15.68 -9.50 -26.75
CA ASP A 505 15.08 -10.73 -26.21
C ASP A 505 14.66 -10.59 -24.73
N ASP A 506 15.09 -9.50 -24.07
CA ASP A 506 14.75 -9.17 -22.70
C ASP A 506 14.70 -7.64 -22.49
N GLY A 507 13.49 -7.09 -22.64
CA GLY A 507 13.18 -5.69 -22.40
C GLY A 507 13.44 -5.23 -20.96
N SER A 508 13.56 -6.13 -19.98
CA SER A 508 13.93 -5.77 -18.60
C SER A 508 15.33 -5.18 -18.49
N GLN A 509 16.17 -5.32 -19.53
CA GLN A 509 17.50 -4.72 -19.61
C GLN A 509 17.51 -3.32 -20.26
N ALA A 510 16.36 -2.78 -20.68
CA ALA A 510 16.28 -1.49 -21.37
C ALA A 510 16.88 -0.32 -20.56
N TRP A 511 16.81 -0.38 -19.22
CA TRP A 511 17.39 0.61 -18.31
C TRP A 511 18.90 0.86 -18.53
N ARG A 512 19.62 -0.09 -19.12
CA ARG A 512 21.06 0.04 -19.44
C ARG A 512 21.31 0.98 -20.61
N TYR A 513 20.30 1.19 -21.46
CA TYR A 513 20.42 1.86 -22.75
C TYR A 513 19.66 3.19 -22.81
N PHE A 514 19.11 3.65 -21.68
CA PHE A 514 18.48 4.98 -21.58
C PHE A 514 19.54 6.06 -21.31
N PRO A 515 19.69 7.06 -22.21
CA PRO A 515 20.62 8.17 -21.99
C PRO A 515 20.07 9.14 -20.92
N GLU A 516 20.50 8.98 -19.67
CA GLU A 516 19.97 9.72 -18.52
C GLU A 516 20.17 11.24 -18.63
N ASN A 517 21.29 11.67 -19.19
CA ASN A 517 21.57 13.09 -19.41
C ASN A 517 20.64 13.76 -20.43
N LEU A 518 19.97 12.98 -21.29
CA LEU A 518 19.05 13.48 -22.31
C LEU A 518 17.58 13.29 -21.91
N MET A 519 17.26 12.17 -21.27
CA MET A 519 15.88 11.82 -20.87
C MET A 519 15.47 12.42 -19.53
N GLY A 520 16.43 12.78 -18.68
CA GLY A 520 16.18 13.22 -17.30
C GLY A 520 16.02 12.03 -16.34
N LYS A 521 16.42 12.24 -15.09
CA LYS A 521 16.48 11.17 -14.08
C LYS A 521 15.10 10.57 -13.77
N ALA A 522 14.05 11.40 -13.62
CA ALA A 522 12.70 10.96 -13.28
C ALA A 522 12.12 10.00 -14.33
N LEU A 523 12.27 10.33 -15.62
CA LEU A 523 11.80 9.49 -16.71
C LEU A 523 12.55 8.17 -16.79
N VAL A 524 13.89 8.20 -16.62
CA VAL A 524 14.68 6.96 -16.63
C VAL A 524 14.35 6.09 -15.42
N ASP A 525 14.17 6.67 -14.23
CA ASP A 525 13.72 5.94 -13.04
C ASP A 525 12.36 5.26 -13.28
N TYR A 526 11.40 6.01 -13.82
CA TYR A 526 10.08 5.49 -14.17
C TYR A 526 10.16 4.33 -15.17
N LEU A 527 10.80 4.52 -16.33
CA LEU A 527 10.86 3.48 -17.38
C LEU A 527 11.66 2.25 -16.93
N SER A 528 12.68 2.44 -16.09
CA SER A 528 13.48 1.34 -15.53
C SER A 528 12.67 0.48 -14.56
N GLY A 529 11.74 1.07 -13.81
CA GLY A 529 10.81 0.34 -12.95
C GLY A 529 9.62 -0.24 -13.71
N ALA A 530 9.16 0.46 -14.75
CA ALA A 530 7.96 0.11 -15.50
C ALA A 530 8.19 -1.07 -16.46
N ILE A 531 9.30 -1.11 -17.20
CA ILE A 531 9.57 -2.18 -18.16
C ILE A 531 10.26 -3.35 -17.44
N GLN A 532 9.48 -4.32 -16.98
CA GLN A 532 9.97 -5.48 -16.22
C GLN A 532 10.26 -6.72 -17.09
N GLY A 533 9.90 -6.68 -18.37
CA GLY A 533 10.16 -7.74 -19.34
C GLY A 533 9.46 -7.49 -20.67
N GLY A 534 9.82 -8.24 -21.70
CA GLY A 534 9.25 -8.17 -23.05
C GLY A 534 10.28 -8.45 -24.14
N GLN A 535 9.83 -8.57 -25.40
CA GLN A 535 10.69 -8.87 -26.55
C GLN A 535 10.34 -7.96 -27.73
N ALA A 536 11.32 -7.56 -28.54
CA ALA A 536 11.07 -6.82 -29.77
C ALA A 536 12.08 -7.22 -30.86
N ASP A 537 11.60 -7.60 -32.05
CA ASP A 537 12.48 -8.08 -33.13
C ASP A 537 12.84 -7.00 -34.16
N ASN A 538 12.08 -5.91 -34.24
CA ASN A 538 12.18 -4.89 -35.30
C ASN A 538 12.00 -3.45 -34.76
N ALA A 539 12.61 -3.13 -33.62
CA ALA A 539 12.64 -1.75 -33.19
C ALA A 539 13.46 -0.89 -34.15
N THR A 540 13.02 0.33 -34.46
CA THR A 540 13.65 1.18 -35.46
C THR A 540 14.07 2.51 -34.84
N LEU A 541 15.35 2.86 -34.97
CA LEU A 541 15.90 4.16 -34.63
C LEU A 541 16.10 4.99 -35.91
N VAL A 542 15.46 6.15 -35.95
CA VAL A 542 15.66 7.19 -36.96
C VAL A 542 16.15 8.45 -36.26
N TYR A 543 17.26 8.99 -36.73
CA TYR A 543 17.77 10.29 -36.32
C TYR A 543 18.08 11.10 -37.57
N GLY A 544 17.64 12.34 -37.65
CA GLY A 544 17.91 13.23 -38.77
C GLY A 544 17.80 14.70 -38.36
N GLY A 545 18.92 15.41 -38.24
CA GLY A 545 18.92 16.83 -37.93
C GLY A 545 20.24 17.33 -37.34
N ASN A 546 20.26 18.59 -36.91
CA ASN A 546 21.41 19.19 -36.21
C ASN A 546 21.50 18.65 -34.77
N PRO A 547 22.56 17.93 -34.38
CA PRO A 547 22.67 17.34 -33.04
C PRO A 547 22.73 18.36 -31.89
N HIS A 548 23.03 19.63 -32.16
CA HIS A 548 22.99 20.69 -31.15
C HIS A 548 21.57 21.15 -30.80
N LEU A 549 20.59 20.86 -31.65
CA LEU A 549 19.18 21.24 -31.44
C LEU A 549 18.32 20.11 -30.88
N PHE A 550 18.88 18.92 -30.69
CA PHE A 550 18.19 17.79 -30.04
C PHE A 550 17.74 18.20 -28.62
N PRO A 551 16.48 17.96 -28.21
CA PRO A 551 15.49 17.04 -28.78
C PRO A 551 14.49 17.60 -29.82
N TYR A 552 14.82 18.65 -30.59
CA TYR A 552 14.00 19.18 -31.72
C TYR A 552 12.59 19.68 -31.35
N LYS A 553 12.49 20.62 -30.41
CA LYS A 553 11.21 21.18 -29.95
C LYS A 553 10.45 22.01 -31.01
N HIS A 554 11.12 22.52 -32.05
CA HIS A 554 10.50 23.33 -33.10
C HIS A 554 10.55 22.64 -34.48
N ASN A 555 10.63 21.30 -34.52
CA ASN A 555 10.69 20.49 -35.73
C ASN A 555 11.93 20.75 -36.61
N GLU A 556 13.07 21.10 -36.01
CA GLU A 556 14.35 21.33 -36.69
C GLU A 556 15.07 20.03 -37.10
N GLY A 557 14.45 18.88 -36.80
CA GLY A 557 14.94 17.54 -37.07
C GLY A 557 13.91 16.50 -36.64
N GLN A 558 14.28 15.23 -36.76
CA GLN A 558 13.48 14.08 -36.39
C GLN A 558 14.32 13.09 -35.60
N PHE A 559 13.92 12.80 -34.36
CA PHE A 559 14.37 11.65 -33.59
C PHE A 559 13.18 10.74 -33.33
N GLN A 560 13.29 9.47 -33.71
CA GLN A 560 12.25 8.48 -33.46
C GLN A 560 12.85 7.14 -33.08
N VAL A 561 12.37 6.54 -31.98
CA VAL A 561 12.61 5.13 -31.64
C VAL A 561 11.25 4.44 -31.52
N LEU A 562 10.92 3.62 -32.51
CA LEU A 562 9.70 2.82 -32.51
C LEU A 562 10.02 1.40 -32.02
N VAL A 563 9.43 0.98 -30.91
CA VAL A 563 9.68 -0.32 -30.25
C VAL A 563 8.36 -1.10 -30.14
N PRO A 564 8.13 -2.11 -30.99
CA PRO A 564 6.98 -3.00 -30.86
C PRO A 564 7.28 -4.07 -29.81
N LEU A 565 7.05 -3.77 -28.53
CA LEU A 565 7.33 -4.66 -27.41
C LEU A 565 6.20 -5.67 -27.23
N ARG A 566 6.54 -6.97 -27.27
CA ARG A 566 5.61 -8.10 -27.18
C ARG A 566 5.84 -8.90 -25.90
N ASN A 567 4.78 -9.57 -25.42
CA ASN A 567 4.82 -10.36 -24.18
C ASN A 567 5.42 -9.60 -22.98
N ALA A 568 5.12 -8.29 -22.90
CA ALA A 568 5.72 -7.43 -21.90
C ALA A 568 5.10 -7.66 -20.52
N THR A 569 5.91 -7.44 -19.49
CA THR A 569 5.44 -7.21 -18.13
C THR A 569 5.69 -5.74 -17.80
N TYR A 570 4.63 -4.97 -17.57
CA TYR A 570 4.70 -3.51 -17.45
C TYR A 570 4.06 -3.02 -16.15
N ALA A 571 4.86 -2.45 -15.26
CA ALA A 571 4.43 -1.87 -13.99
C ALA A 571 4.26 -0.35 -14.13
N PHE A 572 3.07 0.09 -14.54
CA PHE A 572 2.80 1.51 -14.83
C PHE A 572 2.77 2.41 -13.59
N GLN A 573 2.64 1.86 -12.38
CA GLN A 573 2.68 2.61 -11.13
C GLN A 573 3.17 1.71 -9.97
N PRO A 574 4.00 2.21 -9.03
CA PRO A 574 4.38 1.47 -7.82
C PRO A 574 3.16 1.06 -6.99
N ASP A 575 3.24 -0.08 -6.30
CA ASP A 575 2.18 -0.66 -5.47
C ASP A 575 0.88 -1.00 -6.21
N TRP A 576 0.89 -1.00 -7.56
CA TRP A 576 -0.20 -1.50 -8.39
C TRP A 576 0.22 -2.82 -9.08
N PRO A 577 -0.73 -3.73 -9.37
CA PRO A 577 -0.42 -4.95 -10.09
C PRO A 577 0.18 -4.68 -11.48
N ALA A 578 1.33 -5.29 -11.79
CA ALA A 578 1.96 -5.19 -13.11
C ALA A 578 1.09 -5.84 -14.20
N LEU A 579 1.01 -5.18 -15.35
CA LEU A 579 0.32 -5.67 -16.55
C LEU A 579 1.15 -6.79 -17.17
N LYS A 580 0.56 -7.98 -17.32
CA LYS A 580 1.23 -9.16 -17.87
C LYS A 580 0.73 -9.48 -19.28
N ASN A 581 1.58 -10.12 -20.08
CA ASN A 581 1.28 -10.48 -21.48
C ASN A 581 0.83 -9.26 -22.30
N LEU A 582 1.45 -8.11 -22.05
CA LEU A 582 1.12 -6.85 -22.69
C LEU A 582 1.85 -6.73 -24.02
N ASP A 583 1.11 -6.51 -25.09
CA ASP A 583 1.64 -6.09 -26.37
C ASP A 583 1.50 -4.57 -26.50
N ILE A 584 2.62 -3.85 -26.50
CA ILE A 584 2.65 -2.38 -26.47
C ILE A 584 3.63 -1.83 -27.50
N GLU A 585 3.20 -0.83 -28.24
CA GLU A 585 4.06 -0.06 -29.13
C GLU A 585 4.56 1.18 -28.37
N LEU A 586 5.88 1.29 -28.18
CA LEU A 586 6.53 2.45 -27.58
C LEU A 586 7.15 3.29 -28.68
N ASN A 587 6.72 4.53 -28.84
CA ASN A 587 7.21 5.45 -29.85
C ASN A 587 7.84 6.67 -29.18
N PHE A 588 9.15 6.63 -28.98
CA PHE A 588 9.91 7.79 -28.53
C PHE A 588 10.04 8.73 -29.72
N LEU A 589 9.52 9.95 -29.63
CA LEU A 589 9.53 10.92 -30.71
C LEU A 589 10.01 12.26 -30.15
N ASN A 590 11.19 12.71 -30.57
CA ASN A 590 11.80 13.95 -30.09
C ASN A 590 11.89 13.98 -28.55
N ASP A 591 11.19 14.89 -27.87
CA ASP A 591 11.10 14.99 -26.40
C ASP A 591 9.81 14.36 -25.82
N GLY A 592 9.15 13.49 -26.57
CA GLY A 592 7.94 12.79 -26.16
C GLY A 592 8.03 11.27 -26.22
N LEU A 593 7.14 10.59 -25.49
CA LEU A 593 6.94 9.14 -25.57
C LEU A 593 5.45 8.88 -25.75
N TRP A 594 5.08 8.27 -26.88
CA TRP A 594 3.72 7.81 -27.12
C TRP A 594 3.66 6.29 -27.03
N MET A 595 2.64 5.78 -26.37
CA MET A 595 2.48 4.36 -26.09
C MET A 595 1.06 3.93 -26.43
N LYS A 596 0.93 2.79 -27.08
CA LYS A 596 -0.39 2.26 -27.45
C LYS A 596 -0.44 0.75 -27.29
N THR A 597 -1.57 0.27 -26.77
CA THR A 597 -1.96 -1.14 -26.81
C THR A 597 -3.43 -1.26 -27.19
N ASP A 598 -3.79 -2.31 -27.92
CA ASP A 598 -5.18 -2.52 -28.36
C ASP A 598 -6.06 -3.01 -27.21
N SER A 599 -5.54 -3.91 -26.36
CA SER A 599 -6.23 -4.40 -25.17
C SER A 599 -5.29 -5.01 -24.13
N VAL A 600 -5.61 -4.85 -22.84
CA VAL A 600 -4.90 -5.48 -21.73
C VAL A 600 -5.87 -5.96 -20.65
N ALA A 601 -5.57 -7.08 -20.01
CA ALA A 601 -6.33 -7.56 -18.86
C ALA A 601 -5.90 -6.82 -17.58
N LEU A 602 -6.86 -6.29 -16.84
CA LEU A 602 -6.71 -5.67 -15.52
C LEU A 602 -7.43 -6.58 -14.50
N GLY A 603 -6.76 -7.65 -14.07
CA GLY A 603 -7.41 -8.69 -13.26
C GLY A 603 -8.55 -9.37 -14.03
N GLY A 604 -9.79 -9.21 -13.56
CA GLY A 604 -10.99 -9.78 -14.19
C GLY A 604 -11.71 -8.86 -15.19
N VAL A 605 -11.20 -7.64 -15.45
CA VAL A 605 -11.75 -6.71 -16.45
C VAL A 605 -10.76 -6.47 -17.59
N THR A 606 -11.26 -5.99 -18.73
CA THR A 606 -10.43 -5.69 -19.91
C THR A 606 -10.38 -4.19 -20.15
N ALA A 607 -9.19 -3.63 -20.26
CA ALA A 607 -8.97 -2.29 -20.80
C ALA A 607 -8.70 -2.37 -22.30
N SER A 608 -9.29 -1.48 -23.07
CA SER A 608 -9.20 -1.39 -24.53
C SER A 608 -8.96 0.05 -24.96
N ASN A 609 -8.45 0.25 -26.18
CA ASN A 609 -8.06 1.58 -26.69
C ASN A 609 -7.09 2.32 -25.74
N LEU A 610 -6.17 1.59 -25.10
CA LEU A 610 -5.30 2.19 -24.11
C LEU A 610 -4.19 2.96 -24.82
N THR A 611 -4.20 4.26 -24.60
CA THR A 611 -3.13 5.16 -25.03
C THR A 611 -2.48 5.78 -23.81
N ALA A 612 -1.15 5.75 -23.78
CA ALA A 612 -0.39 6.44 -22.76
C ALA A 612 0.62 7.38 -23.42
N ASN A 613 0.84 8.57 -22.87
CA ASN A 613 1.80 9.50 -23.45
C ASN A 613 2.51 10.34 -22.39
N ILE A 614 3.76 10.67 -22.68
CA ILE A 614 4.56 11.67 -21.99
C ILE A 614 4.81 12.75 -23.05
N PRO A 615 4.02 13.85 -23.06
CA PRO A 615 4.07 14.83 -24.15
C PRO A 615 5.41 15.57 -24.26
N ASP A 616 6.06 15.81 -23.12
CA ASP A 616 7.33 16.51 -22.99
C ASP A 616 8.04 15.95 -21.75
N TYR A 617 9.28 15.46 -21.91
CA TYR A 617 10.07 14.90 -20.81
C TYR A 617 10.28 15.90 -19.66
N SER A 618 10.28 17.21 -19.92
CA SER A 618 10.41 18.25 -18.89
C SER A 618 9.15 18.47 -18.04
N LYS A 619 7.99 18.00 -18.50
CA LYS A 619 6.73 18.07 -17.73
C LYS A 619 6.61 16.93 -16.72
N GLU A 620 7.44 15.89 -16.86
CA GLU A 620 7.50 14.74 -15.94
C GLU A 620 6.11 14.17 -15.62
N LYS A 621 5.25 14.02 -16.64
CA LYS A 621 3.89 13.50 -16.49
C LYS A 621 3.57 12.41 -17.51
N LEU A 622 3.00 11.33 -17.02
CA LEU A 622 2.41 10.25 -17.81
C LEU A 622 0.89 10.37 -17.80
N LEU A 623 0.32 10.56 -18.98
CA LEU A 623 -1.12 10.60 -19.20
C LEU A 623 -1.58 9.26 -19.78
N ILE A 624 -2.55 8.61 -19.14
CA ILE A 624 -3.11 7.33 -19.62
C ILE A 624 -4.60 7.49 -19.83
N ASP A 625 -5.10 7.12 -21.01
CA ASP A 625 -6.52 7.03 -21.32
C ASP A 625 -6.86 5.59 -21.71
N ALA A 626 -7.94 5.04 -21.14
CA ALA A 626 -8.39 3.68 -21.45
C ALA A 626 -9.92 3.53 -21.31
N ASP A 627 -10.51 2.70 -22.17
CA ASP A 627 -11.90 2.26 -22.03
C ASP A 627 -11.90 0.88 -21.32
N ILE A 628 -12.49 0.82 -20.12
CA ILE A 628 -12.55 -0.38 -19.27
C ILE A 628 -13.93 -1.04 -19.42
N LYS A 629 -13.95 -2.36 -19.61
CA LYS A 629 -15.16 -3.17 -19.66
C LYS A 629 -14.98 -4.48 -18.91
N GLY A 630 -15.96 -4.85 -18.09
CA GLY A 630 -16.00 -6.15 -17.44
C GLY A 630 -17.09 -6.28 -16.39
N PRO A 631 -17.18 -7.44 -15.72
CA PRO A 631 -18.17 -7.66 -14.67
C PRO A 631 -17.85 -6.81 -13.44
N GLY A 632 -18.86 -6.12 -12.89
CA GLY A 632 -18.72 -5.26 -11.72
C GLY A 632 -18.10 -5.96 -10.51
N LYS A 633 -18.39 -7.25 -10.33
CA LYS A 633 -17.80 -8.11 -9.29
C LYS A 633 -16.28 -8.24 -9.37
N ALA A 634 -15.69 -8.06 -10.54
CA ALA A 634 -14.24 -8.14 -10.73
C ALA A 634 -13.52 -6.81 -10.43
N VAL A 635 -14.24 -5.71 -10.24
CA VAL A 635 -13.65 -4.39 -10.01
C VAL A 635 -13.06 -4.29 -8.60
N GLY A 636 -13.80 -4.73 -7.58
CA GLY A 636 -13.37 -4.66 -6.17
C GLY A 636 -12.04 -5.37 -5.90
N PRO A 637 -11.88 -6.66 -6.27
CA PRO A 637 -10.64 -7.41 -6.04
C PRO A 637 -9.39 -6.78 -6.66
N TYR A 638 -9.51 -6.07 -7.79
CA TYR A 638 -8.36 -5.40 -8.39
C TYR A 638 -7.79 -4.29 -7.49
N PHE A 639 -8.64 -3.59 -6.73
CA PHE A 639 -8.23 -2.51 -5.82
C PHE A 639 -7.71 -3.01 -4.46
N GLU A 640 -7.90 -4.30 -4.12
CA GLU A 640 -7.38 -4.89 -2.86
C GLU A 640 -5.84 -4.90 -2.84
N ASP A 641 -5.21 -5.04 -4.01
CA ASP A 641 -3.74 -5.00 -4.19
C ASP A 641 -3.22 -3.60 -4.58
N THR A 642 -3.94 -2.52 -4.22
CA THR A 642 -3.56 -1.12 -4.55
C THR A 642 -3.58 -0.25 -3.28
N PRO A 643 -2.97 0.96 -3.30
CA PRO A 643 -3.08 1.92 -2.22
C PRO A 643 -4.52 2.34 -1.85
N LEU A 644 -5.53 2.00 -2.68
CA LEU A 644 -6.94 2.29 -2.45
C LEU A 644 -7.68 1.17 -1.69
N ASN A 645 -6.99 0.16 -1.18
CA ASN A 645 -7.59 -0.96 -0.46
C ASN A 645 -8.41 -0.50 0.77
N ASP A 646 -7.82 0.35 1.60
CA ASP A 646 -8.42 0.81 2.85
C ASP A 646 -9.62 1.76 2.65
N SER A 647 -9.82 2.29 1.44
CA SER A 647 -10.93 3.18 1.09
C SER A 647 -11.92 2.50 0.14
N LEU A 648 -11.58 2.40 -1.15
CA LEU A 648 -12.49 1.96 -2.21
C LEU A 648 -12.78 0.46 -2.13
N ALA A 649 -11.76 -0.38 -1.89
CA ALA A 649 -11.99 -1.83 -1.82
C ALA A 649 -12.83 -2.22 -0.60
N ALA A 650 -12.54 -1.66 0.58
CA ALA A 650 -13.34 -1.83 1.79
C ALA A 650 -14.81 -1.43 1.59
N THR A 651 -15.06 -0.35 0.83
CA THR A 651 -16.43 0.09 0.47
C THR A 651 -17.11 -0.90 -0.47
N LEU A 652 -16.43 -1.36 -1.53
CA LEU A 652 -16.94 -2.34 -2.49
C LEU A 652 -17.20 -3.73 -1.86
N GLN A 653 -16.56 -4.06 -0.73
CA GLN A 653 -16.89 -5.26 0.04
C GLN A 653 -18.26 -5.18 0.74
N GLN A 654 -18.71 -3.97 1.10
CA GLN A 654 -20.03 -3.73 1.71
C GLN A 654 -21.11 -3.45 0.65
N LEU A 655 -20.71 -2.85 -0.47
CA LEU A 655 -21.55 -2.44 -1.59
C LEU A 655 -21.16 -3.23 -2.84
N GLN A 656 -21.73 -4.43 -2.99
CA GLN A 656 -21.33 -5.37 -4.03
C GLN A 656 -22.11 -5.09 -5.32
N LEU A 657 -21.40 -4.53 -6.31
CA LEU A 657 -21.95 -4.24 -7.63
C LEU A 657 -21.83 -5.48 -8.54
N ASP A 658 -22.93 -5.83 -9.20
CA ASP A 658 -23.01 -6.92 -10.17
C ASP A 658 -23.60 -6.45 -11.51
N GLY A 659 -23.34 -7.21 -12.57
CA GLY A 659 -23.60 -6.85 -13.96
C GLY A 659 -22.41 -6.18 -14.65
N ASP A 660 -22.47 -6.05 -15.97
CA ASP A 660 -21.39 -5.44 -16.76
C ASP A 660 -21.27 -3.94 -16.46
N VAL A 661 -20.03 -3.47 -16.34
CA VAL A 661 -19.70 -2.06 -16.11
C VAL A 661 -18.79 -1.60 -17.24
N ASN A 662 -19.11 -0.42 -17.79
CA ASN A 662 -18.28 0.26 -18.77
C ASN A 662 -17.78 1.56 -18.14
N ALA A 663 -16.47 1.80 -18.18
CA ALA A 663 -15.87 3.02 -17.68
C ALA A 663 -14.85 3.59 -18.66
N ARG A 664 -14.68 4.91 -18.68
CA ARG A 664 -13.52 5.56 -19.30
C ARG A 664 -12.62 6.06 -18.19
N LEU A 665 -11.37 5.63 -18.18
CA LEU A 665 -10.35 5.99 -17.21
C LEU A 665 -9.35 6.97 -17.84
N HIS A 666 -9.04 8.03 -17.11
CA HIS A 666 -7.96 8.96 -17.37
C HIS A 666 -7.05 9.02 -16.14
N LEU A 667 -5.77 8.72 -16.29
CA LEU A 667 -4.76 8.85 -15.25
C LEU A 667 -3.78 9.97 -15.60
N ASP A 668 -3.54 10.88 -14.66
CA ASP A 668 -2.42 11.83 -14.67
C ASP A 668 -1.45 11.38 -13.57
N ILE A 669 -0.32 10.80 -13.99
CA ILE A 669 0.74 10.27 -13.11
C ILE A 669 1.96 11.20 -13.20
N PRO A 670 2.22 12.02 -12.18
CA PRO A 670 3.48 12.75 -12.04
C PRO A 670 4.64 11.77 -11.82
N LEU A 671 5.76 11.99 -12.50
CA LEU A 671 6.98 11.17 -12.42
C LEU A 671 7.94 11.67 -11.31
N ASP A 672 7.64 12.82 -10.70
CA ASP A 672 8.38 13.45 -9.60
C ASP A 672 8.00 12.90 -8.21
N GLY A 673 7.00 12.02 -8.15
CA GLY A 673 6.49 11.41 -6.93
C GLY A 673 5.29 12.12 -6.30
N GLU A 674 4.73 13.15 -6.95
CA GLU A 674 3.42 13.70 -6.55
C GLU A 674 2.28 12.66 -6.71
N MET A 675 1.16 12.88 -6.02
CA MET A 675 0.02 11.94 -6.05
C MET A 675 -0.61 11.83 -7.44
N THR A 676 -0.76 10.60 -7.91
CA THR A 676 -1.53 10.26 -9.12
C THR A 676 -2.97 10.75 -9.00
N THR A 677 -3.46 11.37 -10.07
CA THR A 677 -4.88 11.71 -10.20
C THR A 677 -5.57 10.74 -11.15
N ALA A 678 -6.50 9.94 -10.64
CA ALA A 678 -7.35 9.05 -11.40
C ALA A 678 -8.74 9.67 -11.59
N LYS A 679 -9.18 9.80 -12.84
CA LYS A 679 -10.51 10.32 -13.18
C LYS A 679 -11.23 9.35 -14.09
N GLY A 680 -12.54 9.26 -13.99
CA GLY A 680 -13.28 8.48 -14.96
C GLY A 680 -14.78 8.62 -14.88
N ASP A 681 -15.43 8.22 -15.97
CA ASP A 681 -16.87 8.17 -16.10
C ASP A 681 -17.32 6.71 -16.17
N VAL A 682 -18.20 6.31 -15.27
CA VAL A 682 -18.73 4.95 -15.17
C VAL A 682 -20.20 4.95 -15.57
N ARG A 683 -20.55 4.06 -16.50
CA ARG A 683 -21.94 3.82 -16.91
C ARG A 683 -22.43 2.49 -16.37
N LEU A 684 -23.57 2.56 -15.70
CA LEU A 684 -24.32 1.42 -15.20
C LEU A 684 -25.55 1.20 -16.09
N ASN A 685 -25.77 -0.04 -16.51
CA ASN A 685 -26.90 -0.44 -17.30
C ASN A 685 -27.47 -1.74 -16.75
N ASN A 686 -28.63 -1.64 -16.09
CA ASN A 686 -29.32 -2.78 -15.51
C ASN A 686 -28.46 -3.57 -14.50
N ASN A 687 -27.60 -2.87 -13.75
CA ASN A 687 -26.78 -3.47 -12.72
C ASN A 687 -27.61 -3.81 -11.48
N SER A 688 -27.05 -4.66 -10.61
CA SER A 688 -27.61 -4.87 -9.27
C SER A 688 -26.57 -4.51 -8.22
N LEU A 689 -27.01 -3.87 -7.13
CA LEU A 689 -26.15 -3.45 -6.04
C LEU A 689 -26.66 -4.11 -4.75
N TYR A 690 -25.88 -5.02 -4.21
CA TYR A 690 -26.18 -5.66 -2.92
C TYR A 690 -25.56 -4.85 -1.77
N ILE A 691 -26.40 -4.41 -0.83
CA ILE A 691 -26.02 -3.64 0.35
C ILE A 691 -25.99 -4.61 1.55
N LYS A 692 -24.80 -5.11 1.87
CA LYS A 692 -24.60 -6.15 2.87
C LYS A 692 -25.15 -5.79 4.27
N PRO A 693 -24.97 -4.57 4.80
CA PRO A 693 -25.51 -4.22 6.12
C PRO A 693 -27.05 -4.22 6.22
N LEU A 694 -27.75 -4.07 5.09
CA LEU A 694 -29.21 -4.05 5.02
C LEU A 694 -29.81 -5.38 4.56
N ASP A 695 -28.95 -6.34 4.19
CA ASP A 695 -29.31 -7.58 3.51
C ASP A 695 -30.32 -7.35 2.36
N SER A 696 -30.07 -6.32 1.55
CA SER A 696 -31.00 -5.87 0.51
C SER A 696 -30.28 -5.56 -0.79
N THR A 697 -30.98 -5.80 -1.91
CA THR A 697 -30.45 -5.55 -3.26
C THR A 697 -31.25 -4.44 -3.95
N LEU A 698 -30.54 -3.48 -4.55
CA LEU A 698 -31.11 -2.56 -5.53
C LEU A 698 -30.97 -3.22 -6.90
N ASN A 699 -32.08 -3.37 -7.60
CA ASN A 699 -32.13 -4.00 -8.93
C ASN A 699 -32.29 -2.95 -10.02
N ASN A 700 -31.93 -3.31 -11.26
CA ASN A 700 -32.09 -2.48 -12.46
C ASN A 700 -31.41 -1.10 -12.35
N LEU A 701 -30.31 -1.01 -11.60
CA LEU A 701 -29.56 0.22 -11.38
C LEU A 701 -28.96 0.70 -12.71
N SER A 702 -29.43 1.85 -13.18
CA SER A 702 -29.04 2.41 -14.48
C SER A 702 -28.79 3.92 -14.37
N GLY A 703 -27.72 4.39 -15.00
CA GLY A 703 -27.30 5.79 -15.00
C GLY A 703 -25.79 5.92 -15.11
N GLN A 704 -25.24 7.08 -14.77
CA GLN A 704 -23.80 7.31 -14.81
C GLN A 704 -23.30 8.07 -13.59
N PHE A 705 -22.03 7.84 -13.25
CA PHE A 705 -21.33 8.61 -12.24
C PHE A 705 -19.89 8.84 -12.68
N SER A 706 -19.30 9.94 -12.22
CA SER A 706 -17.89 10.22 -12.43
C SER A 706 -17.13 10.15 -11.11
N PHE A 707 -15.82 9.94 -11.20
CA PHE A 707 -14.93 9.97 -10.05
C PHE A 707 -13.67 10.78 -10.35
N VAL A 708 -13.13 11.40 -9.30
CA VAL A 708 -11.78 11.96 -9.23
C VAL A 708 -11.17 11.47 -7.92
N ASN A 709 -10.22 10.54 -8.02
CA ASN A 709 -9.68 9.78 -6.89
C ASN A 709 -10.83 9.17 -6.06
N GLY A 710 -10.86 9.35 -4.73
CA GLY A 710 -11.95 8.88 -3.89
C GLY A 710 -13.24 9.70 -3.95
N THR A 711 -13.29 10.83 -4.66
CA THR A 711 -14.50 11.68 -4.76
C THR A 711 -15.36 11.22 -5.94
N LEU A 712 -16.50 10.61 -5.67
CA LEU A 712 -17.47 10.15 -6.66
C LEU A 712 -18.65 11.12 -6.72
N LYS A 713 -19.24 11.30 -7.90
CA LYS A 713 -20.47 12.06 -8.08
C LYS A 713 -21.34 11.41 -9.13
N SER A 714 -22.56 11.03 -8.77
CA SER A 714 -23.52 10.48 -9.71
C SER A 714 -24.38 11.55 -10.35
N GLU A 715 -24.84 11.26 -11.55
CA GLU A 715 -26.09 11.82 -12.07
C GLU A 715 -27.28 11.10 -11.42
N PRO A 716 -28.53 11.56 -11.63
CA PRO A 716 -29.70 10.83 -11.17
C PRO A 716 -29.72 9.40 -11.75
N LEU A 717 -29.56 8.42 -10.86
CA LEU A 717 -29.65 6.99 -11.14
C LEU A 717 -31.09 6.52 -10.95
N LYS A 718 -31.53 5.59 -11.78
CA LYS A 718 -32.81 4.91 -11.63
C LYS A 718 -32.56 3.49 -11.15
N ALA A 719 -33.30 3.05 -10.14
CA ALA A 719 -33.26 1.70 -9.64
C ALA A 719 -34.65 1.22 -9.24
N THR A 720 -34.76 -0.07 -8.97
CA THR A 720 -35.92 -0.69 -8.31
C THR A 720 -35.46 -1.21 -6.95
N TRP A 721 -36.08 -0.72 -5.88
CA TRP A 721 -35.83 -1.16 -4.51
C TRP A 721 -37.16 -1.54 -3.84
N PHE A 722 -37.20 -2.64 -3.09
CA PHE A 722 -38.44 -3.25 -2.58
C PHE A 722 -39.57 -3.37 -3.63
N ASN A 723 -39.21 -3.84 -4.84
CA ASN A 723 -40.11 -3.97 -6.00
C ASN A 723 -40.74 -2.67 -6.49
N GLN A 724 -40.19 -1.50 -6.12
CA GLN A 724 -40.71 -0.19 -6.50
C GLN A 724 -39.61 0.74 -7.03
N PRO A 725 -39.94 1.64 -7.97
CA PRO A 725 -38.96 2.56 -8.55
C PRO A 725 -38.45 3.56 -7.51
N VAL A 726 -37.16 3.87 -7.58
CA VAL A 726 -36.51 4.91 -6.77
C VAL A 726 -35.48 5.63 -7.64
N ASN A 727 -35.48 6.96 -7.56
CA ASN A 727 -34.40 7.78 -8.11
C ASN A 727 -33.38 8.02 -7.01
N ILE A 728 -32.10 7.85 -7.34
CA ILE A 728 -31.00 7.94 -6.38
C ILE A 728 -29.92 8.81 -7.00
N ASP A 729 -29.40 9.76 -6.26
CA ASP A 729 -28.11 10.37 -6.58
C ASP A 729 -27.19 10.27 -5.37
N PHE A 730 -25.89 10.15 -5.63
CA PHE A 730 -24.90 10.08 -4.56
C PHE A 730 -23.67 10.91 -4.88
N SER A 731 -23.02 11.35 -3.81
CA SER A 731 -21.71 11.97 -3.86
C SER A 731 -20.86 11.44 -2.73
N THR A 732 -19.58 11.22 -2.99
CA THR A 732 -18.62 10.88 -1.94
C THR A 732 -17.52 11.93 -1.87
N THR A 733 -16.98 12.12 -0.68
CA THR A 733 -15.82 12.99 -0.45
C THR A 733 -14.82 12.24 0.40
N GLU A 734 -13.61 12.11 -0.10
CA GLU A 734 -12.47 11.57 0.64
C GLU A 734 -11.88 12.69 1.50
N GLY A 735 -11.98 12.58 2.82
CA GLY A 735 -11.40 13.54 3.77
C GLY A 735 -10.30 12.91 4.62
N ASP A 736 -9.51 13.73 5.30
CA ASP A 736 -8.34 13.29 6.09
C ASP A 736 -8.65 12.27 7.20
N LYS A 737 -9.90 12.24 7.69
CA LYS A 737 -10.31 11.41 8.85
C LYS A 737 -11.37 10.36 8.54
N ALA A 738 -12.11 10.55 7.46
CA ALA A 738 -13.23 9.69 7.08
C ALA A 738 -13.57 9.86 5.61
N TYR A 739 -14.05 8.78 5.02
CA TYR A 739 -14.71 8.79 3.74
C TYR A 739 -16.19 9.09 3.94
N GLN A 740 -16.69 10.15 3.31
CA GLN A 740 -18.07 10.61 3.48
C GLN A 740 -18.91 10.20 2.27
N VAL A 741 -20.09 9.64 2.49
CA VAL A 741 -21.04 9.27 1.44
C VAL A 741 -22.35 10.00 1.71
N ALA A 742 -22.80 10.80 0.75
CA ALA A 742 -24.13 11.41 0.76
C ALA A 742 -24.97 10.76 -0.34
N VAL A 743 -26.16 10.28 0.01
CA VAL A 743 -27.13 9.69 -0.93
C VAL A 743 -28.44 10.43 -0.79
N ASN A 744 -28.95 10.97 -1.89
CA ASN A 744 -30.30 11.48 -1.97
C ASN A 744 -31.19 10.46 -2.67
N MET A 745 -32.41 10.32 -2.17
CA MET A 745 -33.41 9.40 -2.69
C MET A 745 -34.72 10.16 -2.90
N ASP A 746 -35.35 9.91 -4.04
CA ASP A 746 -36.68 10.41 -4.38
C ASP A 746 -37.52 9.24 -4.87
N ALA A 747 -38.66 9.03 -4.21
CA ALA A 747 -39.53 7.92 -4.51
C ALA A 747 -41.00 8.24 -4.23
N ASN A 748 -41.88 7.58 -4.99
CA ASN A 748 -43.31 7.59 -4.77
C ASN A 748 -43.76 6.14 -4.57
N TRP A 749 -43.77 5.69 -3.32
CA TRP A 749 -43.98 4.29 -2.97
C TRP A 749 -45.39 4.02 -2.47
N GLN A 750 -45.92 2.85 -2.79
CA GLN A 750 -47.19 2.33 -2.27
C GLN A 750 -46.88 1.38 -1.10
N PRO A 751 -47.19 1.76 0.16
CA PRO A 751 -46.86 0.93 1.31
C PRO A 751 -47.45 -0.49 1.24
N SER A 752 -48.61 -0.63 0.61
CA SER A 752 -49.29 -1.92 0.36
C SER A 752 -48.56 -2.86 -0.60
N ARG A 753 -47.46 -2.42 -1.24
CA ARG A 753 -46.67 -3.23 -2.18
C ARG A 753 -45.22 -3.44 -1.74
N MET A 754 -44.88 -3.09 -0.51
CA MET A 754 -43.49 -3.15 -0.02
C MET A 754 -43.14 -4.52 0.61
N ASP A 755 -44.10 -5.46 0.73
CA ASP A 755 -43.95 -6.79 1.37
C ASP A 755 -43.38 -6.80 2.81
N VAL A 756 -43.23 -5.63 3.44
CA VAL A 756 -42.65 -5.44 4.79
C VAL A 756 -43.68 -5.20 5.90
N LEU A 757 -44.94 -4.93 5.55
CA LEU A 757 -46.02 -4.69 6.53
C LEU A 757 -46.80 -5.98 6.83
N PRO A 758 -47.30 -6.19 8.06
CA PRO A 758 -48.22 -7.29 8.34
C PRO A 758 -49.48 -7.20 7.46
N LYS A 759 -49.90 -8.31 6.83
CA LYS A 759 -51.07 -8.38 5.93
C LYS A 759 -52.32 -7.63 6.41
N PRO A 760 -52.72 -7.66 7.71
CA PRO A 760 -53.87 -6.88 8.18
C PRO A 760 -53.67 -5.36 8.11
N ILE A 761 -52.44 -4.87 8.28
CA ILE A 761 -52.07 -3.45 8.16
C ILE A 761 -51.93 -3.09 6.67
N GLU A 762 -51.26 -3.94 5.89
CA GLU A 762 -51.12 -3.80 4.44
C GLU A 762 -52.48 -3.62 3.74
N ASN A 763 -53.47 -4.44 4.10
CA ASN A 763 -54.83 -4.36 3.57
C ASN A 763 -55.63 -3.15 4.07
N ALA A 764 -55.21 -2.51 5.17
CA ALA A 764 -55.89 -1.37 5.77
C ALA A 764 -55.36 -0.03 5.28
N VAL A 765 -54.26 -0.02 4.51
CA VAL A 765 -53.59 1.20 4.06
C VAL A 765 -53.49 1.20 2.54
N ASP A 766 -53.99 2.24 1.89
CA ASP A 766 -54.00 2.36 0.42
C ASP A 766 -53.61 3.77 -0.03
N GLY A 767 -52.97 3.87 -1.20
CA GLY A 767 -52.42 5.11 -1.75
C GLY A 767 -50.89 5.12 -1.83
N ALA A 768 -50.36 6.15 -2.50
CA ALA A 768 -48.92 6.32 -2.69
C ALA A 768 -48.39 7.46 -1.82
N VAL A 769 -47.17 7.30 -1.30
CA VAL A 769 -46.45 8.26 -0.47
C VAL A 769 -45.24 8.75 -1.25
N SER A 770 -45.25 10.03 -1.61
CA SER A 770 -44.05 10.71 -2.10
C SER A 770 -43.17 11.08 -0.92
N TRP A 771 -41.91 10.66 -0.96
CA TRP A 771 -40.93 10.93 0.07
C TRP A 771 -39.56 11.23 -0.53
N ASN A 772 -38.81 12.08 0.19
CA ASN A 772 -37.42 12.37 -0.10
C ASN A 772 -36.57 11.89 1.08
N GLY A 773 -35.49 11.17 0.77
CA GLY A 773 -34.53 10.67 1.76
C GLY A 773 -33.16 11.26 1.52
N LYS A 774 -32.47 11.63 2.59
CA LYS A 774 -31.07 12.03 2.57
C LYS A 774 -30.31 11.16 3.56
N VAL A 775 -29.38 10.36 3.06
CA VAL A 775 -28.49 9.51 3.85
C VAL A 775 -27.11 10.15 3.85
N VAL A 776 -26.50 10.29 5.01
CA VAL A 776 -25.09 10.69 5.17
C VAL A 776 -24.40 9.58 5.95
N ILE A 777 -23.37 8.99 5.37
CA ILE A 777 -22.56 7.94 5.98
C ILE A 777 -21.15 8.48 6.17
N ASP A 778 -20.66 8.44 7.40
CA ASP A 778 -19.25 8.67 7.72
C ASP A 778 -18.58 7.31 7.92
N LEU A 779 -17.53 7.05 7.14
CA LEU A 779 -16.69 5.86 7.19
C LEU A 779 -15.27 6.25 7.66
N PRO A 780 -15.01 6.31 8.98
CA PRO A 780 -13.68 6.62 9.49
C PRO A 780 -12.69 5.49 9.18
N TYR A 781 -11.47 5.80 8.74
CA TYR A 781 -10.48 4.78 8.35
C TYR A 781 -10.10 3.79 9.45
N HIS A 782 -10.31 4.15 10.73
CA HIS A 782 -9.95 3.34 11.89
C HIS A 782 -11.09 3.14 12.90
N ALA A 783 -12.35 3.37 12.50
CA ALA A 783 -13.51 3.16 13.37
C ALA A 783 -14.72 2.61 12.60
N GLY A 784 -15.75 2.17 13.31
CA GLY A 784 -16.98 1.66 12.69
C GLY A 784 -17.79 2.76 11.99
N ALA A 785 -18.47 2.39 10.90
CA ALA A 785 -19.33 3.26 10.12
C ALA A 785 -20.44 3.90 10.97
N ARG A 786 -20.73 5.17 10.71
CA ARG A 786 -21.87 5.90 11.29
C ARG A 786 -22.73 6.46 10.17
N TYR A 787 -24.03 6.51 10.39
CA TYR A 787 -24.94 7.06 9.39
C TYR A 787 -26.05 7.89 10.02
N ASN A 788 -26.48 8.91 9.29
CA ASN A 788 -27.67 9.71 9.55
C ASN A 788 -28.59 9.61 8.33
N VAL A 789 -29.88 9.39 8.55
CA VAL A 789 -30.90 9.36 7.51
C VAL A 789 -32.00 10.36 7.88
N ASP A 790 -32.26 11.32 7.01
CA ASP A 790 -33.41 12.21 7.11
C ASP A 790 -34.42 11.83 6.01
N ILE A 791 -35.65 11.45 6.38
CA ILE A 791 -36.74 11.14 5.47
C ILE A 791 -37.86 12.15 5.70
N THR A 792 -38.29 12.83 4.64
CA THR A 792 -39.44 13.73 4.65
C THR A 792 -40.48 13.25 3.64
N GLY A 793 -41.75 13.31 4.01
CA GLY A 793 -42.85 12.95 3.11
C GLY A 793 -44.17 13.58 3.54
N ASP A 794 -45.18 13.50 2.70
CA ASP A 794 -46.55 13.91 3.04
C ASP A 794 -47.51 12.75 2.77
N LEU A 795 -48.18 12.27 3.83
CA LEU A 795 -49.16 11.20 3.75
C LEU A 795 -50.52 11.67 3.21
N LYS A 796 -50.58 12.84 2.55
CA LYS A 796 -51.79 13.40 1.93
C LYS A 796 -52.56 12.39 1.10
N ASN A 797 -51.88 11.67 0.23
CA ASN A 797 -52.49 10.71 -0.70
C ASN A 797 -52.73 9.32 -0.08
N LEU A 798 -52.28 9.09 1.16
CA LEU A 798 -52.47 7.86 1.90
C LEU A 798 -53.82 7.87 2.61
N SER A 799 -54.56 6.76 2.49
CA SER A 799 -55.74 6.45 3.28
C SER A 799 -55.44 5.28 4.22
N SER A 800 -56.00 5.33 5.43
CA SER A 800 -55.88 4.30 6.45
C SER A 800 -57.27 3.99 7.03
N GLN A 801 -57.67 2.73 6.92
CA GLN A 801 -58.89 2.16 7.51
C GLN A 801 -58.63 1.55 8.90
N LEU A 802 -57.46 1.80 9.49
CA LEU A 802 -57.16 1.37 10.87
C LEU A 802 -58.08 2.09 11.86
N PRO A 803 -58.38 1.50 13.04
CA PRO A 803 -59.15 2.16 14.09
C PRO A 803 -58.55 3.51 14.51
N ALA A 804 -59.40 4.42 15.00
CA ALA A 804 -58.94 5.69 15.55
C ALA A 804 -57.92 5.45 16.70
N PRO A 805 -56.81 6.20 16.79
CA PRO A 805 -56.50 7.45 16.05
C PRO A 805 -55.76 7.26 14.71
N LEU A 806 -55.58 6.03 14.22
CA LEU A 806 -54.84 5.76 12.97
C LEU A 806 -55.72 5.79 11.72
N ASN A 807 -57.02 6.02 11.85
CA ASN A 807 -57.92 6.21 10.72
C ASN A 807 -57.57 7.51 10.00
N LYS A 808 -57.44 7.46 8.68
CA LYS A 808 -57.14 8.65 7.87
C LYS A 808 -57.81 8.55 6.51
N LYS A 809 -58.48 9.62 6.08
CA LYS A 809 -58.99 9.73 4.71
C LYS A 809 -57.91 10.28 3.77
N SER A 810 -57.96 9.87 2.51
CA SER A 810 -57.10 10.47 1.48
C SER A 810 -57.49 11.94 1.26
N GLY A 811 -56.51 12.81 1.01
CA GLY A 811 -56.66 14.25 0.79
C GLY A 811 -56.20 15.15 1.94
N GLU A 812 -56.16 14.64 3.17
CA GLU A 812 -55.69 15.38 4.35
C GLU A 812 -54.17 15.32 4.47
N ALA A 813 -53.50 16.48 4.43
CA ALA A 813 -52.04 16.57 4.55
C ALA A 813 -51.60 16.14 5.96
N LEU A 814 -50.63 15.23 6.01
CA LEU A 814 -50.03 14.75 7.24
C LEU A 814 -48.53 14.63 6.98
N PRO A 815 -47.78 15.73 7.13
CA PRO A 815 -46.35 15.74 6.89
C PRO A 815 -45.66 14.83 7.89
N VAL A 816 -44.74 13.99 7.40
CA VAL A 816 -43.94 13.07 8.19
C VAL A 816 -42.49 13.43 8.04
N ASN A 817 -41.79 13.52 9.16
CA ASN A 817 -40.35 13.67 9.22
C ASN A 817 -39.79 12.56 10.11
N VAL A 818 -38.82 11.81 9.59
CA VAL A 818 -38.12 10.75 10.29
C VAL A 818 -36.62 11.02 10.21
N LYS A 819 -35.96 11.02 11.36
CA LYS A 819 -34.50 11.08 11.49
C LYS A 819 -34.00 9.80 12.11
N VAL A 820 -33.05 9.17 11.45
CA VAL A 820 -32.37 7.97 11.93
C VAL A 820 -30.90 8.31 12.14
N ALA A 821 -30.36 8.01 13.32
CA ALA A 821 -28.92 8.13 13.59
C ALA A 821 -28.42 6.79 14.13
N GLY A 822 -27.40 6.21 13.51
CA GLY A 822 -26.99 4.84 13.82
C GLY A 822 -25.56 4.50 13.45
N ASN A 823 -25.23 3.24 13.73
CA ASN A 823 -23.99 2.56 13.36
C ASN A 823 -24.32 1.13 12.93
N LEU A 824 -23.31 0.30 12.68
CA LEU A 824 -23.49 -1.09 12.21
C LEU A 824 -24.25 -2.01 13.20
N ASN A 825 -24.44 -1.62 14.46
CA ASN A 825 -25.05 -2.47 15.50
C ASN A 825 -26.43 -1.98 15.98
N SER A 826 -26.73 -0.68 15.83
CA SER A 826 -27.99 -0.09 16.31
C SER A 826 -28.28 1.26 15.68
N PHE A 827 -29.55 1.64 15.64
CA PHE A 827 -29.97 2.99 15.28
C PHE A 827 -31.10 3.53 16.16
N ASP A 828 -31.08 4.84 16.36
CA ASP A 828 -32.15 5.60 16.99
C ASP A 828 -32.98 6.27 15.89
N LEU A 829 -34.28 6.05 15.90
CA LEU A 829 -35.26 6.63 14.99
C LEU A 829 -36.15 7.58 15.76
N THR A 830 -36.12 8.85 15.38
CA THR A 830 -36.94 9.93 15.95
C THR A 830 -37.77 10.55 14.84
N GLY A 831 -38.97 11.02 15.15
CA GLY A 831 -39.78 11.69 14.13
C GLY A 831 -41.12 12.18 14.61
N ASN A 832 -41.86 12.74 13.67
CA ASN A 832 -43.20 13.24 13.89
C ASN A 832 -44.10 13.01 12.67
N ALA A 833 -45.39 12.86 12.95
CA ALA A 833 -46.45 12.82 11.94
C ALA A 833 -47.47 13.93 12.25
N GLY A 834 -47.48 14.98 11.43
CA GLY A 834 -48.18 16.22 11.74
C GLY A 834 -47.54 16.98 12.91
N GLY A 835 -48.31 17.87 13.55
CA GLY A 835 -47.82 18.74 14.63
C GLY A 835 -47.93 18.17 16.05
N THR A 836 -48.65 17.06 16.24
CA THR A 836 -49.01 16.54 17.57
C THR A 836 -48.55 15.10 17.83
N ASN A 837 -48.20 14.32 16.81
CA ASN A 837 -47.73 12.95 16.99
C ASN A 837 -46.21 12.91 16.89
N HIS A 838 -45.55 12.52 17.98
CA HIS A 838 -44.11 12.36 18.03
C HIS A 838 -43.76 10.94 18.46
N PHE A 839 -42.75 10.37 17.81
CA PHE A 839 -42.27 9.02 18.09
C PHE A 839 -40.74 9.00 18.22
N ASN A 840 -40.26 8.10 19.06
CA ASN A 840 -38.85 7.84 19.28
C ASN A 840 -38.66 6.35 19.52
N SER A 841 -37.69 5.72 18.86
CA SER A 841 -37.41 4.29 18.98
C SER A 841 -35.93 3.99 18.83
N ARG A 842 -35.45 2.94 19.50
CA ARG A 842 -34.12 2.36 19.35
C ARG A 842 -34.24 0.95 18.82
N TRP A 843 -33.49 0.67 17.76
CA TRP A 843 -33.45 -0.62 17.09
C TRP A 843 -32.03 -1.18 17.12
N LEU A 844 -31.92 -2.49 17.30
CA LEU A 844 -30.67 -3.25 17.28
C LEU A 844 -30.59 -4.06 15.98
N LEU A 845 -29.45 -3.97 15.31
CA LEU A 845 -29.14 -4.63 14.05
C LEU A 845 -28.45 -5.98 14.33
N ASN A 846 -29.23 -6.94 14.82
CA ASN A 846 -28.80 -8.32 15.04
C ASN A 846 -29.19 -9.21 13.84
N ARG A 847 -29.11 -10.54 13.96
CA ARG A 847 -29.65 -11.49 12.95
C ARG A 847 -31.11 -11.23 12.55
N LYS A 848 -31.88 -10.62 13.45
CA LYS A 848 -33.23 -10.07 13.19
C LYS A 848 -33.23 -8.65 13.70
N LEU A 849 -33.96 -7.76 13.03
CA LEU A 849 -34.11 -6.38 13.45
C LEU A 849 -34.88 -6.34 14.78
N THR A 850 -34.24 -5.98 15.88
CA THR A 850 -34.87 -5.99 17.22
C THR A 850 -35.23 -4.59 17.66
N LEU A 851 -36.50 -4.30 17.93
CA LEU A 851 -36.90 -3.07 18.61
C LEU A 851 -36.56 -3.23 20.10
N ASP A 852 -35.63 -2.41 20.62
CA ASP A 852 -35.24 -2.40 22.05
C ASP A 852 -36.26 -1.57 22.84
N ARG A 853 -36.48 -0.33 22.40
CA ARG A 853 -37.31 0.66 23.09
C ARG A 853 -38.08 1.50 22.09
N ALA A 854 -39.34 1.79 22.39
CA ALA A 854 -40.14 2.74 21.62
C ALA A 854 -41.06 3.56 22.52
N ILE A 855 -41.29 4.79 22.14
CA ILE A 855 -42.34 5.63 22.68
C ILE A 855 -43.07 6.34 21.53
N TRP A 856 -44.39 6.36 21.60
CA TRP A 856 -45.25 7.19 20.75
C TRP A 856 -46.19 7.99 21.64
N THR A 857 -46.14 9.31 21.49
CA THR A 857 -46.98 10.25 22.23
C THR A 857 -47.77 11.11 21.27
N THR A 858 -49.09 11.15 21.46
CA THR A 858 -50.00 12.11 20.82
C THR A 858 -50.12 13.39 21.67
N ASP A 859 -50.48 14.51 21.04
CA ASP A 859 -50.53 15.85 21.65
C ASP A 859 -49.20 16.36 22.23
N SER A 860 -48.07 15.80 21.78
CA SER A 860 -46.75 16.30 22.13
C SER A 860 -46.29 17.37 21.13
N ARG A 861 -45.56 18.39 21.61
CA ARG A 861 -44.87 19.38 20.76
C ARG A 861 -43.40 19.04 20.49
N THR A 862 -42.85 18.07 21.20
CA THR A 862 -41.45 17.65 21.12
C THR A 862 -41.32 16.14 21.05
N THR A 863 -40.19 15.64 20.55
CA THR A 863 -39.86 14.22 20.59
C THR A 863 -39.74 13.72 22.03
N PRO A 864 -40.53 12.72 22.44
CA PRO A 864 -40.43 12.16 23.78
C PRO A 864 -39.10 11.40 23.96
N PRO A 865 -38.52 11.38 25.17
CA PRO A 865 -37.34 10.56 25.46
C PRO A 865 -37.70 9.07 25.41
N LEU A 866 -36.75 8.22 25.02
CA LEU A 866 -36.93 6.77 25.07
C LEU A 866 -37.20 6.29 26.50
N PRO A 867 -38.03 5.25 26.69
CA PRO A 867 -38.20 4.61 28.00
C PRO A 867 -36.87 4.13 28.59
N GLU A 868 -36.75 4.13 29.92
CA GLU A 868 -35.52 3.64 30.58
C GLU A 868 -35.32 2.14 30.41
N GLN A 869 -36.41 1.36 30.34
CA GLN A 869 -36.42 -0.09 30.18
C GLN A 869 -36.83 -0.50 28.76
N ALA A 870 -36.35 -1.66 28.30
CA ALA A 870 -36.79 -2.26 27.04
C ALA A 870 -38.31 -2.46 27.03
N GLY A 871 -38.98 -1.94 26.00
CA GLY A 871 -40.44 -1.86 25.98
C GLY A 871 -41.01 -0.83 25.01
N VAL A 872 -42.31 -0.94 24.78
CA VAL A 872 -43.09 0.02 23.99
C VAL A 872 -44.00 0.82 24.92
N GLU A 873 -43.86 2.14 24.92
CA GLU A 873 -44.77 3.06 25.62
C GLU A 873 -45.68 3.78 24.60
N LEU A 874 -46.98 3.63 24.77
CA LEU A 874 -48.01 4.20 23.92
C LEU A 874 -48.84 5.19 24.74
N ASN A 875 -48.60 6.48 24.52
CA ASN A 875 -49.36 7.58 25.11
C ASN A 875 -50.35 8.08 24.06
N LEU A 876 -51.52 7.44 24.02
CA LEU A 876 -52.49 7.57 22.94
C LEU A 876 -53.71 8.42 23.39
N PRO A 877 -54.45 9.02 22.45
CA PRO A 877 -55.67 9.79 22.73
C PRO A 877 -56.80 8.82 23.15
N PRO A 878 -58.05 9.27 23.37
CA PRO A 878 -59.16 8.36 23.62
C PRO A 878 -59.27 7.26 22.54
N MET A 879 -59.47 6.00 22.96
CA MET A 879 -59.49 4.83 22.08
C MET A 879 -60.76 4.00 22.25
N ASP A 880 -61.21 3.39 21.15
CA ASP A 880 -62.20 2.31 21.19
C ASP A 880 -61.49 0.96 21.26
N GLY A 881 -61.43 0.38 22.46
CA GLY A 881 -60.77 -0.89 22.71
C GLY A 881 -61.39 -2.07 21.97
N ALA A 882 -62.67 -2.00 21.57
CA ALA A 882 -63.32 -3.07 20.83
C ALA A 882 -62.83 -3.13 19.38
N GLU A 883 -62.67 -1.99 18.72
CA GLU A 883 -62.12 -1.92 17.36
C GLU A 883 -60.65 -2.39 17.31
N TRP A 884 -59.85 -1.97 18.29
CA TRP A 884 -58.45 -2.41 18.41
C TRP A 884 -58.34 -3.90 18.73
N LEU A 885 -59.16 -4.43 19.63
CA LEU A 885 -59.17 -5.87 19.95
C LEU A 885 -59.57 -6.71 18.73
N ALA A 886 -60.55 -6.26 17.94
CA ALA A 886 -60.97 -6.92 16.70
C ALA A 886 -59.85 -6.95 15.64
N LEU A 887 -58.99 -5.93 15.60
CA LEU A 887 -57.80 -5.92 14.74
C LEU A 887 -56.76 -6.95 15.21
N PHE A 888 -56.47 -7.02 16.51
CA PHE A 888 -55.49 -7.98 17.04
C PHE A 888 -55.93 -9.45 16.90
N GLN A 889 -57.23 -9.74 17.04
CA GLN A 889 -57.80 -11.08 16.83
C GLN A 889 -57.65 -11.58 15.37
N LYS A 890 -57.47 -10.69 14.39
CA LYS A 890 -57.22 -11.04 12.98
C LYS A 890 -55.77 -11.43 12.66
N GLY A 891 -54.93 -11.65 13.68
CA GLY A 891 -53.62 -12.29 13.50
C GLY A 891 -52.45 -11.33 13.27
N VAL A 892 -52.50 -10.11 13.82
CA VAL A 892 -51.40 -9.10 13.71
C VAL A 892 -50.05 -9.60 14.29
N GLY A 893 -50.02 -10.72 15.02
CA GLY A 893 -48.79 -11.31 15.58
C GLY A 893 -48.25 -12.58 14.89
N GLN A 894 -48.95 -13.20 13.92
CA GLN A 894 -48.58 -14.55 13.45
C GLN A 894 -47.48 -14.62 12.38
N ASN A 895 -47.14 -13.51 11.72
CA ASN A 895 -46.18 -13.47 10.60
C ASN A 895 -44.96 -12.56 10.86
N VAL A 896 -44.88 -11.91 12.02
CA VAL A 896 -43.84 -10.91 12.33
C VAL A 896 -42.52 -11.58 12.76
N ASP A 897 -42.57 -12.82 13.21
CA ASP A 897 -41.44 -13.54 13.82
C ASP A 897 -40.25 -13.82 12.89
N GLN A 898 -40.37 -13.67 11.57
CA GLN A 898 -39.28 -14.02 10.65
C GLN A 898 -38.26 -12.88 10.43
N THR A 899 -38.69 -11.62 10.46
CA THR A 899 -37.85 -10.46 10.05
C THR A 899 -37.52 -9.49 11.19
N ALA A 900 -38.42 -9.31 12.18
CA ALA A 900 -38.22 -8.37 13.28
C ALA A 900 -38.66 -8.94 14.64
N GLN A 901 -38.00 -8.50 15.72
CA GLN A 901 -38.33 -8.85 17.10
C GLN A 901 -38.83 -7.61 17.85
N PHE A 902 -39.98 -7.72 18.53
CA PHE A 902 -40.58 -6.62 19.29
C PHE A 902 -40.48 -6.86 20.81
N PRO A 903 -40.40 -5.81 21.65
CA PRO A 903 -40.41 -5.96 23.10
C PRO A 903 -41.71 -6.59 23.57
N GLN A 904 -41.60 -7.51 24.54
CA GLN A 904 -42.75 -8.12 25.19
C GLN A 904 -43.39 -7.22 26.27
N SER A 905 -42.68 -6.16 26.69
CA SER A 905 -43.19 -5.17 27.65
C SER A 905 -43.90 -4.03 26.94
N ILE A 906 -45.19 -3.84 27.22
CA ILE A 906 -46.04 -2.82 26.59
C ILE A 906 -46.71 -2.00 27.68
N THR A 907 -46.58 -0.68 27.62
CA THR A 907 -47.31 0.26 28.47
C THR A 907 -48.24 1.10 27.60
N LEU A 908 -49.54 0.99 27.83
CA LEU A 908 -50.56 1.82 27.18
C LEU A 908 -51.12 2.80 28.20
N ARG A 909 -51.07 4.10 27.89
CA ARG A 909 -51.73 5.15 28.65
C ARG A 909 -52.69 5.89 27.73
N THR A 910 -53.94 5.99 28.17
CA THR A 910 -54.98 6.72 27.45
C THR A 910 -55.92 7.42 28.43
N PRO A 911 -56.37 8.66 28.13
CA PRO A 911 -57.33 9.37 28.97
C PRO A 911 -58.70 8.66 29.02
N ALA A 912 -59.08 7.90 27.99
CA ALA A 912 -60.32 7.12 27.96
C ALA A 912 -60.21 5.91 27.02
N LEU A 913 -60.53 4.71 27.52
CA LEU A 913 -60.66 3.49 26.72
C LEU A 913 -62.09 2.98 26.80
N THR A 914 -62.79 2.86 25.67
CA THR A 914 -64.10 2.21 25.65
C THR A 914 -63.92 0.71 25.41
N LEU A 915 -64.24 -0.13 26.40
CA LEU A 915 -64.09 -1.59 26.28
C LEU A 915 -65.09 -2.31 27.20
N GLY A 916 -65.71 -3.39 26.71
CA GLY A 916 -66.62 -4.21 27.53
C GLY A 916 -67.93 -3.52 27.92
N GLY A 917 -68.43 -2.61 27.05
CA GLY A 917 -69.62 -1.82 27.30
C GLY A 917 -69.43 -0.66 28.27
N GLN A 918 -68.20 -0.37 28.71
CA GLN A 918 -67.88 0.70 29.64
C GLN A 918 -66.73 1.58 29.13
N GLN A 919 -66.73 2.85 29.53
CA GLN A 919 -65.59 3.74 29.37
C GLN A 919 -64.69 3.68 30.62
N TRP A 920 -63.43 3.31 30.42
CA TRP A 920 -62.37 3.27 31.43
C TRP A 920 -61.58 4.58 31.37
N ASN A 921 -61.62 5.38 32.42
CA ASN A 921 -61.04 6.72 32.44
C ASN A 921 -59.66 6.75 33.09
N ASN A 922 -58.75 7.54 32.50
CA ASN A 922 -57.34 7.67 32.90
C ASN A 922 -56.66 6.31 33.06
N LEU A 923 -56.78 5.48 32.03
CA LEU A 923 -56.37 4.09 32.08
C LEU A 923 -54.89 3.95 31.72
N SER A 924 -54.15 3.31 32.61
CA SER A 924 -52.79 2.84 32.39
C SER A 924 -52.79 1.31 32.45
N ILE A 925 -52.49 0.66 31.31
CA ILE A 925 -52.30 -0.78 31.21
C ILE A 925 -50.81 -1.06 31.02
N VAL A 926 -50.23 -1.85 31.91
CA VAL A 926 -48.83 -2.28 31.81
C VAL A 926 -48.80 -3.79 31.68
N SER A 927 -48.35 -4.28 30.53
CA SER A 927 -48.10 -5.70 30.27
C SER A 927 -46.60 -5.97 30.35
N ARG A 928 -46.18 -6.94 31.16
CA ARG A 928 -44.79 -7.37 31.29
C ARG A 928 -44.67 -8.89 31.18
N PRO A 929 -43.67 -9.41 30.45
CA PRO A 929 -43.36 -10.84 30.50
C PRO A 929 -42.84 -11.21 31.89
N THR A 930 -43.06 -12.46 32.27
CA THR A 930 -42.53 -13.10 33.48
C THR A 930 -41.93 -14.45 33.09
N VAL A 931 -41.18 -15.10 33.98
CA VAL A 931 -40.46 -16.36 33.67
C VAL A 931 -41.37 -17.47 33.12
N ASN A 932 -42.66 -17.50 33.52
CA ASN A 932 -43.64 -18.53 33.12
C ASN A 932 -45.00 -17.92 32.71
N GLY A 933 -44.99 -16.83 31.94
CA GLY A 933 -46.19 -16.20 31.40
C GLY A 933 -46.10 -14.68 31.38
N SER A 934 -47.22 -13.96 31.56
CA SER A 934 -47.26 -12.50 31.52
C SER A 934 -48.10 -11.91 32.64
N LYS A 935 -47.73 -10.70 33.09
CA LYS A 935 -48.48 -9.96 34.10
C LYS A 935 -48.99 -8.66 33.50
N VAL A 936 -50.30 -8.46 33.56
CA VAL A 936 -50.99 -7.25 33.13
C VAL A 936 -51.50 -6.50 34.36
N GLU A 937 -51.12 -5.25 34.49
CA GLU A 937 -51.58 -4.35 35.55
C GLU A 937 -52.46 -3.28 34.92
N ALA A 938 -53.67 -3.09 35.44
CA ALA A 938 -54.62 -2.09 34.97
C ALA A 938 -54.94 -1.13 36.13
N GLN A 939 -54.65 0.15 35.90
CA GLN A 939 -54.94 1.23 36.84
C GLN A 939 -55.72 2.32 36.13
N GLY A 940 -56.93 2.61 36.60
CA GLY A 940 -57.80 3.67 36.12
C GLY A 940 -58.79 4.09 37.20
N ARG A 941 -59.73 4.96 36.86
CA ARG A 941 -60.77 5.40 37.81
C ARG A 941 -61.73 4.27 38.20
N GLU A 942 -62.00 3.35 37.27
CA GLU A 942 -62.97 2.26 37.45
C GLU A 942 -62.32 0.90 37.74
N ILE A 943 -61.00 0.77 37.64
CA ILE A 943 -60.29 -0.50 37.91
C ILE A 943 -58.93 -0.25 38.56
N ASN A 944 -58.62 -1.05 39.57
CA ASN A 944 -57.27 -1.18 40.10
C ASN A 944 -57.03 -2.67 40.38
N GLY A 945 -56.23 -3.31 39.53
CA GLY A 945 -55.97 -4.73 39.64
C GLY A 945 -54.84 -5.23 38.76
N SER A 946 -54.48 -6.48 38.98
CA SER A 946 -53.49 -7.20 38.20
C SER A 946 -54.00 -8.57 37.78
N LEU A 947 -53.71 -8.95 36.54
CA LEU A 947 -53.93 -10.28 35.98
C LEU A 947 -52.57 -10.92 35.72
N THR A 948 -52.24 -11.98 36.45
CA THR A 948 -51.05 -12.80 36.20
C THR A 948 -51.46 -14.02 35.39
N MET A 949 -51.15 -14.02 34.10
CA MET A 949 -51.38 -15.12 33.17
C MET A 949 -50.18 -16.05 33.24
N ARG A 950 -50.41 -17.31 33.62
CA ARG A 950 -49.35 -18.33 33.72
C ARG A 950 -49.56 -19.37 32.63
N ASP A 951 -48.49 -19.81 31.97
CA ASP A 951 -48.61 -20.67 30.78
C ASP A 951 -49.13 -22.08 31.11
N HIS A 952 -48.80 -22.59 32.29
CA HIS A 952 -49.15 -23.95 32.76
C HIS A 952 -49.79 -23.94 34.16
N ALA A 953 -50.41 -22.84 34.56
CA ALA A 953 -51.08 -22.71 35.85
C ALA A 953 -52.26 -21.74 35.75
N PRO A 954 -53.22 -21.77 36.71
CA PRO A 954 -54.37 -20.87 36.68
C PRO A 954 -53.94 -19.41 36.64
N TRP A 955 -54.65 -18.62 35.82
CA TRP A 955 -54.52 -17.17 35.80
C TRP A 955 -54.97 -16.61 37.14
N GLN A 956 -54.27 -15.59 37.64
CA GLN A 956 -54.58 -14.96 38.92
C GLN A 956 -55.05 -13.53 38.68
N ALA A 957 -56.35 -13.29 38.87
CA ALA A 957 -56.95 -11.96 38.85
C ALA A 957 -57.05 -11.43 40.28
N ALA A 958 -56.14 -10.52 40.64
CA ALA A 958 -56.13 -9.82 41.91
C ALA A 958 -56.65 -8.39 41.71
N ILE A 959 -57.91 -8.16 42.05
CA ILE A 959 -58.62 -6.91 41.83
C ILE A 959 -58.82 -6.22 43.19
N ARG A 960 -58.17 -5.07 43.38
CA ARG A 960 -58.36 -4.26 44.59
C ARG A 960 -59.66 -3.48 44.55
N TYR A 961 -59.98 -2.93 43.38
CA TYR A 961 -61.20 -2.15 43.14
C TYR A 961 -61.69 -2.40 41.72
N LEU A 962 -62.99 -2.65 41.57
CA LEU A 962 -63.66 -2.73 40.27
C LEU A 962 -65.01 -2.03 40.37
N TYR A 963 -65.22 -1.06 39.48
CA TYR A 963 -66.52 -0.48 39.20
C TYR A 963 -66.91 -0.84 37.78
N TYR A 964 -67.80 -1.83 37.66
CA TYR A 964 -68.31 -2.31 36.38
C TYR A 964 -69.80 -2.01 36.24
N ASN A 965 -70.14 -1.06 35.39
CA ASN A 965 -71.50 -0.63 35.09
C ASN A 965 -71.65 -0.40 33.58
N PRO A 966 -71.72 -1.48 32.79
CA PRO A 966 -71.72 -1.37 31.34
C PRO A 966 -73.02 -0.76 30.80
N THR A 967 -72.90 0.14 29.84
CA THR A 967 -73.99 0.74 29.07
C THR A 967 -73.94 0.23 27.63
N PHE A 968 -74.60 -0.90 27.38
CA PHE A 968 -74.75 -1.41 26.02
C PHE A 968 -75.80 -0.57 25.27
N THR A 969 -75.35 0.34 24.41
CA THR A 969 -76.24 1.05 23.49
C THR A 969 -76.70 0.08 22.40
N ALA A 970 -78.01 -0.13 22.28
CA ALA A 970 -78.59 -0.87 21.17
C ALA A 970 -78.46 -0.05 19.87
N SER A 971 -77.26 -0.06 19.28
CA SER A 971 -77.00 0.65 18.03
C SER A 971 -77.57 -0.16 16.87
N LYS A 972 -78.52 0.43 16.13
CA LYS A 972 -78.96 -0.03 14.81
C LYS A 972 -77.81 0.13 13.81
N ALA A 973 -76.96 -0.88 13.63
CA ALA A 973 -76.15 -1.03 12.42
C ALA A 973 -75.54 -2.44 12.29
N GLN A 974 -75.82 -3.05 11.13
CA GLN A 974 -75.10 -4.10 10.41
C GLN A 974 -74.29 -5.17 11.17
N SER A 975 -74.77 -6.40 11.02
CA SER A 975 -74.10 -7.68 11.17
C SER A 975 -72.59 -7.66 10.88
N THR A 976 -71.79 -7.63 11.95
CA THR A 976 -70.57 -8.43 12.05
C THR A 976 -70.38 -8.80 13.52
N SER A 977 -70.26 -10.10 13.73
CA SER A 977 -70.20 -10.81 15.00
C SER A 977 -68.96 -10.46 15.80
N ALA A 978 -69.13 -9.89 17.00
CA ALA A 978 -68.43 -10.23 18.25
C ALA A 978 -68.75 -9.20 19.34
N SER A 979 -69.81 -9.43 20.10
CA SER A 979 -69.96 -8.90 21.46
C SER A 979 -70.12 -10.11 22.39
N PRO A 980 -69.18 -10.40 23.31
CA PRO A 980 -69.21 -11.66 24.07
C PRO A 980 -70.29 -11.72 25.16
N VAL A 981 -70.95 -10.60 25.50
CA VAL A 981 -71.80 -10.52 26.72
C VAL A 981 -73.16 -9.85 26.46
N SER A 982 -73.58 -9.71 25.20
CA SER A 982 -74.90 -9.12 24.90
C SER A 982 -75.55 -9.82 23.73
N GLY A 983 -76.45 -10.75 24.02
CA GLY A 983 -77.21 -11.45 22.99
C GLY A 983 -78.24 -12.38 23.61
N SER A 984 -79.50 -11.95 23.58
CA SER A 984 -80.71 -12.70 23.89
C SER A 984 -81.00 -13.84 22.87
N GLY A 985 -79.99 -14.62 22.52
CA GLY A 985 -80.15 -15.78 21.63
C GLY A 985 -79.02 -16.77 21.81
N THR A 986 -79.36 -18.00 22.21
CA THR A 986 -78.77 -19.35 21.97
C THR A 986 -77.31 -19.58 21.52
N SER A 987 -76.42 -18.59 21.45
CA SER A 987 -74.99 -18.79 21.17
C SER A 987 -74.30 -19.37 22.40
N ARG A 988 -73.91 -20.64 22.27
CA ARG A 988 -73.14 -21.42 23.22
C ARG A 988 -71.86 -20.69 23.63
N VAL A 989 -71.57 -20.63 24.93
CA VAL A 989 -70.26 -20.18 25.42
C VAL A 989 -69.22 -21.24 25.08
N ASP A 990 -68.31 -20.92 24.17
CA ASP A 990 -67.19 -21.81 23.86
C ASP A 990 -66.07 -21.60 24.89
N PHE A 991 -65.73 -22.66 25.61
CA PHE A 991 -64.61 -22.66 26.55
C PHE A 991 -63.26 -22.94 25.88
N SER A 992 -63.23 -23.18 24.56
CA SER A 992 -61.98 -23.36 23.83
C SER A 992 -61.09 -22.12 24.01
N GLY A 993 -59.88 -22.34 24.54
CA GLY A 993 -58.92 -21.28 24.85
C GLY A 993 -59.16 -20.53 26.17
N TRP A 994 -60.18 -20.87 26.96
CA TRP A 994 -60.33 -20.27 28.29
C TRP A 994 -59.37 -20.93 29.29
N PRO A 995 -58.63 -20.14 30.08
CA PRO A 995 -57.73 -20.65 31.12
C PRO A 995 -58.48 -20.90 32.44
N ASP A 996 -57.91 -21.74 33.30
CA ASP A 996 -58.28 -21.78 34.71
C ASP A 996 -58.05 -20.38 35.34
N LEU A 997 -58.93 -19.94 36.24
CA LEU A 997 -58.90 -18.57 36.80
C LEU A 997 -59.11 -18.59 38.32
N GLN A 998 -58.18 -17.96 39.04
CA GLN A 998 -58.34 -17.58 40.45
C GLN A 998 -58.72 -16.10 40.51
N LEU A 999 -59.98 -15.81 40.82
CA LEU A 999 -60.51 -14.46 40.98
C LEU A 999 -60.53 -14.08 42.45
N ARG A 1000 -59.90 -12.95 42.79
CA ARG A 1000 -59.97 -12.32 44.11
C ARG A 1000 -60.28 -10.84 43.92
N CYS A 1001 -61.49 -10.43 44.29
CA CYS A 1001 -61.92 -9.04 44.24
C CYS A 1001 -62.20 -8.51 45.66
N ALA A 1002 -61.41 -7.53 46.10
CA ALA A 1002 -61.54 -6.97 47.44
C ALA A 1002 -62.76 -6.03 47.56
N GLU A 1003 -63.00 -5.20 46.55
CA GLU A 1003 -64.18 -4.33 46.45
C GLU A 1003 -64.71 -4.28 45.02
N CYS A 1004 -65.78 -5.03 44.77
CA CYS A 1004 -66.46 -5.15 43.48
C CYS A 1004 -67.81 -4.44 43.49
N TRP A 1005 -67.98 -3.51 42.56
CA TRP A 1005 -69.23 -2.88 42.20
C TRP A 1005 -69.67 -3.40 40.83
N LEU A 1006 -70.82 -4.06 40.76
CA LEU A 1006 -71.37 -4.64 39.54
C LEU A 1006 -72.77 -4.06 39.31
N TRP A 1007 -73.08 -3.63 38.08
CA TRP A 1007 -74.34 -2.98 37.71
C TRP A 1007 -74.72 -1.80 38.63
N GLY A 1008 -73.71 -1.05 39.09
CA GLY A 1008 -73.88 0.08 40.00
C GLY A 1008 -74.17 -0.29 41.47
N GLN A 1009 -74.24 -1.57 41.82
CA GLN A 1009 -74.42 -2.04 43.20
C GLN A 1009 -73.10 -2.54 43.79
N LYS A 1010 -72.87 -2.29 45.09
CA LYS A 1010 -71.68 -2.77 45.82
C LYS A 1010 -71.89 -4.21 46.29
N TYR A 1011 -71.29 -5.16 45.58
CA TYR A 1011 -71.28 -6.58 45.96
C TYR A 1011 -70.20 -6.92 47.00
N GLY A 1012 -69.30 -5.98 47.30
CA GLY A 1012 -68.27 -6.15 48.33
C GLY A 1012 -67.15 -7.08 47.86
N ARG A 1013 -66.88 -8.15 48.62
CA ARG A 1013 -65.81 -9.11 48.30
C ARG A 1013 -66.36 -10.25 47.45
N ILE A 1014 -65.71 -10.53 46.33
CA ILE A 1014 -66.02 -11.65 45.43
C ILE A 1014 -64.76 -12.48 45.21
N ASP A 1015 -64.79 -13.75 45.63
CA ASP A 1015 -63.72 -14.70 45.36
C ASP A 1015 -64.27 -15.94 44.63
N GLY A 1016 -63.44 -16.56 43.79
CA GLY A 1016 -63.77 -17.85 43.17
C GLY A 1016 -62.59 -18.44 42.41
N ASP A 1017 -62.45 -19.76 42.47
CA ASP A 1017 -61.48 -20.54 41.72
C ASP A 1017 -62.21 -21.36 40.65
N PHE A 1018 -62.03 -20.97 39.40
CA PHE A 1018 -62.67 -21.52 38.22
C PHE A 1018 -61.70 -22.46 37.49
N ALA A 1019 -62.11 -23.69 37.23
CA ALA A 1019 -61.32 -24.62 36.43
C ALA A 1019 -62.14 -25.18 35.26
N ILE A 1020 -61.51 -25.29 34.09
CA ILE A 1020 -62.18 -25.60 32.82
C ILE A 1020 -61.67 -26.94 32.29
N GLN A 1021 -62.59 -27.88 32.10
CA GLN A 1021 -62.29 -29.21 31.57
C GLN A 1021 -63.24 -29.53 30.41
N GLY A 1022 -62.74 -29.38 29.18
CA GLY A 1022 -63.53 -29.57 27.96
C GLY A 1022 -64.72 -28.61 27.90
N ASN A 1023 -65.93 -29.13 28.07
CA ASN A 1023 -67.17 -28.34 28.07
C ASN A 1023 -67.69 -28.05 29.49
N THR A 1024 -66.89 -28.29 30.53
CA THR A 1024 -67.32 -28.16 31.93
C THR A 1024 -66.54 -27.05 32.63
N LEU A 1025 -67.24 -26.11 33.25
CA LEU A 1025 -66.69 -25.08 34.14
C LEU A 1025 -66.99 -25.48 35.59
N SER A 1026 -65.96 -25.68 36.39
CA SER A 1026 -66.08 -25.95 37.83
C SER A 1026 -65.76 -24.69 38.63
N LEU A 1027 -66.51 -24.44 39.70
CA LEU A 1027 -66.30 -23.38 40.69
C LEU A 1027 -65.97 -24.02 42.04
N SER A 1028 -64.84 -23.61 42.61
CA SER A 1028 -64.45 -23.93 43.98
C SER A 1028 -64.11 -22.65 44.76
N GLY A 1029 -64.28 -22.68 46.08
CA GLY A 1029 -63.97 -21.52 46.93
C GLY A 1029 -64.79 -20.26 46.63
N GLY A 1030 -65.98 -20.39 46.01
CA GLY A 1030 -66.83 -19.26 45.69
C GLY A 1030 -67.30 -18.54 46.95
N LEU A 1031 -67.12 -17.23 47.00
CA LEU A 1031 -67.55 -16.36 48.09
C LEU A 1031 -68.10 -15.06 47.52
N VAL A 1032 -69.30 -14.68 47.95
CA VAL A 1032 -69.85 -13.34 47.76
C VAL A 1032 -70.20 -12.79 49.13
N ASP A 1033 -69.56 -11.69 49.52
CA ASP A 1033 -69.79 -11.00 50.79
C ASP A 1033 -70.19 -9.54 50.52
N THR A 1034 -71.50 -9.30 50.56
CA THR A 1034 -72.10 -7.99 50.30
C THR A 1034 -72.14 -7.09 51.54
N GLY A 1035 -71.74 -7.61 52.71
CA GLY A 1035 -71.97 -6.98 54.01
C GLY A 1035 -73.38 -7.17 54.57
N PHE A 1036 -74.40 -7.45 53.73
CA PHE A 1036 -75.76 -7.82 54.16
C PHE A 1036 -75.94 -9.33 54.28
N GLY A 1037 -75.26 -10.09 53.42
CA GLY A 1037 -75.26 -11.55 53.41
C GLY A 1037 -73.95 -12.09 52.85
N ARG A 1038 -73.54 -13.25 53.37
CA ARG A 1038 -72.36 -13.99 52.96
C ARG A 1038 -72.81 -15.30 52.32
N MET A 1039 -72.53 -15.45 51.04
CA MET A 1039 -72.85 -16.64 50.26
C MET A 1039 -71.56 -17.40 49.92
N THR A 1040 -71.51 -18.68 50.25
CA THR A 1040 -70.51 -19.60 49.71
C THR A 1040 -71.09 -20.36 48.53
N ALA A 1041 -70.26 -20.73 47.56
CA ALA A 1041 -70.68 -21.48 46.38
C ALA A 1041 -69.57 -22.42 45.88
N ALA A 1042 -69.95 -23.66 45.59
CA ALA A 1042 -69.16 -24.61 44.83
C ALA A 1042 -70.08 -25.31 43.83
N GLY A 1043 -69.62 -25.55 42.60
CA GLY A 1043 -70.50 -26.08 41.57
C GLY A 1043 -69.80 -26.46 40.30
N GLU A 1044 -70.57 -27.02 39.37
CA GLU A 1044 -70.13 -27.26 37.99
C GLU A 1044 -71.22 -26.83 37.02
N TRP A 1045 -70.79 -26.33 35.88
CA TRP A 1045 -71.64 -26.05 34.73
C TRP A 1045 -71.12 -26.83 33.53
N VAL A 1046 -71.89 -27.83 33.11
CA VAL A 1046 -71.63 -28.60 31.90
C VAL A 1046 -72.37 -27.93 30.75
N ASN A 1047 -71.62 -27.40 29.78
CA ASN A 1047 -72.11 -26.70 28.60
C ASN A 1047 -71.97 -27.58 27.34
N LYS A 1048 -72.48 -28.81 27.42
CA LYS A 1048 -72.51 -29.78 26.32
C LYS A 1048 -73.89 -29.77 25.63
N PRO A 1049 -73.98 -29.76 24.28
CA PRO A 1049 -75.26 -29.73 23.57
C PRO A 1049 -76.16 -30.90 23.97
N GLY A 1050 -77.41 -30.62 24.33
CA GLY A 1050 -78.39 -31.62 24.77
C GLY A 1050 -78.22 -32.14 26.22
N GLU A 1051 -77.10 -31.82 26.87
CA GLU A 1051 -76.76 -32.24 28.24
C GLU A 1051 -76.40 -31.03 29.13
N GLN A 1052 -76.91 -29.84 28.80
CA GLN A 1052 -76.63 -28.63 29.57
C GLN A 1052 -77.17 -28.79 31.00
N ARG A 1053 -76.29 -28.66 31.98
CA ARG A 1053 -76.66 -28.71 33.40
C ARG A 1053 -75.77 -27.80 34.23
N THR A 1054 -76.37 -27.15 35.21
CA THR A 1054 -75.68 -26.44 36.29
C THR A 1054 -76.01 -27.12 37.59
N SER A 1055 -75.01 -27.35 38.44
CA SER A 1055 -75.18 -27.77 39.83
C SER A 1055 -74.41 -26.82 40.74
N LEU A 1056 -75.06 -26.34 41.80
CA LEU A 1056 -74.53 -25.37 42.73
C LEU A 1056 -74.88 -25.78 44.16
N LYS A 1057 -73.89 -25.83 45.04
CA LYS A 1057 -74.06 -26.10 46.47
C LYS A 1057 -73.31 -25.09 47.33
N GLY A 1058 -73.83 -24.81 48.51
CA GLY A 1058 -73.20 -23.90 49.45
C GLY A 1058 -74.09 -23.55 50.63
N ASP A 1059 -73.71 -22.47 51.30
CA ASP A 1059 -74.49 -21.87 52.39
C ASP A 1059 -74.64 -20.36 52.21
N ILE A 1060 -75.80 -19.84 52.59
CA ILE A 1060 -76.08 -18.41 52.62
C ILE A 1060 -76.38 -18.01 54.07
N LYS A 1061 -75.56 -17.10 54.61
CA LYS A 1061 -75.67 -16.62 55.99
C LYS A 1061 -75.82 -15.11 56.05
N GLY A 1062 -76.61 -14.63 57.00
CA GLY A 1062 -76.70 -13.20 57.28
C GLY A 1062 -77.47 -12.88 58.54
N ASN A 1063 -77.35 -11.63 59.00
CA ASN A 1063 -77.94 -11.19 60.26
C ASN A 1063 -79.38 -10.69 60.11
N LYS A 1064 -79.77 -10.24 58.91
CA LYS A 1064 -81.09 -9.67 58.61
C LYS A 1064 -81.55 -10.09 57.22
N LEU A 1065 -82.49 -11.04 57.17
CA LEU A 1065 -83.03 -11.60 55.93
C LEU A 1065 -83.69 -10.54 55.06
N ASP A 1066 -84.42 -9.60 55.65
CA ASP A 1066 -85.09 -8.50 54.94
C ASP A 1066 -84.08 -7.57 54.26
N ALA A 1067 -82.98 -7.22 54.93
CA ALA A 1067 -81.93 -6.39 54.34
C ALA A 1067 -81.20 -7.12 53.20
N ALA A 1068 -80.92 -8.41 53.38
CA ALA A 1068 -80.29 -9.24 52.35
C ALA A 1068 -81.20 -9.49 51.13
N ALA A 1069 -82.49 -9.75 51.35
CA ALA A 1069 -83.47 -9.93 50.28
C ALA A 1069 -83.71 -8.63 49.49
N ASN A 1070 -83.83 -7.49 50.19
CA ASN A 1070 -83.98 -6.18 49.57
C ASN A 1070 -82.77 -5.79 48.71
N PHE A 1071 -81.55 -6.19 49.09
CA PHE A 1071 -80.36 -5.98 48.26
C PHE A 1071 -80.50 -6.60 46.86
N PHE A 1072 -81.13 -7.78 46.77
CA PHE A 1072 -81.42 -8.46 45.51
C PHE A 1072 -82.79 -8.08 44.89
N GLY A 1073 -83.49 -7.09 45.45
CA GLY A 1073 -84.82 -6.67 44.98
C GLY A 1073 -85.96 -7.64 45.30
N ILE A 1074 -85.76 -8.59 46.22
CA ILE A 1074 -86.78 -9.56 46.65
C ILE A 1074 -87.44 -9.06 47.93
N SER A 1075 -88.78 -8.96 47.93
CA SER A 1075 -89.56 -8.68 49.14
C SER A 1075 -89.89 -9.97 49.89
N THR A 1076 -89.66 -10.00 51.20
CA THR A 1076 -89.98 -11.15 52.07
C THR A 1076 -90.91 -10.72 53.20
N PRO A 1077 -91.91 -11.55 53.60
CA PRO A 1077 -92.73 -11.29 54.77
C PRO A 1077 -91.95 -11.49 56.09
N LEU A 1078 -90.81 -12.19 56.06
CA LEU A 1078 -89.96 -12.43 57.22
C LEU A 1078 -89.02 -11.23 57.47
N ARG A 1079 -89.15 -10.56 58.62
CA ARG A 1079 -88.37 -9.37 58.98
C ARG A 1079 -87.44 -9.62 60.16
N GLY A 1080 -86.25 -9.00 60.12
CA GLY A 1080 -85.30 -8.94 61.23
C GLY A 1080 -84.60 -10.25 61.59
N SER A 1081 -84.89 -11.36 60.89
CA SER A 1081 -84.36 -12.69 61.20
C SER A 1081 -82.97 -12.92 60.62
N SER A 1082 -82.07 -13.46 61.44
CA SER A 1082 -80.83 -14.06 60.94
C SER A 1082 -81.14 -15.32 60.15
N PHE A 1083 -80.43 -15.60 59.07
CA PHE A 1083 -80.69 -16.75 58.23
C PHE A 1083 -79.43 -17.57 58.00
N ASP A 1084 -79.59 -18.88 57.98
CA ASP A 1084 -78.60 -19.86 57.53
C ASP A 1084 -79.32 -20.84 56.58
N VAL A 1085 -78.96 -20.79 55.30
CA VAL A 1085 -79.59 -21.57 54.25
C VAL A 1085 -78.53 -22.42 53.57
N ASN A 1086 -78.56 -23.73 53.81
CA ASN A 1086 -77.78 -24.68 53.04
C ASN A 1086 -78.57 -25.07 51.79
N TYR A 1087 -77.91 -25.06 50.64
CA TYR A 1087 -78.53 -25.39 49.37
C TYR A 1087 -77.65 -26.35 48.56
N ASP A 1088 -78.29 -27.28 47.86
CA ASP A 1088 -77.70 -28.13 46.82
C ASP A 1088 -78.71 -28.23 45.68
N LEU A 1089 -78.49 -27.44 44.62
CA LEU A 1089 -79.46 -27.16 43.57
C LEU A 1089 -78.86 -27.49 42.20
N HIS A 1090 -79.68 -28.02 41.30
CA HIS A 1090 -79.29 -28.26 39.91
C HIS A 1090 -80.42 -28.03 38.91
N TRP A 1091 -80.10 -27.45 37.75
CA TRP A 1091 -81.05 -27.11 36.67
C TRP A 1091 -80.41 -27.24 35.29
N ARG A 1092 -81.22 -27.28 34.22
CA ARG A 1092 -80.78 -27.53 32.83
C ARG A 1092 -80.58 -26.24 32.01
N ALA A 1093 -79.91 -25.24 32.58
CA ALA A 1093 -79.57 -24.00 31.91
C ALA A 1093 -78.24 -23.43 32.44
N ALA A 1094 -77.85 -22.23 32.01
CA ALA A 1094 -76.60 -21.60 32.44
C ALA A 1094 -76.71 -21.07 33.89
N PRO A 1095 -75.58 -20.86 34.60
CA PRO A 1095 -75.59 -20.44 36.00
C PRO A 1095 -76.31 -19.09 36.27
N TRP A 1096 -76.28 -18.18 35.30
CA TRP A 1096 -76.90 -16.86 35.39
C TRP A 1096 -78.33 -16.81 34.84
N THR A 1097 -78.84 -17.92 34.30
CA THR A 1097 -80.24 -18.08 33.87
C THR A 1097 -80.82 -19.35 34.46
N PRO A 1098 -81.10 -19.40 35.78
CA PRO A 1098 -81.78 -20.52 36.40
C PRO A 1098 -83.09 -20.85 35.67
N ASP A 1099 -83.25 -22.10 35.24
CA ASP A 1099 -84.48 -22.58 34.63
C ASP A 1099 -85.34 -23.23 35.71
N GLU A 1100 -86.35 -22.50 36.18
CA GLU A 1100 -87.23 -22.92 37.27
C GLU A 1100 -87.91 -24.26 36.97
N ALA A 1101 -88.28 -24.52 35.71
CA ALA A 1101 -88.96 -25.75 35.31
C ALA A 1101 -88.11 -27.02 35.42
N SER A 1102 -86.78 -26.90 35.33
CA SER A 1102 -85.85 -28.03 35.50
C SER A 1102 -85.10 -28.02 36.83
N LEU A 1103 -85.45 -27.10 37.73
CA LEU A 1103 -84.83 -26.97 39.04
C LEU A 1103 -85.14 -28.19 39.90
N ASN A 1104 -84.08 -28.76 40.48
CA ASN A 1104 -84.13 -29.92 41.35
C ASN A 1104 -83.08 -29.73 42.46
N GLY A 1105 -83.28 -30.30 43.64
CA GLY A 1105 -82.29 -30.20 44.72
C GLY A 1105 -82.86 -30.27 46.12
N ILE A 1106 -82.05 -29.89 47.11
CA ILE A 1106 -82.42 -29.86 48.53
C ILE A 1106 -82.05 -28.49 49.12
N LEU A 1107 -82.96 -27.95 49.92
CA LEU A 1107 -82.80 -26.74 50.70
C LEU A 1107 -82.97 -27.09 52.18
N LYS A 1108 -82.05 -26.64 53.01
CA LYS A 1108 -82.18 -26.69 54.47
C LYS A 1108 -82.08 -25.28 55.01
N THR A 1109 -83.16 -24.77 55.56
CA THR A 1109 -83.26 -23.39 56.05
C THR A 1109 -83.37 -23.39 57.57
N ASN A 1110 -82.64 -22.46 58.18
CA ASN A 1110 -82.73 -22.13 59.59
C ASN A 1110 -82.79 -20.61 59.72
N PHE A 1111 -83.96 -20.10 60.04
CA PHE A 1111 -84.17 -18.70 60.39
C PHE A 1111 -84.16 -18.57 61.91
N GLY A 1112 -83.41 -17.61 62.42
CA GLY A 1112 -83.36 -17.27 63.85
C GLY A 1112 -84.54 -16.37 64.24
N LYS A 1113 -84.40 -15.66 65.36
CA LYS A 1113 -85.48 -14.83 65.91
C LYS A 1113 -85.93 -13.74 64.94
N GLY A 1114 -87.24 -13.60 64.70
CA GLY A 1114 -87.80 -12.60 63.80
C GLY A 1114 -89.32 -12.50 63.84
N GLU A 1115 -89.89 -11.80 62.86
CA GLU A 1115 -91.33 -11.56 62.72
C GLU A 1115 -91.81 -11.92 61.30
N ILE A 1116 -93.00 -12.52 61.19
CA ILE A 1116 -93.75 -12.68 59.93
C ILE A 1116 -94.77 -11.53 59.85
N ALA A 1117 -94.55 -10.61 58.91
CA ALA A 1117 -95.44 -9.48 58.70
C ALA A 1117 -96.77 -9.89 58.03
N ASP A 1118 -97.84 -9.11 58.25
CA ASP A 1118 -99.16 -9.22 57.61
C ASP A 1118 -99.93 -10.54 57.84
N VAL A 1119 -99.64 -11.27 58.93
CA VAL A 1119 -100.41 -12.44 59.37
C VAL A 1119 -101.36 -12.04 60.50
N SER A 1120 -102.65 -11.88 60.18
CA SER A 1120 -103.67 -11.57 61.20
C SER A 1120 -103.92 -12.77 62.12
N THR A 1121 -103.48 -12.68 63.38
CA THR A 1121 -103.77 -13.69 64.43
C THR A 1121 -105.20 -13.61 64.99
N GLY A 1122 -106.06 -12.74 64.42
CA GLY A 1122 -107.39 -12.45 64.91
C GLY A 1122 -107.42 -11.77 66.29
N ARG A 1123 -108.57 -11.22 66.71
CA ARG A 1123 -108.73 -10.55 68.02
C ARG A 1123 -108.43 -11.46 69.22
N ALA A 1124 -108.54 -12.78 69.05
CA ALA A 1124 -108.23 -13.75 70.09
C ALA A 1124 -106.71 -13.93 70.30
N GLY A 1125 -105.91 -13.96 69.23
CA GLY A 1125 -104.45 -14.05 69.32
C GLY A 1125 -103.82 -12.80 69.94
N GLN A 1126 -104.36 -11.60 69.64
CA GLN A 1126 -103.92 -10.33 70.23
C GLN A 1126 -104.11 -10.27 71.75
N ILE A 1127 -105.17 -10.88 72.29
CA ILE A 1127 -105.44 -10.95 73.73
C ILE A 1127 -104.54 -12.00 74.41
N LEU A 1128 -104.28 -13.13 73.74
CA LEU A 1128 -103.35 -14.16 74.24
C LEU A 1128 -101.90 -13.64 74.33
N ARG A 1129 -101.51 -12.74 73.42
CA ARG A 1129 -100.18 -12.08 73.38
C ARG A 1129 -99.89 -11.21 74.61
N LEU A 1130 -100.93 -10.62 75.21
CA LEU A 1130 -100.84 -9.86 76.47
C LEU A 1130 -100.74 -10.75 77.72
N LEU A 1131 -101.03 -12.05 77.58
CA LEU A 1131 -101.12 -13.02 78.68
C LEU A 1131 -100.03 -14.11 78.60
N SER A 1132 -99.21 -14.12 77.55
CA SER A 1132 -98.03 -14.98 77.44
C SER A 1132 -96.96 -14.57 78.47
N PHE A 1133 -96.56 -15.52 79.31
CA PHE A 1133 -95.53 -15.30 80.34
C PHE A 1133 -94.15 -15.03 79.73
N ASP A 1134 -93.87 -15.62 78.56
CA ASP A 1134 -92.59 -15.49 77.88
C ASP A 1134 -92.41 -14.11 77.20
N ALA A 1135 -93.52 -13.50 76.76
CA ALA A 1135 -93.57 -12.09 76.34
C ALA A 1135 -93.35 -11.12 77.52
N LEU A 1136 -93.89 -11.42 78.71
CA LEU A 1136 -93.65 -10.64 79.94
C LEU A 1136 -92.20 -10.72 80.43
N LEU A 1137 -91.56 -11.91 80.33
CA LEU A 1137 -90.16 -12.10 80.70
C LEU A 1137 -89.20 -11.37 79.74
N ARG A 1138 -89.51 -11.31 78.44
CA ARG A 1138 -88.78 -10.49 77.44
C ARG A 1138 -88.85 -8.99 77.74
N LYS A 1139 -90.00 -8.49 78.20
CA LYS A 1139 -90.18 -7.08 78.61
C LYS A 1139 -89.36 -6.72 79.85
N LEU A 1140 -89.13 -7.67 80.75
CA LEU A 1140 -88.19 -7.50 81.87
C LEU A 1140 -86.71 -7.44 81.42
N ARG A 1141 -86.39 -7.93 80.21
CA ARG A 1141 -85.07 -7.79 79.56
C ARG A 1141 -84.98 -6.58 78.62
N PHE A 1142 -85.97 -5.67 78.65
CA PHE A 1142 -86.09 -4.48 77.79
C PHE A 1142 -86.26 -4.77 76.28
N ASP A 1143 -86.75 -5.96 75.90
CA ASP A 1143 -87.12 -6.27 74.53
C ASP A 1143 -88.63 -6.02 74.33
N PHE A 1144 -88.97 -4.94 73.62
CA PHE A 1144 -90.36 -4.47 73.36
C PHE A 1144 -90.78 -4.61 71.90
N SER A 1145 -90.00 -5.34 71.09
CA SER A 1145 -90.22 -5.49 69.65
C SER A 1145 -91.66 -5.95 69.33
N ASP A 1146 -92.22 -6.85 70.14
CA ASP A 1146 -93.55 -7.45 69.98
C ASP A 1146 -94.77 -6.55 70.28
N THR A 1147 -94.60 -5.37 70.89
CA THR A 1147 -95.72 -4.74 71.61
C THR A 1147 -96.64 -3.90 70.71
N PHE A 1148 -96.21 -3.54 69.49
CA PHE A 1148 -96.93 -2.58 68.64
C PHE A 1148 -97.04 -2.97 67.15
N SER A 1149 -96.62 -4.17 66.74
CA SER A 1149 -96.73 -4.61 65.34
C SER A 1149 -97.81 -5.71 65.14
N GLU A 1150 -98.45 -5.69 63.98
CA GLU A 1150 -99.50 -6.66 63.57
C GLU A 1150 -98.94 -7.99 63.00
N GLY A 1151 -97.70 -8.37 63.33
CA GLY A 1151 -97.06 -9.60 62.84
C GLY A 1151 -97.00 -10.75 63.85
N PHE A 1152 -96.64 -11.93 63.36
CA PHE A 1152 -96.45 -13.18 64.13
C PHE A 1152 -94.96 -13.36 64.47
N TYR A 1153 -94.62 -13.45 65.76
CA TYR A 1153 -93.23 -13.48 66.21
C TYR A 1153 -92.76 -14.92 66.41
N TYR A 1154 -91.51 -15.21 66.03
CA TYR A 1154 -90.93 -16.54 66.16
C TYR A 1154 -89.49 -16.50 66.66
N ASP A 1155 -89.09 -17.54 67.39
CA ASP A 1155 -87.74 -17.73 67.88
C ASP A 1155 -86.88 -18.53 66.88
N SER A 1156 -87.47 -19.47 66.12
CA SER A 1156 -86.83 -20.07 64.94
C SER A 1156 -87.81 -20.65 63.91
N ILE A 1157 -87.41 -20.67 62.64
CA ILE A 1157 -88.08 -21.46 61.58
C ILE A 1157 -87.07 -22.43 61.01
N ARG A 1158 -87.37 -23.73 61.04
CA ARG A 1158 -86.53 -24.79 60.48
C ARG A 1158 -87.32 -25.53 59.41
N SER A 1159 -86.72 -25.72 58.25
CA SER A 1159 -87.36 -26.46 57.15
C SER A 1159 -86.34 -27.23 56.33
N THR A 1160 -86.67 -28.48 56.01
CA THR A 1160 -86.02 -29.23 54.95
C THR A 1160 -86.99 -29.30 53.78
N ALA A 1161 -86.56 -28.84 52.62
CA ALA A 1161 -87.34 -28.90 51.40
C ALA A 1161 -86.56 -29.59 50.28
N TRP A 1162 -87.22 -30.40 49.48
CA TRP A 1162 -86.65 -30.93 48.23
C TRP A 1162 -87.44 -30.38 47.05
N ILE A 1163 -86.73 -30.03 45.99
CA ILE A 1163 -87.31 -29.51 44.75
C ILE A 1163 -87.22 -30.61 43.71
N LYS A 1164 -88.33 -30.86 43.03
CA LYS A 1164 -88.39 -31.76 41.87
C LYS A 1164 -89.11 -31.09 40.72
N ASP A 1165 -88.43 -30.95 39.59
CA ASP A 1165 -88.96 -30.36 38.35
C ASP A 1165 -89.74 -29.04 38.58
N GLY A 1166 -89.13 -28.14 39.36
CA GLY A 1166 -89.71 -26.84 39.71
C GLY A 1166 -90.77 -26.84 40.82
N VAL A 1167 -91.10 -27.99 41.41
CA VAL A 1167 -92.03 -28.08 42.56
C VAL A 1167 -91.24 -28.36 43.84
N LEU A 1168 -91.29 -27.42 44.78
CA LEU A 1168 -90.71 -27.52 46.12
C LEU A 1168 -91.66 -28.28 47.04
N HIS A 1169 -91.16 -29.28 47.76
CA HIS A 1169 -91.90 -30.07 48.73
C HIS A 1169 -91.24 -30.00 50.11
N THR A 1170 -92.03 -29.98 51.18
CA THR A 1170 -91.54 -30.05 52.57
C THR A 1170 -92.53 -30.82 53.44
N ASP A 1171 -92.01 -31.64 54.35
CA ASP A 1171 -92.80 -32.41 55.32
C ASP A 1171 -92.53 -32.00 56.78
N ASP A 1172 -91.50 -31.19 57.02
CA ASP A 1172 -90.91 -30.96 58.34
C ASP A 1172 -90.68 -29.47 58.67
N THR A 1173 -91.41 -28.57 58.02
CA THR A 1173 -91.30 -27.14 58.32
C THR A 1173 -91.87 -26.86 59.71
N LEU A 1174 -91.03 -26.42 60.64
CA LEU A 1174 -91.40 -26.10 62.01
C LEU A 1174 -91.13 -24.63 62.29
N VAL A 1175 -92.13 -23.93 62.79
CA VAL A 1175 -92.06 -22.56 63.29
C VAL A 1175 -92.27 -22.61 64.81
N ASP A 1176 -91.22 -22.25 65.53
CA ASP A 1176 -91.21 -22.08 66.99
C ASP A 1176 -91.65 -20.63 67.27
N GLY A 1177 -92.95 -20.45 67.53
CA GLY A 1177 -93.63 -19.16 67.57
C GLY A 1177 -93.98 -18.70 68.98
N LEU A 1178 -93.96 -17.39 69.23
CA LEU A 1178 -94.30 -16.82 70.54
C LEU A 1178 -95.78 -17.03 70.93
N GLU A 1179 -96.67 -17.02 69.95
CA GLU A 1179 -98.11 -17.21 70.17
C GLU A 1179 -98.59 -18.66 69.94
N ALA A 1180 -97.89 -19.43 69.11
CA ALA A 1180 -98.21 -20.81 68.77
C ALA A 1180 -97.05 -21.52 68.05
N ASP A 1181 -96.93 -22.83 68.23
CA ASP A 1181 -96.07 -23.67 67.39
C ASP A 1181 -96.82 -24.02 66.09
N ILE A 1182 -96.13 -23.90 64.96
CA ILE A 1182 -96.70 -24.22 63.64
C ILE A 1182 -95.85 -25.29 62.96
N ALA A 1183 -96.46 -26.43 62.66
CA ALA A 1183 -95.87 -27.45 61.78
C ALA A 1183 -96.54 -27.37 60.40
N MET A 1184 -95.76 -27.22 59.33
CA MET A 1184 -96.24 -27.10 57.95
C MET A 1184 -95.67 -28.21 57.07
N LYS A 1185 -96.51 -28.74 56.19
CA LYS A 1185 -96.13 -29.67 55.13
C LYS A 1185 -96.89 -29.37 53.85
N GLY A 1186 -96.34 -29.69 52.69
CA GLY A 1186 -97.01 -29.49 51.41
C GLY A 1186 -96.05 -29.19 50.27
N SER A 1187 -96.54 -28.46 49.28
CA SER A 1187 -95.78 -28.13 48.08
C SER A 1187 -95.96 -26.68 47.61
N VAL A 1188 -94.94 -26.17 46.93
CA VAL A 1188 -94.94 -24.87 46.25
C VAL A 1188 -94.45 -25.10 44.82
N ASP A 1189 -95.32 -24.84 43.83
CA ASP A 1189 -94.97 -24.82 42.41
C ASP A 1189 -94.27 -23.50 42.10
N LEU A 1190 -92.95 -23.54 41.87
CA LEU A 1190 -92.14 -22.35 41.63
C LEU A 1190 -92.42 -21.74 40.24
N VAL A 1191 -92.77 -22.58 39.26
CA VAL A 1191 -93.05 -22.17 37.87
C VAL A 1191 -94.37 -21.41 37.78
N ARG A 1192 -95.41 -21.92 38.48
CA ARG A 1192 -96.73 -21.27 38.54
C ARG A 1192 -96.85 -20.25 39.66
N ARG A 1193 -95.88 -20.24 40.59
CA ARG A 1193 -95.92 -19.47 41.84
C ARG A 1193 -97.19 -19.74 42.65
N GLU A 1194 -97.57 -21.01 42.76
CA GLU A 1194 -98.74 -21.46 43.52
C GLU A 1194 -98.31 -22.31 44.72
N LEU A 1195 -98.93 -22.08 45.88
CA LEU A 1195 -98.70 -22.82 47.11
C LEU A 1195 -99.90 -23.72 47.44
N ASP A 1196 -99.63 -24.90 48.00
CA ASP A 1196 -100.60 -25.82 48.60
C ASP A 1196 -99.97 -26.46 49.84
N MET A 1197 -100.17 -25.83 50.99
CA MET A 1197 -99.56 -26.20 52.26
C MET A 1197 -100.63 -26.53 53.30
N GLU A 1198 -100.42 -27.58 54.09
CA GLU A 1198 -101.16 -27.86 55.31
C GLU A 1198 -100.37 -27.33 56.51
N ALA A 1199 -100.96 -26.43 57.28
CA ALA A 1199 -100.38 -25.92 58.53
C ALA A 1199 -101.17 -26.44 59.73
N VAL A 1200 -100.45 -26.98 60.70
CA VAL A 1200 -100.95 -27.50 61.97
C VAL A 1200 -100.50 -26.54 63.06
N VAL A 1201 -101.44 -25.78 63.62
CA VAL A 1201 -101.17 -24.75 64.62
C VAL A 1201 -101.57 -25.26 66.01
N ALA A 1202 -100.61 -25.26 66.93
CA ALA A 1202 -100.79 -25.60 68.33
C ALA A 1202 -100.64 -24.34 69.20
N PRO A 1203 -101.74 -23.77 69.74
CA PRO A 1203 -101.67 -22.59 70.59
C PRO A 1203 -100.97 -22.89 71.92
N GLU A 1204 -100.05 -22.02 72.35
CA GLU A 1204 -99.48 -22.11 73.70
C GLU A 1204 -100.47 -21.53 74.73
N ILE A 1205 -101.04 -22.38 75.61
CA ILE A 1205 -101.89 -21.93 76.73
C ILE A 1205 -101.18 -22.24 78.05
N SER A 1206 -100.55 -21.23 78.65
CA SER A 1206 -99.95 -21.37 79.98
C SER A 1206 -101.04 -21.29 81.08
N ALA A 1207 -101.32 -22.41 81.75
CA ALA A 1207 -102.42 -22.56 82.71
C ALA A 1207 -102.08 -22.14 84.17
N SER A 1208 -101.23 -21.14 84.38
CA SER A 1208 -100.66 -20.87 85.72
C SER A 1208 -101.22 -19.63 86.44
N VAL A 1209 -102.14 -18.86 85.83
CA VAL A 1209 -102.56 -17.54 86.35
C VAL A 1209 -103.36 -17.60 87.67
N GLY A 1210 -104.10 -18.68 87.96
CA GLY A 1210 -104.97 -18.74 89.15
C GLY A 1210 -104.27 -18.96 90.50
N VAL A 1211 -103.04 -19.47 90.51
CA VAL A 1211 -102.38 -19.92 91.75
C VAL A 1211 -101.64 -18.79 92.46
N ALA A 1212 -101.02 -17.87 91.71
CA ALA A 1212 -100.18 -16.82 92.28
C ALA A 1212 -101.00 -15.76 93.05
N ALA A 1213 -102.21 -15.43 92.59
CA ALA A 1213 -103.07 -14.45 93.25
C ALA A 1213 -103.59 -14.93 94.63
N ALA A 1214 -103.89 -16.24 94.76
CA ALA A 1214 -104.36 -16.81 96.02
C ALA A 1214 -103.27 -16.87 97.10
N PHE A 1215 -102.00 -17.06 96.71
CA PHE A 1215 -100.85 -17.11 97.62
C PHE A 1215 -100.53 -15.77 98.28
N VAL A 1216 -100.78 -14.65 97.59
CA VAL A 1216 -100.51 -13.30 98.10
C VAL A 1216 -101.54 -12.84 99.14
N VAL A 1217 -102.79 -13.33 99.04
CA VAL A 1217 -103.88 -12.95 99.96
C VAL A 1217 -103.94 -13.85 101.19
N ASN A 1218 -103.71 -15.16 101.04
CA ASN A 1218 -103.66 -16.11 102.16
C ASN A 1218 -102.83 -17.36 101.80
N PRO A 1219 -101.65 -17.57 102.42
CA PRO A 1219 -100.75 -18.67 102.05
C PRO A 1219 -101.37 -20.07 102.17
N ILE A 1220 -102.29 -20.26 103.12
CA ILE A 1220 -102.92 -21.56 103.38
C ILE A 1220 -103.95 -21.88 102.29
N VAL A 1221 -104.71 -20.87 101.85
CA VAL A 1221 -105.65 -21.01 100.73
C VAL A 1221 -104.90 -21.17 99.41
N GLY A 1222 -103.79 -20.44 99.23
CA GLY A 1222 -102.91 -20.59 98.06
C GLY A 1222 -102.33 -21.99 97.91
N ALA A 1223 -101.91 -22.63 99.00
CA ALA A 1223 -101.41 -24.01 98.98
C ALA A 1223 -102.50 -25.02 98.59
N ALA A 1224 -103.74 -24.84 99.06
CA ALA A 1224 -104.88 -25.69 98.70
C ALA A 1224 -105.27 -25.54 97.22
N VAL A 1225 -105.23 -24.32 96.68
CA VAL A 1225 -105.51 -24.03 95.25
C VAL A 1225 -104.39 -24.57 94.35
N PHE A 1226 -103.13 -24.52 94.79
CA PHE A 1226 -102.00 -25.12 94.07
C PHE A 1226 -102.06 -26.65 94.04
N ALA A 1227 -102.44 -27.28 95.15
CA ALA A 1227 -102.62 -28.73 95.20
C ALA A 1227 -103.79 -29.18 94.30
N ALA A 1228 -104.89 -28.42 94.26
CA ALA A 1228 -106.02 -28.69 93.38
C ALA A 1228 -105.68 -28.46 91.88
N SER A 1229 -104.87 -27.44 91.54
CA SER A 1229 -104.49 -27.17 90.14
C SER A 1229 -103.49 -28.18 89.58
N LYS A 1230 -102.59 -28.72 90.41
CA LYS A 1230 -101.60 -29.74 89.97
C LYS A 1230 -102.22 -31.12 89.75
N VAL A 1231 -103.29 -31.47 90.48
CA VAL A 1231 -104.04 -32.73 90.31
C VAL A 1231 -104.97 -32.70 89.10
N LEU A 1232 -105.38 -31.51 88.64
CA LEU A 1232 -106.20 -31.30 87.43
C LEU A 1232 -105.40 -31.03 86.14
N GLY A 1233 -104.06 -30.96 86.21
CA GLY A 1233 -103.18 -30.65 85.08
C GLY A 1233 -103.33 -31.54 83.82
N PRO A 1234 -103.52 -32.87 83.94
CA PRO A 1234 -103.61 -33.75 82.76
C PRO A 1234 -104.95 -33.66 81.99
N LEU A 1235 -105.97 -32.97 82.51
CA LEU A 1235 -107.27 -32.85 81.83
C LEU A 1235 -107.32 -31.69 80.81
N TRP A 1236 -106.33 -30.80 80.82
CA TRP A 1236 -106.27 -29.61 79.94
C TRP A 1236 -105.41 -29.79 78.68
N SER A 1237 -104.80 -30.96 78.45
CA SER A 1237 -104.08 -31.29 77.20
C SER A 1237 -104.99 -31.74 76.06
N LYS A 1238 -106.32 -31.73 76.24
CA LYS A 1238 -107.33 -31.96 75.20
C LYS A 1238 -107.83 -30.63 74.61
N VAL A 1239 -106.93 -29.82 74.06
CA VAL A 1239 -107.27 -28.58 73.34
C VAL A 1239 -106.99 -28.71 71.84
N SER A 1240 -107.89 -28.14 71.05
CA SER A 1240 -108.02 -28.21 69.59
C SER A 1240 -106.73 -27.85 68.86
N ILE A 1241 -106.16 -28.80 68.12
CA ILE A 1241 -105.19 -28.52 67.06
C ILE A 1241 -105.97 -27.88 65.90
N LEU A 1242 -105.51 -26.73 65.41
CA LEU A 1242 -106.13 -26.05 64.26
C LEU A 1242 -105.39 -26.47 62.98
N ARG A 1243 -106.13 -26.97 61.99
CA ARG A 1243 -105.59 -27.34 60.68
C ARG A 1243 -106.01 -26.31 59.64
N TYR A 1244 -105.04 -25.65 59.04
CA TYR A 1244 -105.22 -24.73 57.94
C TYR A 1244 -104.67 -25.35 56.65
N ARG A 1245 -105.32 -25.03 55.53
CA ARG A 1245 -104.79 -25.26 54.20
C ARG A 1245 -104.55 -23.90 53.55
N ILE A 1246 -103.32 -23.68 53.13
CA ILE A 1246 -102.82 -22.44 52.57
C ILE A 1246 -102.64 -22.69 51.07
N THR A 1247 -103.52 -22.11 50.27
CA THR A 1247 -103.59 -22.32 48.81
C THR A 1247 -103.56 -21.01 48.03
N GLY A 1248 -103.11 -21.01 46.78
CA GLY A 1248 -103.16 -19.85 45.87
C GLY A 1248 -101.78 -19.26 45.55
N PRO A 1249 -101.71 -18.04 45.00
CA PRO A 1249 -100.45 -17.42 44.60
C PRO A 1249 -99.51 -17.16 45.78
N VAL A 1250 -98.21 -17.38 45.61
CA VAL A 1250 -97.18 -17.19 46.65
C VAL A 1250 -97.20 -15.77 47.24
N ASP A 1251 -97.49 -14.76 46.44
CA ASP A 1251 -97.51 -13.36 46.88
C ASP A 1251 -98.77 -12.99 47.69
N LYS A 1252 -99.83 -13.80 47.57
CA LYS A 1252 -101.13 -13.60 48.26
C LYS A 1252 -101.78 -14.96 48.60
N PRO A 1253 -101.24 -15.70 49.58
CA PRO A 1253 -101.80 -16.99 49.98
C PRO A 1253 -103.21 -16.84 50.56
N GLN A 1254 -104.11 -17.76 50.22
CA GLN A 1254 -105.42 -17.90 50.84
C GLN A 1254 -105.34 -18.95 51.95
N ILE A 1255 -105.59 -18.53 53.20
CA ILE A 1255 -105.56 -19.39 54.37
C ILE A 1255 -106.99 -19.83 54.68
N ASN A 1256 -107.28 -21.11 54.46
CA ASN A 1256 -108.60 -21.71 54.71
C ASN A 1256 -108.52 -22.68 55.89
N GLU A 1257 -109.37 -22.50 56.91
CA GLU A 1257 -109.51 -23.46 58.02
C GLU A 1257 -110.26 -24.70 57.53
N VAL A 1258 -109.65 -25.89 57.62
CA VAL A 1258 -110.16 -27.09 56.95
C VAL A 1258 -111.08 -27.90 57.86
N LEU A 1259 -110.78 -28.02 59.17
CA LEU A 1259 -111.59 -28.79 60.14
C LEU A 1259 -111.14 -28.57 61.60
N ARG A 1260 -112.08 -28.33 62.52
CA ARG A 1260 -111.95 -28.58 63.97
C ARG A 1260 -112.43 -29.99 64.30
N GLN A 1261 -111.53 -30.90 64.68
CA GLN A 1261 -111.90 -32.22 65.22
C GLN A 1261 -111.17 -32.51 66.53
N PRO A 1262 -111.88 -32.93 67.60
CA PRO A 1262 -111.25 -33.53 68.77
C PRO A 1262 -110.66 -34.89 68.40
N ARG A 1263 -109.43 -35.16 68.83
CA ARG A 1263 -108.71 -36.42 68.57
C ARG A 1263 -109.50 -37.60 69.17
N LYS A 1264 -109.95 -38.54 68.33
CA LYS A 1264 -110.44 -39.86 68.78
C LYS A 1264 -109.24 -40.67 69.32
N GLU A 1265 -109.44 -41.27 70.48
CA GLU A 1265 -108.54 -42.28 71.05
C GLU A 1265 -108.51 -43.51 70.14
N ALA A 1266 -107.31 -43.95 69.76
CA ALA A 1266 -107.06 -45.35 69.45
C ALA A 1266 -106.63 -46.02 70.77
N GLN A 1267 -107.49 -46.89 71.31
CA GLN A 1267 -107.08 -47.95 72.23
C GLN A 1267 -106.52 -49.11 71.39
N GLN A 1268 -105.20 -49.16 71.29
CA GLN A 1268 -104.31 -50.31 71.59
C GLN A 1268 -102.91 -50.01 71.08
#